data_AF-A0A3S2P4Y9-F1
#
_entry.id   AF-A0A3S2P4Y9-F1
#
_cell.length_a   1.000
_cell.length_b   1.000
_cell.length_c   1.000
_cell.angle_alpha   90.00
_cell.angle_beta   90.00
_cell.angle_gamma   90.00
#
_symmetry.space_group_name_H-M   'P 1'
#
loop_
_entity.id
_entity.type
_entity.pdbx_description
1 polymer ?
#
loop_
_entity_poly.entity_id
_entity_poly.type
_entity_poly.pdbx_seq_one_letter_code
_entity_poly.pdbx_strand_id
1 'polypeptide(L)'
;MPFGALQRSPPSSGRVLKRRDSLEFVGIKTNCCGLLTAQKNPVPLQSVEVELQVKDHVATVISTLNYQNKEDKPVEAVFVFPLPGDAAVCHFSAKIGQTHIVAELKEKQQAREEYDDALSSGQQAFLLGESEQSPDVFSLSVGSLPPGESASIRLEYVIELAVEADEALRFCLPAVLNPRYQPQGSEAPGLPVNSVPSSEVPYTLSFSARVSSPRPVSKVESSCSLEPLQYLNSDHTEAAVKLAAGHKFDRDVELLIYYKDAHQPSAVVEAGQDSAEPGTLMGDPVVMLSLYPEFPESVMSSRASCGEFVFLLDRSGSMDSMINNKNLVETRISSARDTLLLLLKSLPMGCYFNIYSFGSRFEQVFPKSVEYSEKSMEEALKKVEGMQADLGGTEILQPLKHIYSQPCISNQPRQLFVFTDGEVWNTKEVLDLVRKNAASHRCFSFGIGEGASSALINGLAQEGRGHAQFITGSDRMPAKVMQSLKFALQPVVKDISVTWDLPKGVSATVLSPPITTIFQGQRSLLYAQLRGKALVRKSSLTDCSVTVNYTLADHPYKNQMQFDLNPAKDTGLTVHRLAARSLIRSLEVEERENRGESDEDMKKKVVELSVQSGVSSAHTAFIAVNKDSGDAVQGPLVRRNVPTPGFISLMAAPRHAALHGMSFDRDEMDFDELDMGLEYEAMYDAHFHADEIDLDYEPHRSFSTPACPHPSGMGVATQCNAKRASKPEPPRRNPLLQLVSLQKASGCWLLDAALASVLGKTSEELEKSKPEKVSSEVWATILALTWLHGFKMDAKDEWELLAVKAASWVQAQNVPLQSVEVELQVKDHVATVISTLNYQNKEDKPVEAVFVFPLPGDAAVCHFSAKIGQTHIVAELKEKQQAREEYDDALSSGQQAFLLEESEQSPDVFSLSVGSLPPGESASIRLEYVIELAVEADEALRFCLPAVLNPRYQPQGTLMGDPVVMLSLYPEFPESVMSSRASCGEFVFLLDRSGSMSCPINNKNQQETRISSARDTLLLLLKSLPMGCYFNIYGFGKSVEYSEKSMEEALKKVEGMQADLGGTEILQPLKHIYSQPCISNQPRQLFVFTDGEVWNTKEVLDLVRKNAASHSSVVGRCFSFGIGEGASSALINGLAQEGRGHAQFITGSDRMQAKVMQSLKFALQPVVKDISVTWDLPKGVSATVLSPSITTIFQGQRLTVHRLAARSLIRSLEVEERENKGESDEDMKKKVVELSVQSGVSSGHTAFIAVNKDSGDAVQGPLVRRDVPTPRELFSILV
;
A
#
# COMPACT_ATOMS: atom_id res chain seq x y z
N MET A 1 56.92 -21.91 55.20
CA MET A 1 57.37 -21.84 56.61
C MET A 1 56.21 -22.27 57.54
N PRO A 2 56.44 -22.64 58.81
CA PRO A 2 55.61 -23.60 59.58
C PRO A 2 54.62 -22.90 60.54
N PHE A 3 53.77 -23.56 61.36
CA PHE A 3 53.50 -24.98 61.75
C PHE A 3 51.99 -25.29 61.51
N GLY A 4 51.38 -26.48 61.64
CA GLY A 4 51.69 -27.72 62.41
C GLY A 4 50.87 -27.79 63.73
N ALA A 5 50.37 -28.93 64.23
CA ALA A 5 50.33 -30.32 63.72
C ALA A 5 49.42 -31.22 64.61
N LEU A 6 49.36 -32.54 64.33
CA LEU A 6 48.91 -33.66 65.20
C LEU A 6 47.37 -33.83 65.41
N GLN A 7 46.79 -35.02 65.65
CA GLN A 7 47.00 -36.45 65.23
C GLN A 7 45.72 -37.24 65.69
N ARG A 8 45.45 -38.54 65.47
CA ARG A 8 46.21 -39.74 65.01
C ARG A 8 45.28 -40.71 64.22
N SER A 9 45.79 -41.89 63.88
CA SER A 9 45.22 -43.05 63.15
C SER A 9 45.47 -44.37 63.94
N PRO A 10 45.38 -45.60 63.39
CA PRO A 10 44.55 -46.21 62.32
C PRO A 10 43.60 -47.26 62.98
N PRO A 11 43.28 -48.50 62.48
CA PRO A 11 43.21 -49.13 61.14
C PRO A 11 41.74 -49.64 60.86
N SER A 12 41.35 -50.74 60.17
CA SER A 12 42.00 -51.83 59.39
C SER A 12 41.04 -52.49 58.37
N SER A 13 41.55 -52.77 57.16
CA SER A 13 41.18 -53.83 56.18
C SER A 13 39.78 -54.50 56.18
N GLY A 14 38.96 -54.16 55.18
CA GLY A 14 37.89 -55.01 54.61
C GLY A 14 37.69 -54.69 53.13
N ARG A 15 37.54 -55.70 52.25
CA ARG A 15 37.40 -55.50 50.79
C ARG A 15 35.93 -55.33 50.37
N VAL A 16 35.60 -54.22 49.72
CA VAL A 16 34.44 -54.06 48.82
C VAL A 16 34.91 -53.31 47.56
N LEU A 17 34.29 -53.57 46.41
CA LEU A 17 34.77 -53.06 45.11
C LEU A 17 34.58 -51.54 44.99
N LYS A 18 35.62 -50.83 44.54
CA LYS A 18 35.46 -49.52 43.89
C LYS A 18 35.24 -49.72 42.39
N ARG A 19 34.07 -49.34 41.88
CA ARG A 19 34.02 -48.78 40.52
C ARG A 19 34.63 -47.37 40.58
N ARG A 20 35.46 -47.05 39.59
CA ARG A 20 35.66 -45.68 39.13
C ARG A 20 34.74 -45.53 37.94
N ASP A 21 33.78 -44.63 38.03
CA ASP A 21 33.09 -44.06 36.88
C ASP A 21 32.87 -42.57 37.22
N SER A 22 33.82 -41.74 36.80
CA SER A 22 33.63 -40.28 36.72
C SER A 22 32.79 -40.01 35.48
N LEU A 23 31.57 -39.50 35.65
CA LEU A 23 30.68 -39.18 34.55
C LEU A 23 31.20 -37.96 33.79
N GLU A 24 31.90 -38.22 32.68
CA GLU A 24 32.29 -37.21 31.71
C GLU A 24 31.03 -36.69 30.97
N PHE A 25 30.90 -35.37 30.87
CA PHE A 25 29.89 -34.75 30.00
C PHE A 25 30.31 -34.95 28.54
N VAL A 26 29.59 -35.80 27.80
CA VAL A 26 29.78 -36.00 26.36
C VAL A 26 28.78 -35.13 25.60
N GLY A 27 29.28 -34.27 24.72
CA GLY A 27 28.51 -33.31 23.95
C GLY A 27 27.39 -33.93 23.09
N ILE A 28 26.27 -33.21 22.98
CA ILE A 28 25.01 -33.69 22.40
C ILE A 28 24.82 -33.06 21.01
N LYS A 29 24.50 -33.86 19.97
CA LYS A 29 24.12 -33.36 18.62
C LYS A 29 22.93 -34.13 17.99
N THR A 30 22.05 -33.40 17.29
CA THR A 30 20.77 -33.77 16.60
C THR A 30 19.50 -33.89 17.47
N ASN A 31 18.47 -33.08 17.13
CA ASN A 31 17.10 -33.08 17.66
C ASN A 31 16.16 -33.67 16.59
N CYS A 32 14.98 -34.14 16.99
CA CYS A 32 13.81 -34.22 16.12
C CYS A 32 12.59 -33.70 16.90
N CYS A 33 11.57 -33.21 16.21
CA CYS A 33 10.34 -32.72 16.83
C CYS A 33 9.24 -33.80 16.80
N GLY A 34 8.29 -33.72 17.73
CA GLY A 34 7.33 -34.81 18.02
C GLY A 34 7.75 -35.65 19.24
N LEU A 35 6.93 -36.63 19.62
CA LEU A 35 7.19 -37.53 20.75
C LEU A 35 8.06 -38.70 20.27
N LEU A 36 9.23 -38.94 20.88
CA LEU A 36 10.25 -39.89 20.36
C LEU A 36 10.68 -40.94 21.40
N THR A 37 11.04 -42.15 20.97
CA THR A 37 11.55 -43.21 21.85
C THR A 37 13.07 -43.12 22.06
N ALA A 38 13.59 -43.88 23.04
CA ALA A 38 15.02 -43.94 23.38
C ALA A 38 15.95 -44.37 22.21
N GLN A 39 15.39 -44.95 21.15
CA GLN A 39 16.11 -45.34 19.93
C GLN A 39 16.06 -44.26 18.82
N LYS A 40 15.46 -43.09 19.11
CA LYS A 40 15.07 -42.04 18.12
C LYS A 40 13.97 -42.48 17.14
N ASN A 41 13.20 -43.54 17.45
CA ASN A 41 11.99 -43.84 16.69
C ASN A 41 10.90 -42.80 17.01
N PRO A 42 10.11 -42.31 16.05
CA PRO A 42 8.96 -41.47 16.37
C PRO A 42 7.83 -42.31 16.99
N VAL A 43 7.29 -41.90 18.14
CA VAL A 43 6.02 -42.39 18.66
C VAL A 43 4.92 -41.80 17.78
N PRO A 44 4.15 -42.60 17.01
CA PRO A 44 3.31 -42.04 15.96
C PRO A 44 2.18 -41.16 16.51
N LEU A 45 2.24 -39.87 16.19
CA LEU A 45 1.12 -38.93 16.27
C LEU A 45 -0.03 -39.45 15.39
N GLN A 46 -1.25 -39.52 15.92
CA GLN A 46 -2.44 -40.05 15.25
C GLN A 46 -3.38 -38.94 14.78
N SER A 47 -3.62 -37.93 15.62
CA SER A 47 -4.37 -36.72 15.27
C SER A 47 -3.90 -35.50 16.07
N VAL A 48 -4.16 -34.32 15.51
CA VAL A 48 -4.07 -33.03 16.20
C VAL A 48 -5.46 -32.39 16.17
N GLU A 49 -5.89 -31.85 17.30
CA GLU A 49 -7.16 -31.14 17.46
C GLU A 49 -6.87 -29.75 18.05
N VAL A 50 -7.30 -28.68 17.37
CA VAL A 50 -7.08 -27.29 17.80
C VAL A 50 -8.39 -26.51 17.86
N GLU A 51 -8.62 -25.87 19.00
CA GLU A 51 -9.68 -24.89 19.21
C GLU A 51 -9.07 -23.50 19.40
N LEU A 52 -9.49 -22.55 18.56
CA LEU A 52 -9.11 -21.15 18.64
C LEU A 52 -10.29 -20.32 19.15
N GLN A 53 -10.07 -19.51 20.19
CA GLN A 53 -11.06 -18.56 20.71
C GLN A 53 -10.50 -17.14 20.63
N VAL A 54 -10.92 -16.38 19.64
CA VAL A 54 -10.52 -14.98 19.44
C VAL A 54 -11.52 -14.04 20.12
N LYS A 55 -11.03 -13.11 20.95
CA LYS A 55 -11.77 -12.05 21.62
C LYS A 55 -11.10 -10.70 21.32
N ASP A 56 -11.72 -9.90 20.44
CA ASP A 56 -11.14 -8.67 19.86
C ASP A 56 -9.71 -8.92 19.32
N HIS A 57 -8.67 -8.32 19.90
CA HIS A 57 -7.29 -8.43 19.41
C HIS A 57 -6.46 -9.61 19.99
N VAL A 58 -7.10 -10.52 20.74
CA VAL A 58 -6.41 -11.57 21.51
C VAL A 58 -7.01 -12.95 21.22
N ALA A 59 -6.17 -13.99 21.23
CA ALA A 59 -6.60 -15.37 21.03
C ALA A 59 -6.12 -16.32 22.12
N THR A 60 -7.05 -17.13 22.64
CA THR A 60 -6.76 -18.33 23.41
C THR A 60 -6.73 -19.53 22.48
N VAL A 61 -5.67 -20.33 22.53
CA VAL A 61 -5.48 -21.54 21.72
C VAL A 61 -5.44 -22.74 22.65
N ILE A 62 -6.25 -23.75 22.32
CA ILE A 62 -6.25 -25.07 22.98
C ILE A 62 -5.82 -26.09 21.93
N SER A 63 -4.72 -26.79 22.17
CA SER A 63 -4.18 -27.81 21.27
C SER A 63 -4.12 -29.16 21.97
N THR A 64 -4.71 -30.19 21.36
CA THR A 64 -4.70 -31.57 21.84
C THR A 64 -4.00 -32.46 20.83
N LEU A 65 -2.91 -33.11 21.24
CA LEU A 65 -2.09 -33.98 20.40
C LEU A 65 -2.20 -35.44 20.87
N ASN A 66 -2.62 -36.34 19.99
CA ASN A 66 -2.93 -37.73 20.33
C ASN A 66 -1.86 -38.68 19.79
N TYR A 67 -1.04 -39.24 20.67
CA TYR A 67 0.03 -40.19 20.37
C TYR A 67 -0.33 -41.61 20.81
N GLN A 68 0.27 -42.62 20.15
CA GLN A 68 0.18 -44.02 20.60
C GLN A 68 1.57 -44.68 20.61
N ASN A 69 1.94 -45.30 21.74
CA ASN A 69 3.10 -46.18 21.78
C ASN A 69 2.77 -47.49 21.05
N LYS A 70 3.50 -47.77 19.95
CA LYS A 70 3.34 -48.99 19.15
C LYS A 70 4.48 -50.00 19.37
N GLU A 71 5.41 -49.71 20.30
CA GLU A 71 6.46 -50.63 20.72
C GLU A 71 5.96 -51.60 21.82
N ASP A 72 6.69 -52.70 22.03
CA ASP A 72 6.41 -53.73 23.04
C ASP A 72 6.94 -53.39 24.45
N LYS A 73 7.43 -52.16 24.65
CA LYS A 73 8.14 -51.70 25.85
C LYS A 73 7.62 -50.33 26.31
N PRO A 74 7.69 -50.01 27.61
CA PRO A 74 7.41 -48.66 28.09
C PRO A 74 8.46 -47.68 27.56
N VAL A 75 8.01 -46.48 27.18
CA VAL A 75 8.83 -45.45 26.53
C VAL A 75 8.88 -44.20 27.42
N GLU A 76 10.07 -43.81 27.85
CA GLU A 76 10.36 -42.41 28.19
C GLU A 76 10.54 -41.63 26.89
N ALA A 77 9.85 -40.50 26.74
CA ALA A 77 9.86 -39.72 25.51
C ALA A 77 9.97 -38.22 25.79
N VAL A 78 10.70 -37.51 24.93
CA VAL A 78 10.77 -36.04 24.96
C VAL A 78 10.06 -35.50 23.72
N PHE A 79 9.29 -34.43 23.90
CA PHE A 79 8.61 -33.68 22.86
C PHE A 79 9.06 -32.21 22.92
N VAL A 80 9.83 -31.79 21.92
CA VAL A 80 10.21 -30.38 21.73
C VAL A 80 9.33 -29.77 20.66
N PHE A 81 8.82 -28.57 20.93
CA PHE A 81 7.98 -27.82 20.00
C PHE A 81 8.15 -26.29 20.18
N PRO A 82 8.17 -25.51 19.09
CA PRO A 82 8.05 -24.06 19.16
C PRO A 82 6.63 -23.61 19.52
N LEU A 83 6.56 -22.42 20.11
CA LEU A 83 5.36 -21.59 20.27
C LEU A 83 5.75 -20.13 19.97
N PRO A 84 4.80 -19.21 19.71
CA PRO A 84 5.12 -17.77 19.69
C PRO A 84 5.82 -17.35 21.00
N GLY A 85 6.95 -16.64 20.93
CA GLY A 85 7.80 -16.35 22.10
C GLY A 85 7.17 -15.40 23.13
N ASP A 86 6.16 -14.66 22.69
CA ASP A 86 5.22 -13.81 23.45
C ASP A 86 4.06 -14.61 24.07
N ALA A 87 3.78 -15.84 23.62
CA ALA A 87 2.67 -16.65 24.11
C ALA A 87 2.74 -16.89 25.62
N ALA A 88 1.62 -16.65 26.29
CA ALA A 88 1.40 -16.99 27.69
C ALA A 88 0.90 -18.43 27.80
N VAL A 89 1.81 -19.41 27.95
CA VAL A 89 1.43 -20.80 28.22
C VAL A 89 0.86 -20.90 29.63
N CYS A 90 -0.40 -21.30 29.76
CA CYS A 90 -1.19 -21.07 30.95
C CYS A 90 -1.92 -22.31 31.51
N HIS A 91 -1.96 -23.42 30.77
CA HIS A 91 -2.38 -24.72 31.30
C HIS A 91 -1.78 -25.87 30.48
N PHE A 92 -1.41 -26.94 31.17
CA PHE A 92 -0.93 -28.20 30.58
C PHE A 92 -1.56 -29.39 31.31
N SER A 93 -2.07 -30.36 30.55
CA SER A 93 -2.47 -31.65 31.11
C SER A 93 -2.25 -32.80 30.13
N ALA A 94 -2.02 -33.98 30.68
CA ALA A 94 -1.84 -35.21 29.91
C ALA A 94 -2.88 -36.25 30.34
N LYS A 95 -3.35 -37.06 29.39
CA LYS A 95 -4.18 -38.23 29.65
C LYS A 95 -3.48 -39.47 29.10
N ILE A 96 -3.15 -40.42 29.97
CA ILE A 96 -2.67 -41.75 29.58
C ILE A 96 -3.75 -42.76 29.98
N GLY A 97 -4.28 -43.49 28.99
CA GLY A 97 -5.35 -44.47 29.20
C GLY A 97 -6.61 -43.85 29.80
N GLN A 98 -6.93 -44.21 31.05
CA GLN A 98 -8.03 -43.64 31.84
C GLN A 98 -7.60 -42.39 32.64
N THR A 99 -6.34 -42.31 33.07
CA THR A 99 -5.84 -41.33 34.02
C THR A 99 -5.64 -39.97 33.36
N HIS A 100 -6.26 -38.92 33.91
CA HIS A 100 -6.04 -37.53 33.51
C HIS A 100 -5.25 -36.79 34.58
N ILE A 101 -4.14 -36.17 34.20
CA ILE A 101 -3.17 -35.58 35.10
C ILE A 101 -2.96 -34.12 34.66
N VAL A 102 -3.35 -33.19 35.52
CA VAL A 102 -3.11 -31.74 35.34
C VAL A 102 -1.77 -31.38 35.97
N ALA A 103 -0.96 -30.57 35.30
CA ALA A 103 0.31 -30.14 35.84
C ALA A 103 0.19 -28.86 36.70
N GLU A 104 0.94 -28.84 37.79
CA GLU A 104 1.12 -27.69 38.66
C GLU A 104 2.34 -26.88 38.17
N LEU A 105 2.22 -25.56 38.06
CA LEU A 105 3.35 -24.69 37.74
C LEU A 105 4.17 -24.43 39.01
N LYS A 106 5.47 -24.76 39.00
CA LYS A 106 6.38 -24.59 40.15
C LYS A 106 7.69 -23.96 39.72
N GLU A 107 8.51 -23.59 40.70
CA GLU A 107 9.90 -23.17 40.49
C GLU A 107 10.67 -24.28 39.74
N LYS A 108 11.49 -23.91 38.76
CA LYS A 108 12.00 -24.83 37.73
C LYS A 108 13.02 -25.84 38.26
N GLN A 109 13.69 -25.56 39.38
CA GLN A 109 14.54 -26.53 40.06
C GLN A 109 13.68 -27.49 40.89
N GLN A 110 12.71 -26.98 41.67
CA GLN A 110 11.75 -27.81 42.40
C GLN A 110 10.97 -28.78 41.48
N ALA A 111 10.54 -28.30 40.31
CA ALA A 111 9.82 -29.09 39.32
C ALA A 111 10.69 -30.21 38.70
N ARG A 112 12.00 -29.98 38.52
CA ARG A 112 12.97 -31.00 38.07
C ARG A 112 13.18 -32.06 39.15
N GLU A 113 13.29 -31.65 40.41
CA GLU A 113 13.49 -32.55 41.55
C GLU A 113 12.27 -33.46 41.77
N GLU A 114 11.03 -32.92 41.75
CA GLU A 114 9.81 -33.74 41.85
C GLU A 114 9.64 -34.69 40.64
N TYR A 115 10.15 -34.33 39.45
CA TYR A 115 10.16 -35.21 38.27
C TYR A 115 11.16 -36.38 38.42
N ASP A 116 12.41 -36.09 38.79
CA ASP A 116 13.46 -37.11 38.96
C ASP A 116 13.15 -38.07 40.12
N ASP A 117 12.55 -37.59 41.23
CA ASP A 117 12.09 -38.43 42.34
C ASP A 117 10.91 -39.34 41.94
N ALA A 118 9.96 -38.82 41.14
CA ALA A 118 8.83 -39.61 40.64
C ALA A 118 9.28 -40.71 39.67
N LEU A 119 10.17 -40.39 38.72
CA LEU A 119 10.80 -41.39 37.84
C LEU A 119 11.58 -42.44 38.63
N SER A 120 12.36 -42.02 39.63
CA SER A 120 13.12 -42.93 40.51
C SER A 120 12.22 -43.85 41.33
N SER A 121 10.99 -43.41 41.60
CA SER A 121 9.93 -44.17 42.28
C SER A 121 9.11 -45.07 41.33
N GLY A 122 9.37 -45.04 40.02
CA GLY A 122 8.62 -45.80 39.01
C GLY A 122 7.22 -45.26 38.71
N GLN A 123 6.95 -43.99 39.05
CA GLN A 123 5.71 -43.28 38.77
C GLN A 123 5.72 -42.63 37.38
N GLN A 124 4.54 -42.40 36.81
CA GLN A 124 4.40 -41.58 35.61
C GLN A 124 4.51 -40.09 35.97
N ALA A 125 5.40 -39.37 35.29
CA ALA A 125 5.66 -37.95 35.53
C ALA A 125 5.76 -37.18 34.21
N PHE A 126 5.48 -35.87 34.24
CA PHE A 126 5.54 -34.99 33.09
C PHE A 126 6.19 -33.67 33.51
N LEU A 127 7.16 -33.19 32.73
CA LEU A 127 7.84 -31.91 32.97
C LEU A 127 7.84 -31.08 31.68
N LEU A 128 7.11 -29.96 31.67
CA LEU A 128 7.09 -28.99 30.56
C LEU A 128 7.74 -27.68 30.99
N GLY A 129 8.74 -27.21 30.25
CA GLY A 129 9.43 -25.95 30.54
C GLY A 129 9.91 -25.18 29.30
N GLU A 130 10.10 -23.88 29.48
CA GLU A 130 10.68 -22.97 28.47
C GLU A 130 12.20 -23.14 28.37
N SER A 131 12.73 -23.11 27.14
CA SER A 131 14.16 -23.26 26.85
C SER A 131 14.98 -22.09 27.38
N GLU A 132 16.16 -22.40 27.95
CA GLU A 132 17.06 -21.40 28.51
C GLU A 132 17.74 -20.55 27.43
N GLN A 133 17.78 -21.01 26.18
CA GLN A 133 18.40 -20.28 25.05
C GLN A 133 17.42 -19.36 24.31
N SER A 134 16.15 -19.76 24.14
CA SER A 134 15.16 -18.94 23.41
C SER A 134 13.72 -19.15 23.90
N PRO A 135 12.92 -18.08 24.04
CA PRO A 135 11.59 -18.14 24.68
C PRO A 135 10.49 -18.80 23.84
N ASP A 136 10.71 -18.96 22.55
CA ASP A 136 9.82 -19.56 21.56
C ASP A 136 10.07 -21.06 21.34
N VAL A 137 10.68 -21.75 22.33
CA VAL A 137 10.92 -23.20 22.32
C VAL A 137 10.57 -23.82 23.67
N PHE A 138 9.67 -24.79 23.66
CA PHE A 138 9.25 -25.55 24.83
C PHE A 138 9.70 -27.02 24.71
N SER A 139 10.02 -27.61 25.86
CA SER A 139 10.40 -29.02 25.99
C SER A 139 9.50 -29.69 27.02
N LEU A 140 8.80 -30.75 26.60
CA LEU A 140 8.04 -31.66 27.45
C LEU A 140 8.78 -33.00 27.57
N SER A 141 9.08 -33.43 28.78
CA SER A 141 9.49 -34.81 29.08
C SER A 141 8.29 -35.62 29.58
N VAL A 142 8.04 -36.78 28.96
CA VAL A 142 6.97 -37.74 29.28
C VAL A 142 7.60 -39.00 29.88
N GLY A 143 7.40 -39.17 31.18
CA GLY A 143 7.89 -40.32 31.95
C GLY A 143 7.03 -41.56 31.76
N SER A 144 7.58 -42.56 31.06
CA SER A 144 7.07 -43.93 30.97
C SER A 144 5.63 -44.09 30.43
N LEU A 145 5.45 -43.87 29.13
CA LEU A 145 4.26 -44.28 28.38
C LEU A 145 4.27 -45.81 28.11
N PRO A 146 3.33 -46.60 28.66
CA PRO A 146 3.33 -48.08 28.56
C PRO A 146 3.17 -48.63 27.13
N PRO A 147 3.48 -49.93 26.90
CA PRO A 147 3.31 -50.60 25.60
C PRO A 147 1.85 -50.55 25.10
N GLY A 148 1.64 -50.21 23.83
CA GLY A 148 0.31 -50.19 23.20
C GLY A 148 -0.61 -49.03 23.61
N GLU A 149 -0.28 -48.29 24.68
CA GLU A 149 -1.12 -47.26 25.27
C GLU A 149 -1.01 -45.91 24.54
N SER A 150 -2.05 -45.09 24.67
CA SER A 150 -2.14 -43.78 24.03
C SER A 150 -2.01 -42.64 25.04
N ALA A 151 -1.30 -41.60 24.64
CA ALA A 151 -1.17 -40.34 25.36
C ALA A 151 -1.89 -39.22 24.60
N SER A 152 -2.84 -38.55 25.25
CA SER A 152 -3.46 -37.32 24.75
C SER A 152 -2.90 -36.15 25.53
N ILE A 153 -2.22 -35.23 24.85
CA ILE A 153 -1.46 -34.12 25.44
C ILE A 153 -2.21 -32.83 25.14
N ARG A 154 -2.76 -32.16 26.15
CA ARG A 154 -3.55 -30.93 26.03
C ARG A 154 -2.77 -29.73 26.55
N LEU A 155 -2.55 -28.76 25.67
CA LEU A 155 -1.86 -27.50 25.91
C LEU A 155 -2.87 -26.35 25.74
N GLU A 156 -2.79 -25.33 26.60
CA GLU A 156 -3.55 -24.09 26.48
C GLU A 156 -2.60 -22.89 26.64
N TYR A 157 -2.67 -21.96 25.69
CA TYR A 157 -1.88 -20.74 25.69
C TYR A 157 -2.65 -19.55 25.12
N VAL A 158 -2.23 -18.33 25.48
CA VAL A 158 -2.83 -17.08 25.00
C VAL A 158 -1.80 -16.26 24.22
N ILE A 159 -2.21 -15.63 23.12
CA ILE A 159 -1.39 -14.73 22.30
C ILE A 159 -2.15 -13.46 21.91
N GLU A 160 -1.40 -12.37 21.68
CA GLU A 160 -1.88 -11.23 20.92
C GLU A 160 -1.95 -11.57 19.42
N LEU A 161 -2.95 -11.07 18.70
CA LEU A 161 -2.98 -11.18 17.23
C LEU A 161 -2.37 -9.93 16.59
N ALA A 162 -1.48 -10.11 15.62
CA ALA A 162 -0.89 -9.00 14.86
C ALA A 162 -1.91 -8.41 13.87
N VAL A 163 -1.75 -7.12 13.54
CA VAL A 163 -2.53 -6.44 12.48
C VAL A 163 -1.66 -6.38 11.23
N GLU A 164 -2.13 -6.95 10.11
CA GLU A 164 -1.48 -6.88 8.79
C GLU A 164 -1.84 -5.57 8.06
N ALA A 165 -1.22 -5.34 6.90
CA ALA A 165 -1.34 -4.10 6.13
C ALA A 165 -2.76 -3.80 5.59
N ASP A 166 -3.61 -4.82 5.50
CA ASP A 166 -4.98 -4.79 4.97
C ASP A 166 -6.06 -4.85 6.07
N GLU A 167 -5.71 -4.36 7.26
CA GLU A 167 -6.53 -4.37 8.49
C GLU A 167 -6.83 -5.76 9.08
N ALA A 168 -6.31 -6.85 8.51
CA ALA A 168 -6.55 -8.20 8.98
C ALA A 168 -5.87 -8.49 10.33
N LEU A 169 -6.57 -9.18 11.24
CA LEU A 169 -5.93 -9.84 12.37
C LEU A 169 -5.41 -11.22 11.95
N ARG A 170 -4.09 -11.40 12.02
CA ARG A 170 -3.43 -12.66 11.63
C ARG A 170 -3.24 -13.58 12.83
N PHE A 171 -3.77 -14.79 12.69
CA PHE A 171 -3.41 -15.95 13.50
C PHE A 171 -2.62 -16.94 12.64
N CYS A 172 -1.59 -17.57 13.20
CA CYS A 172 -0.81 -18.61 12.53
C CYS A 172 -0.56 -19.78 13.48
N LEU A 173 -0.92 -20.99 13.05
CA LEU A 173 -0.63 -22.25 13.72
C LEU A 173 0.45 -23.00 12.91
N PRO A 174 1.71 -23.04 13.38
CA PRO A 174 2.81 -23.62 12.61
C PRO A 174 2.74 -25.15 12.57
N ALA A 175 2.91 -25.73 11.38
CA ALA A 175 2.98 -27.17 11.15
C ALA A 175 4.41 -27.69 11.16
N VAL A 176 5.36 -26.89 10.64
CA VAL A 176 6.77 -27.28 10.56
C VAL A 176 7.52 -26.78 11.78
N LEU A 177 7.89 -27.71 12.66
CA LEU A 177 8.58 -27.42 13.91
C LEU A 177 10.10 -27.32 13.66
N ASN A 178 10.55 -26.18 13.12
CA ASN A 178 11.92 -25.97 12.64
C ASN A 178 13.00 -26.13 13.74
N PRO A 179 14.23 -26.55 13.35
CA PRO A 179 15.41 -26.52 14.21
C PRO A 179 15.96 -25.11 14.43
N ARG A 180 17.09 -25.03 15.15
CA ARG A 180 17.98 -23.87 15.13
C ARG A 180 19.40 -24.33 14.84
N TYR A 181 20.03 -23.70 13.86
CA TYR A 181 21.44 -23.87 13.55
C TYR A 181 22.33 -23.62 14.78
N GLN A 182 23.33 -24.49 14.98
CA GLN A 182 24.40 -24.28 15.96
C GLN A 182 25.77 -24.36 15.27
N PRO A 183 26.70 -23.42 15.56
CA PRO A 183 28.05 -23.43 15.01
C PRO A 183 28.89 -24.64 15.45
N GLN A 184 29.94 -24.90 14.67
CA GLN A 184 30.94 -25.90 14.99
C GLN A 184 31.97 -25.31 15.97
N GLY A 185 31.71 -25.44 17.28
CA GLY A 185 32.70 -25.11 18.31
C GLY A 185 32.14 -24.75 19.71
N SER A 186 30.85 -24.44 19.82
CA SER A 186 30.21 -24.13 21.10
C SER A 186 29.86 -25.39 21.91
N GLU A 187 30.16 -25.40 23.21
CA GLU A 187 29.92 -26.56 24.12
C GLU A 187 28.45 -26.76 24.55
N ALA A 188 27.55 -25.84 24.22
CA ALA A 188 26.12 -25.97 24.50
C ALA A 188 25.42 -27.03 23.60
N PRO A 189 24.21 -27.51 23.93
CA PRO A 189 23.39 -28.33 23.02
C PRO A 189 22.48 -27.45 22.14
N GLY A 190 22.80 -27.30 20.85
CA GLY A 190 21.90 -26.72 19.81
C GLY A 190 21.89 -27.58 18.54
N LEU A 191 20.71 -27.97 18.03
CA LEU A 191 20.61 -29.17 17.21
C LEU A 191 19.69 -29.03 15.96
N PRO A 192 20.11 -29.53 14.77
CA PRO A 192 19.25 -29.62 13.58
C PRO A 192 18.20 -30.72 13.71
N VAL A 193 17.12 -30.60 12.93
CA VAL A 193 15.88 -31.42 12.91
C VAL A 193 15.58 -31.84 11.47
N ASN A 194 15.15 -33.09 11.28
CA ASN A 194 14.61 -33.55 10.01
C ASN A 194 13.11 -33.26 9.94
N SER A 195 12.66 -32.53 8.92
CA SER A 195 11.24 -32.41 8.57
C SER A 195 10.75 -33.67 7.84
N VAL A 196 9.48 -34.04 8.05
CA VAL A 196 8.81 -35.08 7.26
C VAL A 196 8.31 -34.43 5.96
N PRO A 197 8.48 -35.05 4.77
CA PRO A 197 7.90 -34.53 3.54
C PRO A 197 6.38 -34.35 3.66
N SER A 198 5.85 -33.20 3.22
CA SER A 198 4.44 -32.83 3.36
C SER A 198 3.47 -33.87 2.76
N SER A 199 3.89 -34.57 1.71
CA SER A 199 3.18 -35.72 1.12
C SER A 199 2.92 -36.88 2.10
N GLU A 200 3.87 -37.14 3.01
CA GLU A 200 3.92 -38.34 3.84
C GLU A 200 3.26 -38.19 5.23
N VAL A 201 2.83 -36.98 5.61
CA VAL A 201 2.17 -36.71 6.90
C VAL A 201 1.02 -37.72 7.16
N PRO A 202 1.10 -38.57 8.20
CA PRO A 202 0.19 -39.70 8.39
C PRO A 202 -0.99 -39.41 9.34
N TYR A 203 -1.06 -38.20 9.92
CA TYR A 203 -2.07 -37.76 10.87
C TYR A 203 -2.95 -36.63 10.30
N THR A 204 -4.17 -36.53 10.81
CA THR A 204 -5.13 -35.48 10.46
C THR A 204 -5.07 -34.30 11.42
N LEU A 205 -5.45 -33.12 10.92
CA LEU A 205 -5.77 -31.94 11.72
C LEU A 205 -7.28 -31.73 11.77
N SER A 206 -7.83 -31.64 12.98
CA SER A 206 -9.10 -30.99 13.24
C SER A 206 -8.82 -29.58 13.75
N PHE A 207 -9.45 -28.56 13.16
CA PHE A 207 -9.31 -27.18 13.59
C PHE A 207 -10.67 -26.48 13.57
N SER A 208 -10.96 -25.75 14.65
CA SER A 208 -12.13 -24.85 14.71
C SER A 208 -11.77 -23.53 15.37
N ALA A 209 -12.33 -22.44 14.87
CA ALA A 209 -12.20 -21.12 15.44
C ALA A 209 -13.58 -20.53 15.79
N ARG A 210 -13.68 -19.93 16.98
CA ARG A 210 -14.74 -19.00 17.35
C ARG A 210 -14.13 -17.61 17.46
N VAL A 211 -14.77 -16.63 16.85
CA VAL A 211 -14.38 -15.22 16.87
C VAL A 211 -15.49 -14.43 17.55
N SER A 212 -15.12 -13.58 18.51
CA SER A 212 -16.00 -12.62 19.17
C SER A 212 -15.32 -11.25 19.19
N SER A 213 -16.04 -10.19 18.86
CA SER A 213 -15.50 -8.83 18.78
C SER A 213 -16.59 -7.80 19.07
N PRO A 214 -16.29 -6.66 19.72
CA PRO A 214 -17.26 -5.56 19.84
C PRO A 214 -17.59 -4.89 18.49
N ARG A 215 -16.89 -5.25 17.40
CA ARG A 215 -17.12 -4.78 16.03
C ARG A 215 -17.54 -5.98 15.14
N PRO A 216 -18.47 -5.83 14.19
CA PRO A 216 -18.91 -6.93 13.33
C PRO A 216 -17.76 -7.58 12.56
N VAL A 217 -17.75 -8.92 12.51
CA VAL A 217 -16.85 -9.70 11.66
C VAL A 217 -17.31 -9.57 10.21
N SER A 218 -16.41 -9.16 9.30
CA SER A 218 -16.73 -8.90 7.90
C SER A 218 -16.40 -10.07 6.99
N LYS A 219 -15.23 -10.71 7.20
CA LYS A 219 -14.81 -11.97 6.57
C LYS A 219 -13.75 -12.69 7.42
N VAL A 220 -13.58 -13.98 7.16
CA VAL A 220 -12.44 -14.78 7.65
C VAL A 220 -11.88 -15.57 6.47
N GLU A 221 -10.57 -15.48 6.23
CA GLU A 221 -9.85 -16.15 5.14
C GLU A 221 -8.71 -17.02 5.70
N SER A 222 -8.17 -17.93 4.89
CA SER A 222 -7.13 -18.88 5.30
C SER A 222 -6.24 -19.34 4.15
N SER A 223 -5.02 -19.79 4.48
CA SER A 223 -4.13 -20.54 3.58
C SER A 223 -4.71 -21.93 3.18
N CYS A 224 -5.69 -22.42 3.94
CA CYS A 224 -6.32 -23.75 3.85
C CYS A 224 -7.83 -23.67 3.60
N SER A 225 -8.43 -24.77 3.11
CA SER A 225 -9.87 -24.81 2.78
C SER A 225 -10.76 -24.80 4.03
N LEU A 226 -11.57 -23.76 4.19
CA LEU A 226 -12.52 -23.58 5.28
C LEU A 226 -13.92 -24.15 4.94
N GLU A 227 -14.67 -24.55 5.96
CA GLU A 227 -16.14 -24.61 5.89
C GLU A 227 -16.75 -23.20 5.82
N PRO A 228 -17.98 -23.01 5.31
CA PRO A 228 -18.63 -21.69 5.27
C PRO A 228 -18.70 -21.02 6.65
N LEU A 229 -18.35 -19.74 6.72
CA LEU A 229 -18.39 -18.92 7.94
C LEU A 229 -19.81 -18.85 8.52
N GLN A 230 -19.96 -19.16 9.80
CA GLN A 230 -21.24 -19.20 10.51
C GLN A 230 -21.32 -18.05 11.51
N TYR A 231 -22.15 -17.03 11.24
CA TYR A 231 -22.46 -16.00 12.22
C TYR A 231 -23.34 -16.59 13.33
N LEU A 232 -22.97 -16.35 14.58
CA LEU A 232 -23.67 -16.91 15.76
C LEU A 232 -24.74 -15.97 16.31
N ASN A 233 -24.71 -14.69 15.92
CA ASN A 233 -25.66 -13.66 16.31
C ASN A 233 -26.02 -12.72 15.14
N SER A 234 -27.11 -11.97 15.29
CA SER A 234 -27.72 -11.14 14.22
C SER A 234 -26.95 -9.85 13.92
N ASP A 235 -26.08 -9.43 14.82
CA ASP A 235 -25.19 -8.27 14.73
C ASP A 235 -23.79 -8.63 14.22
N HIS A 236 -23.55 -9.92 13.94
CA HIS A 236 -22.29 -10.48 13.40
C HIS A 236 -21.06 -10.21 14.28
N THR A 237 -21.24 -9.91 15.57
CA THR A 237 -20.16 -9.74 16.56
C THR A 237 -19.61 -11.07 17.06
N GLU A 238 -20.32 -12.18 16.84
CA GLU A 238 -19.82 -13.55 17.02
C GLU A 238 -19.91 -14.36 15.71
N ALA A 239 -18.84 -15.09 15.40
CA ALA A 239 -18.77 -16.01 14.26
C ALA A 239 -17.98 -17.29 14.59
N ALA A 240 -18.19 -18.35 13.82
CA ALA A 240 -17.45 -19.61 13.91
C ALA A 240 -17.08 -20.13 12.52
N VAL A 241 -15.90 -20.75 12.41
CA VAL A 241 -15.40 -21.37 11.18
C VAL A 241 -14.57 -22.62 11.51
N LYS A 242 -14.42 -23.53 10.55
CA LYS A 242 -13.64 -24.77 10.70
C LYS A 242 -12.79 -25.01 9.46
N LEU A 243 -11.72 -25.77 9.63
CA LEU A 243 -11.09 -26.44 8.50
C LEU A 243 -12.00 -27.56 7.97
N ALA A 244 -12.01 -27.76 6.64
CA ALA A 244 -12.78 -28.83 6.02
C ALA A 244 -12.36 -30.24 6.48
N ALA A 245 -13.26 -31.22 6.39
CA ALA A 245 -12.97 -32.59 6.83
C ALA A 245 -11.80 -33.23 6.07
N GLY A 246 -10.82 -33.78 6.81
CA GLY A 246 -9.72 -34.58 6.27
C GLY A 246 -8.43 -33.84 5.93
N HIS A 247 -8.25 -32.59 6.35
CA HIS A 247 -6.97 -31.89 6.21
C HIS A 247 -5.81 -32.62 6.90
N LYS A 248 -4.66 -32.65 6.23
CA LYS A 248 -3.36 -32.98 6.82
C LYS A 248 -2.73 -31.70 7.41
N PHE A 249 -1.90 -31.85 8.43
CA PHE A 249 -1.09 -30.75 8.96
C PHE A 249 0.25 -30.71 8.20
N ASP A 250 0.21 -30.29 6.94
CA ASP A 250 1.33 -30.38 5.98
C ASP A 250 1.95 -29.03 5.58
N ARG A 251 1.46 -27.95 6.22
CA ARG A 251 1.82 -26.52 6.04
C ARG A 251 1.23 -25.70 7.20
N ASP A 252 1.75 -24.51 7.43
CA ASP A 252 1.24 -23.60 8.45
C ASP A 252 -0.23 -23.19 8.18
N VAL A 253 -1.08 -23.29 9.20
CA VAL A 253 -2.51 -22.95 9.11
C VAL A 253 -2.71 -21.51 9.55
N GLU A 254 -2.97 -20.64 8.58
CA GLU A 254 -3.15 -19.21 8.80
C GLU A 254 -4.63 -18.84 8.77
N LEU A 255 -5.02 -17.88 9.60
CA LEU A 255 -6.31 -17.20 9.52
C LEU A 255 -6.10 -15.69 9.45
N LEU A 256 -6.80 -15.06 8.51
CA LEU A 256 -6.92 -13.60 8.41
C LEU A 256 -8.37 -13.25 8.79
N ILE A 257 -8.53 -12.61 9.95
CA ILE A 257 -9.83 -12.25 10.53
C ILE A 257 -10.03 -10.76 10.36
N TYR A 258 -11.08 -10.37 9.64
CA TYR A 258 -11.36 -8.97 9.35
C TYR A 258 -12.55 -8.49 10.18
N TYR A 259 -12.37 -7.38 10.86
CA TYR A 259 -13.45 -6.64 11.52
C TYR A 259 -13.82 -5.43 10.69
N LYS A 260 -15.07 -4.99 10.80
CA LYS A 260 -15.43 -3.64 10.36
C LYS A 260 -14.75 -2.61 11.29
N ASP A 261 -14.26 -1.51 10.71
CA ASP A 261 -13.70 -0.38 11.45
C ASP A 261 -12.53 -0.78 12.39
N ALA A 262 -11.61 -1.62 11.90
CA ALA A 262 -10.61 -2.33 12.72
C ALA A 262 -9.56 -1.41 13.39
N HIS A 263 -9.22 -0.29 12.75
CA HIS A 263 -8.23 0.68 13.24
C HIS A 263 -8.74 1.67 14.31
N GLN A 264 -9.96 1.51 14.85
CA GLN A 264 -10.39 2.34 15.97
C GLN A 264 -9.69 1.91 17.28
N PRO A 265 -9.20 2.86 18.11
CA PRO A 265 -8.70 2.56 19.43
C PRO A 265 -9.73 1.82 20.29
N SER A 266 -9.31 0.78 21.02
CA SER A 266 -10.17 -0.02 21.89
C SER A 266 -9.57 -0.22 23.29
N ALA A 267 -10.44 -0.47 24.26
CA ALA A 267 -10.03 -0.85 25.61
C ALA A 267 -10.85 -2.07 26.06
N VAL A 268 -10.17 -3.07 26.63
CA VAL A 268 -10.80 -4.27 27.20
C VAL A 268 -10.45 -4.31 28.68
N VAL A 269 -11.43 -4.04 29.54
CA VAL A 269 -11.30 -4.22 30.99
C VAL A 269 -11.76 -5.63 31.35
N GLU A 270 -10.93 -6.34 32.12
CA GLU A 270 -11.13 -7.70 32.57
C GLU A 270 -11.24 -7.75 34.10
N ALA A 271 -12.22 -8.49 34.62
CA ALA A 271 -12.41 -8.64 36.06
C ALA A 271 -11.34 -9.55 36.67
N GLY A 272 -10.84 -9.19 37.86
CA GLY A 272 -10.03 -10.07 38.69
C GLY A 272 -10.80 -11.31 39.15
N GLN A 273 -10.08 -12.34 39.54
CA GLN A 273 -10.60 -13.62 40.01
C GLN A 273 -11.06 -13.53 41.47
N ASP A 274 -12.34 -13.83 41.75
CA ASP A 274 -12.96 -13.75 43.09
C ASP A 274 -12.25 -14.56 44.20
N SER A 275 -11.38 -15.52 43.84
CA SER A 275 -10.60 -16.35 44.78
C SER A 275 -9.14 -15.91 44.97
N ALA A 276 -8.68 -14.86 44.27
CA ALA A 276 -7.36 -14.26 44.47
C ALA A 276 -7.41 -13.14 45.52
N GLU A 277 -6.30 -12.87 46.21
CA GLU A 277 -6.26 -11.80 47.21
C GLU A 277 -6.38 -10.41 46.54
N PRO A 278 -7.31 -9.54 47.00
CA PRO A 278 -7.40 -8.16 46.52
C PRO A 278 -6.10 -7.41 46.74
N GLY A 279 -5.64 -6.66 45.75
CA GLY A 279 -4.32 -6.03 45.74
C GLY A 279 -3.25 -6.82 44.96
N THR A 280 -3.49 -8.07 44.58
CA THR A 280 -2.60 -8.86 43.70
C THR A 280 -2.98 -8.73 42.23
N LEU A 281 -2.11 -9.15 41.30
CA LEU A 281 -2.41 -9.04 39.85
C LEU A 281 -3.70 -9.79 39.49
N MET A 282 -3.89 -11.00 40.02
CA MET A 282 -5.06 -11.82 39.71
C MET A 282 -6.34 -11.40 40.47
N GLY A 283 -6.24 -10.52 41.48
CA GLY A 283 -7.39 -10.08 42.30
C GLY A 283 -7.93 -8.69 41.95
N ASP A 284 -7.10 -7.79 41.42
CA ASP A 284 -7.51 -6.46 40.95
C ASP A 284 -7.79 -6.49 39.43
N PRO A 285 -8.80 -5.77 38.90
CA PRO A 285 -9.07 -5.74 37.46
C PRO A 285 -7.88 -5.25 36.62
N VAL A 286 -7.76 -5.76 35.39
CA VAL A 286 -6.72 -5.37 34.43
C VAL A 286 -7.37 -4.79 33.17
N VAL A 287 -6.75 -3.77 32.58
CA VAL A 287 -7.14 -3.22 31.28
C VAL A 287 -6.05 -3.45 30.23
N MET A 288 -6.47 -3.86 29.04
CA MET A 288 -5.70 -3.84 27.80
C MET A 288 -6.16 -2.66 26.96
N LEU A 289 -5.23 -1.85 26.45
CA LEU A 289 -5.50 -0.74 25.53
C LEU A 289 -4.90 -1.05 24.16
N SER A 290 -5.72 -0.98 23.11
CA SER A 290 -5.29 -0.96 21.71
C SER A 290 -5.32 0.49 21.21
N LEU A 291 -4.15 1.03 20.92
CA LEU A 291 -3.97 2.43 20.54
C LEU A 291 -3.51 2.50 19.08
N TYR A 292 -4.18 3.30 18.26
CA TYR A 292 -3.80 3.57 16.87
C TYR A 292 -3.48 5.06 16.70
N PRO A 293 -2.20 5.46 16.78
CA PRO A 293 -1.84 6.87 16.64
C PRO A 293 -1.87 7.33 15.18
N GLU A 294 -2.70 8.35 14.90
CA GLU A 294 -2.71 9.07 13.63
C GLU A 294 -1.69 10.23 13.66
N PHE A 295 -1.04 10.49 12.52
CA PHE A 295 -0.14 11.64 12.32
C PHE A 295 -0.74 12.61 11.28
N PRO A 296 -0.49 13.93 11.38
CA PRO A 296 -1.00 14.90 10.41
C PRO A 296 -0.42 14.70 8.99
N GLU A 297 -1.27 14.84 7.98
CA GLU A 297 -0.92 14.70 6.56
C GLU A 297 0.21 15.63 6.10
N SER A 298 0.31 16.83 6.69
CA SER A 298 1.40 17.78 6.44
C SER A 298 2.77 17.22 6.84
N VAL A 299 2.87 16.52 7.97
CA VAL A 299 4.11 15.90 8.46
C VAL A 299 4.44 14.63 7.66
N MET A 300 3.42 13.91 7.21
CA MET A 300 3.56 12.72 6.36
C MET A 300 3.94 13.05 4.91
N SER A 301 3.65 14.28 4.47
CA SER A 301 4.09 14.83 3.20
C SER A 301 5.56 15.25 3.23
N SER A 302 6.06 15.76 4.37
CA SER A 302 7.49 15.96 4.62
C SER A 302 8.22 14.63 4.92
N ARG A 303 8.25 13.71 3.93
CA ARG A 303 8.97 12.44 4.01
C ARG A 303 10.48 12.70 4.18
N ALA A 304 11.14 11.87 5.00
CA ALA A 304 12.57 12.03 5.25
C ALA A 304 13.40 11.74 3.98
N SER A 305 14.12 12.74 3.48
CA SER A 305 15.17 12.58 2.46
C SER A 305 16.50 12.04 3.03
N CYS A 306 16.57 11.83 4.34
CA CYS A 306 17.77 11.46 5.09
C CYS A 306 17.55 10.18 5.90
N GLY A 307 18.51 9.26 5.85
CA GLY A 307 18.58 8.00 6.60
C GLY A 307 19.85 7.23 6.23
N GLU A 308 20.34 6.36 7.10
CA GLU A 308 21.44 5.42 6.81
C GLU A 308 20.88 3.99 6.74
N PHE A 309 20.58 3.49 5.53
CA PHE A 309 19.90 2.23 5.28
C PHE A 309 20.89 1.06 5.19
N VAL A 310 20.93 0.22 6.23
CA VAL A 310 21.83 -0.94 6.31
C VAL A 310 21.00 -2.21 6.12
N PHE A 311 21.20 -2.90 4.99
CA PHE A 311 20.54 -4.18 4.72
C PHE A 311 21.45 -5.33 5.18
N LEU A 312 20.94 -6.25 6.00
CA LEU A 312 21.65 -7.43 6.49
C LEU A 312 20.90 -8.69 6.02
N LEU A 313 21.42 -9.31 4.96
CA LEU A 313 20.79 -10.44 4.28
C LEU A 313 21.44 -11.78 4.65
N ASP A 314 20.63 -12.70 5.13
CA ASP A 314 21.00 -14.10 5.34
C ASP A 314 21.23 -14.82 3.99
N ARG A 315 22.36 -15.54 3.91
CA ARG A 315 22.77 -16.42 2.81
C ARG A 315 23.25 -17.78 3.36
N SER A 316 22.72 -18.18 4.52
CA SER A 316 22.80 -19.55 5.03
C SER A 316 22.21 -20.56 4.05
N GLY A 317 22.55 -21.84 4.20
CA GLY A 317 22.07 -22.91 3.32
C GLY A 317 20.55 -23.16 3.41
N SER A 318 19.91 -22.80 4.52
CA SER A 318 18.44 -22.90 4.70
C SER A 318 17.69 -21.92 3.79
N MET A 319 18.31 -20.80 3.40
CA MET A 319 17.77 -19.83 2.44
C MET A 319 17.70 -20.35 0.98
N ASP A 320 18.24 -21.54 0.66
CA ASP A 320 18.01 -22.19 -0.64
C ASP A 320 16.64 -22.89 -0.72
N SER A 321 15.95 -23.02 0.42
CA SER A 321 14.61 -23.63 0.50
C SER A 321 13.57 -22.91 -0.36
N MET A 322 12.55 -23.64 -0.83
CA MET A 322 11.37 -23.03 -1.46
C MET A 322 10.56 -22.23 -0.44
N ILE A 323 9.86 -21.19 -0.91
CA ILE A 323 8.92 -20.41 -0.06
C ILE A 323 7.57 -21.13 0.09
N ASN A 324 7.11 -21.85 -0.94
CA ASN A 324 5.81 -22.51 -0.94
C ASN A 324 5.80 -23.75 -1.84
N ASN A 325 5.33 -24.88 -1.30
CA ASN A 325 5.14 -26.16 -2.00
C ASN A 325 4.21 -26.10 -3.24
N LYS A 326 3.53 -24.98 -3.51
CA LYS A 326 2.67 -24.75 -4.69
C LYS A 326 3.42 -24.21 -5.93
N ASN A 327 4.54 -23.49 -5.76
CA ASN A 327 5.25 -22.80 -6.86
C ASN A 327 6.72 -23.28 -6.97
N LEU A 328 6.99 -24.18 -7.91
CA LEU A 328 8.29 -24.86 -8.12
C LEU A 328 9.43 -23.99 -8.69
N VAL A 329 9.44 -22.67 -8.46
CA VAL A 329 10.27 -21.69 -9.20
C VAL A 329 11.05 -20.71 -8.31
N GLU A 330 10.63 -20.46 -7.07
CA GLU A 330 11.23 -19.41 -6.22
C GLU A 330 11.72 -19.95 -4.85
N THR A 331 12.94 -19.58 -4.49
CA THR A 331 13.59 -19.88 -3.20
C THR A 331 13.57 -18.67 -2.27
N ARG A 332 13.81 -18.88 -0.97
CA ARG A 332 13.89 -17.80 0.03
C ARG A 332 14.92 -16.74 -0.39
N ILE A 333 16.10 -17.17 -0.84
CA ILE A 333 17.16 -16.26 -1.32
C ILE A 333 16.79 -15.54 -2.63
N SER A 334 16.09 -16.18 -3.58
CA SER A 334 15.72 -15.49 -4.83
C SER A 334 14.69 -14.38 -4.59
N SER A 335 13.70 -14.62 -3.73
CA SER A 335 12.70 -13.60 -3.37
C SER A 335 13.30 -12.48 -2.52
N ALA A 336 14.20 -12.79 -1.59
CA ALA A 336 14.91 -11.80 -0.79
C ALA A 336 15.82 -10.90 -1.64
N ARG A 337 16.53 -11.48 -2.62
CA ARG A 337 17.35 -10.74 -3.59
C ARG A 337 16.51 -9.80 -4.46
N ASP A 338 15.41 -10.30 -5.00
CA ASP A 338 14.54 -9.53 -5.90
C ASP A 338 13.75 -8.44 -5.14
N THR A 339 13.49 -8.66 -3.84
CA THR A 339 12.97 -7.64 -2.90
C THR A 339 14.04 -6.60 -2.54
N LEU A 340 15.31 -7.00 -2.36
CA LEU A 340 16.42 -6.08 -2.12
C LEU A 340 16.69 -5.17 -3.33
N LEU A 341 16.53 -5.68 -4.56
CA LEU A 341 16.50 -4.86 -5.79
C LEU A 341 15.41 -3.77 -5.69
N LEU A 342 14.18 -4.14 -5.30
CA LEU A 342 13.07 -3.19 -5.18
C LEU A 342 13.34 -2.10 -4.11
N LEU A 343 13.86 -2.49 -2.94
CA LEU A 343 14.28 -1.57 -1.89
C LEU A 343 15.34 -0.57 -2.40
N LEU A 344 16.40 -1.06 -3.03
CA LEU A 344 17.51 -0.24 -3.52
C LEU A 344 17.09 0.75 -4.61
N LYS A 345 16.10 0.43 -5.44
CA LYS A 345 15.50 1.40 -6.37
C LYS A 345 14.61 2.42 -5.66
N SER A 346 13.95 2.02 -4.57
CA SER A 346 12.99 2.84 -3.81
C SER A 346 13.62 3.82 -2.81
N LEU A 347 14.92 3.72 -2.50
CA LEU A 347 15.61 4.64 -1.59
C LEU A 347 15.56 6.11 -2.08
N PRO A 348 15.40 7.09 -1.19
CA PRO A 348 15.40 8.52 -1.55
C PRO A 348 16.82 9.02 -1.88
N MET A 349 16.91 10.06 -2.71
CA MET A 349 18.18 10.77 -2.94
C MET A 349 18.63 11.52 -1.68
N GLY A 350 19.94 11.51 -1.41
CA GLY A 350 20.54 12.15 -0.22
C GLY A 350 20.60 11.28 1.04
N CYS A 351 20.12 10.03 0.98
CA CYS A 351 20.36 9.04 2.01
C CYS A 351 21.71 8.33 1.82
N TYR A 352 22.11 7.55 2.84
CA TYR A 352 23.28 6.69 2.81
C TYR A 352 22.84 5.23 2.91
N PHE A 353 23.62 4.28 2.37
CA PHE A 353 23.30 2.86 2.49
C PHE A 353 24.51 1.93 2.50
N ASN A 354 24.32 0.71 3.01
CA ASN A 354 25.24 -0.41 2.85
C ASN A 354 24.48 -1.74 2.79
N ILE A 355 25.11 -2.78 2.24
CA ILE A 355 24.58 -4.14 2.20
C ILE A 355 25.61 -5.08 2.83
N TYR A 356 25.16 -5.78 3.86
CA TYR A 356 25.85 -6.88 4.50
C TYR A 356 25.18 -8.20 4.09
N SER A 357 25.98 -9.25 3.95
CA SER A 357 25.49 -10.61 3.86
C SER A 357 26.11 -11.47 4.97
N PHE A 358 25.38 -12.46 5.48
CA PHE A 358 25.90 -13.33 6.52
C PHE A 358 25.55 -14.81 6.31
N GLY A 359 26.39 -15.65 6.89
CA GLY A 359 26.21 -17.09 7.03
C GLY A 359 27.15 -17.62 8.12
N SER A 360 28.00 -18.61 7.83
CA SER A 360 29.16 -18.97 8.70
C SER A 360 30.21 -17.85 8.80
N ARG A 361 30.19 -16.93 7.83
CA ARG A 361 31.04 -15.72 7.72
C ARG A 361 30.14 -14.55 7.34
N PHE A 362 30.60 -13.32 7.50
CA PHE A 362 29.90 -12.16 6.92
C PHE A 362 30.75 -11.44 5.88
N GLU A 363 30.06 -10.82 4.93
CA GLU A 363 30.60 -10.05 3.82
C GLU A 363 29.87 -8.70 3.77
N GLN A 364 30.51 -7.67 3.22
CA GLN A 364 29.90 -6.33 3.04
C GLN A 364 30.21 -5.79 1.65
N VAL A 365 29.24 -5.11 1.03
CA VAL A 365 29.39 -4.53 -0.31
C VAL A 365 30.31 -3.31 -0.27
N PHE A 366 30.13 -2.43 0.71
CA PHE A 366 31.00 -1.26 0.91
C PHE A 366 31.73 -1.32 2.26
N PRO A 367 32.97 -0.82 2.37
CA PRO A 367 33.72 -0.78 3.64
C PRO A 367 33.08 0.07 4.75
N LYS A 368 32.23 1.03 4.35
CA LYS A 368 31.37 1.90 5.17
C LYS A 368 30.14 2.26 4.33
N SER A 369 29.06 2.71 4.97
CA SER A 369 27.87 3.22 4.27
C SER A 369 28.22 4.38 3.34
N VAL A 370 27.75 4.31 2.09
CA VAL A 370 28.02 5.29 1.02
C VAL A 370 26.78 6.10 0.70
N GLU A 371 26.96 7.32 0.18
CA GLU A 371 25.85 8.14 -0.30
C GLU A 371 25.13 7.47 -1.48
N TYR A 372 23.80 7.50 -1.46
CA TYR A 372 22.96 6.90 -2.49
C TYR A 372 23.05 7.70 -3.81
N SER A 373 23.84 7.15 -4.74
CA SER A 373 24.08 7.67 -6.08
C SER A 373 23.90 6.58 -7.14
N GLU A 374 23.83 6.97 -8.42
CA GLU A 374 23.75 6.05 -9.56
C GLU A 374 24.88 5.00 -9.52
N LYS A 375 26.13 5.45 -9.39
CA LYS A 375 27.31 4.57 -9.38
C LYS A 375 27.26 3.55 -8.23
N SER A 376 26.94 4.00 -7.02
CA SER A 376 26.82 3.10 -5.86
C SER A 376 25.65 2.13 -6.00
N MET A 377 24.53 2.57 -6.59
CA MET A 377 23.39 1.70 -6.85
C MET A 377 23.76 0.62 -7.87
N GLU A 378 24.37 0.98 -9.00
CA GLU A 378 24.80 0.01 -10.02
C GLU A 378 25.84 -0.99 -9.47
N GLU A 379 26.80 -0.52 -8.66
CA GLU A 379 27.79 -1.38 -7.99
C GLU A 379 27.13 -2.35 -6.99
N ALA A 380 26.18 -1.87 -6.18
CA ALA A 380 25.43 -2.69 -5.25
C ALA A 380 24.53 -3.72 -5.96
N LEU A 381 23.80 -3.32 -6.99
CA LEU A 381 22.93 -4.22 -7.77
C LEU A 381 23.72 -5.33 -8.44
N LYS A 382 24.91 -5.02 -9.00
CA LYS A 382 25.83 -6.02 -9.56
C LYS A 382 26.30 -7.07 -8.54
N LYS A 383 26.39 -6.71 -7.25
CA LYS A 383 26.64 -7.66 -6.16
C LYS A 383 25.39 -8.46 -5.79
N VAL A 384 24.23 -7.80 -5.72
CA VAL A 384 22.95 -8.41 -5.35
C VAL A 384 22.51 -9.48 -6.37
N GLU A 385 22.60 -9.22 -7.68
CA GLU A 385 22.17 -10.19 -8.71
C GLU A 385 22.87 -11.56 -8.59
N GLY A 386 24.13 -11.58 -8.13
CA GLY A 386 24.93 -12.80 -7.95
C GLY A 386 24.76 -13.51 -6.59
N MET A 387 23.91 -13.04 -5.68
CA MET A 387 23.74 -13.65 -4.36
C MET A 387 23.04 -15.01 -4.42
N GLN A 388 23.59 -15.97 -3.67
CA GLN A 388 23.08 -17.34 -3.49
C GLN A 388 23.17 -17.75 -2.01
N ALA A 389 22.61 -18.91 -1.65
CA ALA A 389 22.59 -19.48 -0.30
C ALA A 389 23.89 -20.23 0.05
N ASP A 390 25.03 -19.57 -0.12
CA ASP A 390 26.39 -20.15 -0.15
C ASP A 390 27.32 -19.69 0.99
N LEU A 391 26.82 -18.93 1.97
CA LEU A 391 27.62 -18.46 3.11
C LEU A 391 27.67 -19.46 4.28
N GLY A 392 26.82 -20.49 4.29
CA GLY A 392 26.93 -21.66 5.19
C GLY A 392 25.90 -21.69 6.33
N GLY A 393 26.36 -21.49 7.57
CA GLY A 393 25.54 -21.39 8.79
C GLY A 393 24.87 -20.03 8.95
N THR A 394 24.54 -19.61 10.18
CA THR A 394 23.64 -18.47 10.44
C THR A 394 24.16 -17.53 11.56
N GLU A 395 25.44 -17.12 11.49
CA GLU A 395 26.14 -16.38 12.55
C GLU A 395 25.88 -14.85 12.53
N ILE A 396 24.64 -14.44 12.83
CA ILE A 396 24.21 -13.04 12.78
C ILE A 396 24.91 -12.09 13.80
N LEU A 397 25.45 -12.63 14.91
CA LEU A 397 25.99 -11.80 15.99
C LEU A 397 27.24 -10.99 15.57
N GLN A 398 28.09 -11.54 14.69
CA GLN A 398 29.33 -10.88 14.25
C GLN A 398 29.10 -9.69 13.29
N PRO A 399 28.28 -9.78 12.22
CA PRO A 399 27.95 -8.62 11.40
C PRO A 399 27.23 -7.54 12.20
N LEU A 400 26.35 -7.89 13.15
CA LEU A 400 25.72 -6.89 14.04
C LEU A 400 26.77 -6.14 14.88
N LYS A 401 27.73 -6.85 15.50
CA LYS A 401 28.87 -6.22 16.21
C LYS A 401 29.68 -5.31 15.29
N HIS A 402 29.86 -5.69 14.02
CA HIS A 402 30.55 -4.86 13.04
C HIS A 402 29.74 -3.59 12.71
N ILE A 403 28.46 -3.72 12.36
CA ILE A 403 27.55 -2.62 12.04
C ILE A 403 27.48 -1.60 13.19
N TYR A 404 27.33 -2.06 14.44
CA TYR A 404 27.32 -1.15 15.60
C TYR A 404 28.68 -0.54 15.96
N SER A 405 29.80 -1.11 15.47
CA SER A 405 31.12 -0.46 15.61
C SER A 405 31.41 0.59 14.55
N GLN A 406 30.63 0.65 13.46
CA GLN A 406 30.72 1.73 12.47
C GLN A 406 30.02 3.00 12.99
N PRO A 407 30.68 4.18 12.97
CA PRO A 407 30.11 5.43 13.48
C PRO A 407 28.83 5.81 12.72
N CYS A 408 27.83 6.31 13.45
CA CYS A 408 26.61 6.84 12.84
C CYS A 408 26.89 8.12 12.06
N ILE A 409 26.19 8.30 10.94
CA ILE A 409 26.34 9.49 10.10
C ILE A 409 25.48 10.62 10.66
N SER A 410 26.04 11.83 10.76
CA SER A 410 25.37 12.99 11.36
C SER A 410 24.08 13.34 10.61
N ASN A 411 22.98 13.53 11.35
CA ASN A 411 21.63 13.79 10.85
C ASN A 411 21.03 12.72 9.90
N GLN A 412 21.65 11.54 9.81
CA GLN A 412 21.24 10.43 8.93
C GLN A 412 20.90 9.21 9.81
N PRO A 413 19.65 9.08 10.32
CA PRO A 413 19.31 8.06 11.30
C PRO A 413 19.41 6.65 10.71
N ARG A 414 20.11 5.74 11.38
CA ARG A 414 20.36 4.38 10.89
C ARG A 414 19.10 3.53 10.90
N GLN A 415 18.76 2.95 9.75
CA GLN A 415 17.66 2.00 9.57
C GLN A 415 18.27 0.65 9.17
N LEU A 416 18.27 -0.32 10.08
CA LEU A 416 18.76 -1.67 9.86
C LEU A 416 17.61 -2.57 9.38
N PHE A 417 17.80 -3.29 8.28
CA PHE A 417 16.82 -4.21 7.69
C PHE A 417 17.41 -5.63 7.70
N VAL A 418 16.86 -6.54 8.51
CA VAL A 418 17.39 -7.90 8.72
C VAL A 418 16.48 -8.93 8.06
N PHE A 419 17.01 -9.64 7.06
CA PHE A 419 16.32 -10.73 6.35
C PHE A 419 16.93 -12.06 6.77
N THR A 420 16.14 -12.98 7.34
CA THR A 420 16.60 -14.31 7.77
C THR A 420 15.42 -15.28 7.88
N ASP A 421 15.66 -16.58 7.74
CA ASP A 421 14.68 -17.60 8.11
C ASP A 421 14.73 -17.97 9.61
N GLY A 422 15.59 -17.30 10.39
CA GLY A 422 15.52 -17.26 11.84
C GLY A 422 16.16 -18.45 12.56
N GLU A 423 16.95 -19.27 11.87
CA GLU A 423 17.76 -20.34 12.48
C GLU A 423 18.94 -19.80 13.32
N VAL A 424 18.68 -19.06 14.39
CA VAL A 424 19.71 -18.49 15.28
C VAL A 424 19.59 -19.07 16.69
N TRP A 425 20.65 -19.73 17.17
CA TRP A 425 20.68 -20.35 18.51
C TRP A 425 20.84 -19.35 19.66
N ASN A 426 21.74 -18.36 19.54
CA ASN A 426 22.06 -17.41 20.62
C ASN A 426 21.16 -16.17 20.61
N THR A 427 19.85 -16.39 20.45
CA THR A 427 18.83 -15.34 20.34
C THR A 427 18.99 -14.26 21.41
N LYS A 428 19.18 -14.65 22.69
CA LYS A 428 19.36 -13.71 23.81
C LYS A 428 20.57 -12.78 23.63
N GLU A 429 21.73 -13.29 23.21
CA GLU A 429 22.94 -12.47 22.99
C GLU A 429 22.75 -11.45 21.87
N VAL A 430 22.02 -11.84 20.82
CA VAL A 430 21.67 -10.98 19.69
C VAL A 430 20.73 -9.86 20.13
N LEU A 431 19.65 -10.18 20.84
CA LEU A 431 18.69 -9.18 21.34
C LEU A 431 19.33 -8.20 22.33
N ASP A 432 20.15 -8.71 23.27
CA ASP A 432 20.86 -7.85 24.23
C ASP A 432 21.91 -6.94 23.56
N LEU A 433 22.45 -7.31 22.38
CA LEU A 433 23.31 -6.44 21.58
C LEU A 433 22.50 -5.35 20.86
N VAL A 434 21.33 -5.70 20.31
CA VAL A 434 20.43 -4.72 19.65
C VAL A 434 19.92 -3.69 20.66
N ARG A 435 19.43 -4.13 21.83
CA ARG A 435 18.95 -3.24 22.91
C ARG A 435 19.99 -2.20 23.31
N LYS A 436 21.26 -2.63 23.49
CA LYS A 436 22.39 -1.74 23.84
C LYS A 436 22.69 -0.67 22.78
N ASN A 437 22.20 -0.83 21.56
CA ASN A 437 22.35 0.11 20.46
C ASN A 437 21.02 0.77 20.03
N ALA A 438 19.92 0.57 20.77
CA ALA A 438 18.58 1.07 20.43
C ALA A 438 18.44 2.60 20.37
N ALA A 439 19.45 3.35 20.87
CA ALA A 439 19.52 4.80 20.75
C ALA A 439 20.12 5.29 19.42
N SER A 440 20.78 4.42 18.65
CA SER A 440 21.55 4.78 17.44
C SER A 440 20.96 4.25 16.12
N HIS A 441 19.89 3.45 16.16
CA HIS A 441 19.25 2.89 14.97
C HIS A 441 17.77 2.55 15.21
N ARG A 442 17.02 2.32 14.12
CA ARG A 442 15.81 1.49 14.10
C ARG A 442 16.10 0.14 13.43
N CYS A 443 15.49 -0.95 13.86
CA CYS A 443 15.67 -2.30 13.29
C CYS A 443 14.33 -2.87 12.76
N PHE A 444 14.31 -3.23 11.49
CA PHE A 444 13.21 -3.88 10.79
C PHE A 444 13.61 -5.32 10.49
N SER A 445 12.76 -6.29 10.82
CA SER A 445 13.12 -7.72 10.79
C SER A 445 12.11 -8.55 10.02
N PHE A 446 12.61 -9.42 9.15
CA PHE A 446 11.83 -10.21 8.20
C PHE A 446 12.12 -11.69 8.39
N GLY A 447 11.15 -12.42 8.96
CA GLY A 447 11.18 -13.88 9.08
C GLY A 447 10.70 -14.53 7.79
N ILE A 448 11.58 -15.27 7.11
CA ILE A 448 11.33 -15.78 5.76
C ILE A 448 11.07 -17.29 5.77
N GLY A 449 9.87 -17.70 5.36
CA GLY A 449 9.45 -19.10 5.25
C GLY A 449 8.79 -19.67 6.50
N GLU A 450 8.10 -20.80 6.32
CA GLU A 450 7.41 -21.54 7.38
C GLU A 450 8.38 -21.87 8.53
N GLY A 451 7.92 -21.65 9.77
CA GLY A 451 8.66 -21.94 11.00
C GLY A 451 9.81 -20.99 11.40
N ALA A 452 9.87 -19.76 10.89
CA ALA A 452 10.89 -18.77 11.31
C ALA A 452 10.76 -18.36 12.79
N SER A 453 11.89 -18.13 13.50
CA SER A 453 11.87 -17.84 14.95
C SER A 453 11.16 -16.54 15.30
N SER A 454 9.99 -16.66 15.94
CA SER A 454 9.22 -15.52 16.43
C SER A 454 9.99 -14.69 17.46
N ALA A 455 10.75 -15.32 18.36
CA ALA A 455 11.53 -14.61 19.38
C ALA A 455 12.66 -13.78 18.78
N LEU A 456 13.36 -14.29 17.76
CA LEU A 456 14.38 -13.53 17.06
C LEU A 456 13.74 -12.36 16.31
N ILE A 457 12.73 -12.63 15.47
CA ILE A 457 12.17 -11.63 14.56
C ILE A 457 11.43 -10.53 15.33
N ASN A 458 10.53 -10.86 16.26
CA ASN A 458 9.84 -9.85 17.07
C ASN A 458 10.82 -9.12 17.99
N GLY A 459 11.76 -9.84 18.62
CA GLY A 459 12.75 -9.25 19.51
C GLY A 459 13.67 -8.24 18.80
N LEU A 460 14.16 -8.55 17.59
CA LEU A 460 15.00 -7.65 16.82
C LEU A 460 14.31 -6.31 16.56
N ALA A 461 13.02 -6.33 16.22
CA ALA A 461 12.24 -5.11 16.00
C ALA A 461 11.91 -4.38 17.31
N GLN A 462 11.51 -5.11 18.36
CA GLN A 462 11.10 -4.52 19.64
C GLN A 462 12.29 -3.83 20.33
N GLU A 463 13.41 -4.54 20.49
CA GLU A 463 14.63 -4.01 21.10
C GLU A 463 15.27 -2.93 20.20
N GLY A 464 15.18 -3.12 18.89
CA GLY A 464 15.70 -2.20 17.88
C GLY A 464 14.74 -1.07 17.49
N ARG A 465 13.61 -0.87 18.16
CA ARG A 465 12.67 0.25 17.87
C ARG A 465 12.20 0.36 16.41
N GLY A 466 11.85 -0.76 15.79
CA GLY A 466 11.30 -0.82 14.44
C GLY A 466 10.08 -1.76 14.34
N HIS A 467 10.00 -2.52 13.25
CA HIS A 467 8.82 -3.33 12.91
C HIS A 467 9.23 -4.73 12.41
N ALA A 468 8.49 -5.76 12.85
CA ALA A 468 8.75 -7.16 12.56
C ALA A 468 7.66 -7.73 11.64
N GLN A 469 8.04 -8.55 10.66
CA GLN A 469 7.13 -9.16 9.70
C GLN A 469 7.52 -10.60 9.38
N PHE A 470 6.51 -11.44 9.15
CA PHE A 470 6.68 -12.84 8.72
C PHE A 470 6.13 -13.01 7.31
N ILE A 471 6.90 -13.71 6.48
CA ILE A 471 6.65 -13.98 5.07
C ILE A 471 6.56 -15.49 4.88
N THR A 472 5.34 -16.01 4.82
CA THR A 472 5.03 -17.46 4.75
C THR A 472 4.00 -17.72 3.66
N GLY A 473 3.78 -19.00 3.30
CA GLY A 473 2.65 -19.41 2.46
C GLY A 473 2.56 -18.64 1.12
N SER A 474 1.56 -17.78 0.98
CA SER A 474 1.34 -16.93 -0.21
C SER A 474 1.63 -15.44 0.00
N ASP A 475 2.38 -15.08 1.04
CA ASP A 475 2.78 -13.69 1.31
C ASP A 475 3.62 -13.10 0.17
N ARG A 476 3.28 -11.87 -0.24
CA ARG A 476 4.12 -11.06 -1.12
C ARG A 476 5.23 -10.41 -0.31
N MET A 477 6.41 -11.04 -0.27
CA MET A 477 7.61 -10.47 0.35
C MET A 477 7.85 -9.00 -0.01
N PRO A 478 7.75 -8.57 -1.29
CA PRO A 478 8.01 -7.18 -1.66
C PRO A 478 7.05 -6.20 -1.01
N ALA A 479 5.75 -6.52 -0.95
CA ALA A 479 4.73 -5.62 -0.40
C ALA A 479 4.91 -5.38 1.10
N LYS A 480 5.19 -6.44 1.88
CA LYS A 480 5.45 -6.34 3.33
C LYS A 480 6.73 -5.53 3.61
N VAL A 481 7.83 -5.89 2.95
CA VAL A 481 9.12 -5.22 3.12
C VAL A 481 9.05 -3.74 2.70
N MET A 482 8.25 -3.40 1.68
CA MET A 482 7.99 -2.02 1.28
C MET A 482 7.12 -1.24 2.28
N GLN A 483 6.17 -1.88 2.97
CA GLN A 483 5.49 -1.26 4.13
C GLN A 483 6.50 -0.92 5.25
N SER A 484 7.45 -1.82 5.53
CA SER A 484 8.53 -1.55 6.48
C SER A 484 9.45 -0.41 6.02
N LEU A 485 9.69 -0.24 4.71
CA LEU A 485 10.36 0.96 4.18
C LEU A 485 9.50 2.22 4.34
N LYS A 486 8.18 2.16 4.13
CA LYS A 486 7.26 3.29 4.44
C LYS A 486 7.40 3.70 5.92
N PHE A 487 7.50 2.75 6.85
CA PHE A 487 7.76 3.02 8.28
C PHE A 487 9.17 3.59 8.54
N ALA A 488 10.21 3.05 7.90
CA ALA A 488 11.59 3.54 8.03
C ALA A 488 11.78 4.98 7.49
N LEU A 489 10.90 5.44 6.59
CA LEU A 489 10.85 6.81 6.06
C LEU A 489 9.97 7.78 6.89
N GLN A 490 9.20 7.29 7.87
CA GLN A 490 8.48 8.15 8.82
C GLN A 490 9.47 8.81 9.80
N PRO A 491 9.28 10.10 10.16
CA PRO A 491 10.06 10.77 11.20
C PRO A 491 10.06 9.99 12.52
N VAL A 492 11.17 10.06 13.27
CA VAL A 492 11.27 9.39 14.57
C VAL A 492 10.42 10.13 15.60
N VAL A 493 9.45 9.43 16.17
CA VAL A 493 8.67 9.89 17.32
C VAL A 493 9.55 9.91 18.57
N LYS A 494 9.48 11.00 19.34
CA LYS A 494 10.22 11.22 20.60
C LYS A 494 9.25 11.44 21.76
N ASP A 495 9.77 11.46 22.98
CA ASP A 495 9.08 11.93 24.20
C ASP A 495 7.72 11.27 24.50
N ILE A 496 7.56 10.00 24.09
CA ILE A 496 6.32 9.24 24.23
C ILE A 496 6.00 9.05 25.71
N SER A 497 4.81 9.45 26.12
CA SER A 497 4.33 9.34 27.50
C SER A 497 2.82 9.08 27.54
N VAL A 498 2.40 8.22 28.47
CA VAL A 498 0.98 7.84 28.65
C VAL A 498 0.46 8.44 29.96
N THR A 499 -0.55 9.30 29.86
CA THR A 499 -1.21 9.93 31.01
C THR A 499 -2.64 9.44 31.16
N TRP A 500 -3.05 9.16 32.40
CA TRP A 500 -4.34 8.57 32.75
C TRP A 500 -5.20 9.60 33.48
N ASP A 501 -6.43 9.80 33.02
CA ASP A 501 -7.47 10.55 33.73
C ASP A 501 -8.53 9.57 34.25
N LEU A 502 -8.66 9.48 35.57
CA LEU A 502 -9.37 8.41 36.27
C LEU A 502 -10.19 8.97 37.46
N PRO A 503 -11.36 8.37 37.77
CA PRO A 503 -12.18 8.74 38.92
C PRO A 503 -11.41 8.76 40.24
N LYS A 504 -11.69 9.76 41.08
CA LYS A 504 -11.00 9.98 42.37
C LYS A 504 -11.03 8.72 43.26
N GLY A 505 -9.85 8.16 43.52
CA GLY A 505 -9.68 6.94 44.30
C GLY A 505 -9.57 5.66 43.47
N VAL A 506 -9.45 5.78 42.14
CA VAL A 506 -8.92 4.78 41.21
C VAL A 506 -7.53 5.22 40.76
N SER A 507 -6.67 4.26 40.44
CA SER A 507 -5.32 4.45 39.92
C SER A 507 -4.97 3.30 38.97
N ALA A 508 -4.15 3.58 37.94
CA ALA A 508 -3.62 2.57 37.03
C ALA A 508 -2.13 2.35 37.31
N THR A 509 -1.70 1.09 37.32
CA THR A 509 -0.29 0.69 37.35
C THR A 509 0.01 -0.02 36.03
N VAL A 510 0.84 0.59 35.18
CA VAL A 510 1.22 -0.02 33.89
C VAL A 510 2.06 -1.28 34.17
N LEU A 511 1.74 -2.36 33.44
CA LEU A 511 2.34 -3.69 33.58
C LEU A 511 3.24 -4.06 32.40
N SER A 512 2.95 -3.50 31.21
CA SER A 512 3.76 -3.65 30.00
C SER A 512 4.95 -2.67 29.99
N PRO A 513 6.02 -2.96 29.22
CA PRO A 513 7.07 -1.99 28.94
C PRO A 513 6.52 -0.66 28.37
N PRO A 514 7.21 0.48 28.57
CA PRO A 514 6.82 1.76 27.97
C PRO A 514 6.80 1.70 26.43
N ILE A 515 5.87 2.42 25.80
CA ILE A 515 5.81 2.55 24.34
C ILE A 515 7.03 3.35 23.87
N THR A 516 8.04 2.68 23.30
CA THR A 516 9.30 3.29 22.84
C THR A 516 9.25 3.84 21.43
N THR A 517 8.27 3.40 20.63
CA THR A 517 8.18 3.62 19.19
C THR A 517 6.72 3.67 18.78
N ILE A 518 6.37 4.55 17.84
CA ILE A 518 5.04 4.65 17.22
C ILE A 518 5.23 4.83 15.72
N PHE A 519 4.44 4.11 14.91
CA PHE A 519 4.32 4.28 13.46
C PHE A 519 2.84 4.48 13.10
N GLN A 520 2.54 5.34 12.13
CA GLN A 520 1.14 5.58 11.73
C GLN A 520 0.53 4.30 11.15
N GLY A 521 -0.67 3.96 11.63
CA GLY A 521 -1.41 2.74 11.25
C GLY A 521 -1.03 1.49 12.04
N GLN A 522 0.10 1.47 12.75
CA GLN A 522 0.47 0.34 13.60
C GLN A 522 -0.24 0.42 14.97
N ARG A 523 -0.84 -0.70 15.40
CA ARG A 523 -1.37 -0.85 16.76
C ARG A 523 -0.23 -0.80 17.78
N SER A 524 -0.35 0.07 18.78
CA SER A 524 0.42 0.02 20.02
C SER A 524 -0.44 -0.59 21.12
N LEU A 525 0.08 -1.54 21.89
CA LEU A 525 -0.65 -2.17 23.00
C LEU A 525 -0.10 -1.71 24.36
N LEU A 526 -0.97 -1.65 25.37
CA LEU A 526 -0.59 -1.35 26.75
C LEU A 526 -1.43 -2.18 27.74
N TYR A 527 -0.79 -2.73 28.77
CA TYR A 527 -1.47 -3.42 29.89
C TYR A 527 -1.35 -2.60 31.18
N ALA A 528 -2.42 -2.51 31.96
CA ALA A 528 -2.38 -1.87 33.28
C ALA A 528 -3.34 -2.51 34.30
N GLN A 529 -2.89 -2.61 35.55
CA GLN A 529 -3.70 -3.01 36.71
C GLN A 529 -4.48 -1.81 37.25
N LEU A 530 -5.77 -1.97 37.50
CA LEU A 530 -6.68 -0.94 38.00
C LEU A 530 -6.95 -1.13 39.49
N ARG A 531 -6.52 -0.17 40.31
CA ARG A 531 -6.56 -0.24 41.77
C ARG A 531 -7.42 0.87 42.35
N GLY A 532 -8.48 0.54 43.09
CA GLY A 532 -9.29 1.56 43.75
C GLY A 532 -10.57 1.08 44.43
N LYS A 533 -10.91 1.69 45.57
CA LYS A 533 -12.14 1.36 46.34
C LYS A 533 -13.44 1.70 45.60
N ALA A 534 -13.38 2.51 44.54
CA ALA A 534 -14.53 2.84 43.71
C ALA A 534 -14.97 1.66 42.82
N LEU A 535 -14.04 0.81 42.37
CA LEU A 535 -14.30 -0.35 41.50
C LEU A 535 -15.27 -1.38 42.14
N VAL A 536 -15.32 -1.42 43.47
CA VAL A 536 -16.20 -2.32 44.25
C VAL A 536 -17.67 -1.85 44.24
N ARG A 537 -17.95 -0.62 43.81
CA ARG A 537 -19.33 -0.10 43.69
C ARG A 537 -19.79 -0.14 42.24
N LYS A 538 -20.88 -0.88 41.98
CA LYS A 538 -21.61 -0.91 40.70
C LYS A 538 -22.39 0.39 40.44
N SER A 539 -21.67 1.50 40.38
CA SER A 539 -22.13 2.81 39.93
C SER A 539 -21.50 3.10 38.56
N SER A 540 -22.27 3.64 37.63
CA SER A 540 -21.83 4.02 36.29
C SER A 540 -20.69 5.06 36.34
N LEU A 541 -19.45 4.60 36.17
CA LEU A 541 -18.23 5.40 36.11
C LEU A 541 -17.69 5.36 34.67
N THR A 542 -18.39 6.06 33.78
CA THR A 542 -18.17 6.07 32.33
C THR A 542 -16.98 6.91 31.87
N ASP A 543 -16.48 7.78 32.74
CA ASP A 543 -15.62 8.90 32.37
C ASP A 543 -14.15 8.63 32.76
N CYS A 544 -13.54 7.65 32.08
CA CYS A 544 -12.08 7.46 32.11
C CYS A 544 -11.47 7.80 30.75
N SER A 545 -10.25 8.32 30.74
CA SER A 545 -9.50 8.47 29.49
C SER A 545 -8.00 8.22 29.65
N VAL A 546 -7.39 7.78 28.55
CA VAL A 546 -5.94 7.67 28.40
C VAL A 546 -5.50 8.59 27.28
N THR A 547 -4.45 9.37 27.53
CA THR A 547 -3.84 10.23 26.53
C THR A 547 -2.40 9.78 26.29
N VAL A 548 -2.07 9.49 25.04
CA VAL A 548 -0.69 9.32 24.57
C VAL A 548 -0.20 10.68 24.10
N ASN A 549 0.83 11.22 24.74
CA ASN A 549 1.51 12.46 24.35
C ASN A 549 2.86 12.09 23.73
N TYR A 550 3.26 12.76 22.65
CA TYR A 550 4.48 12.44 21.92
C TYR A 550 4.96 13.63 21.09
N THR A 551 6.25 13.68 20.76
CA THR A 551 6.84 14.68 19.86
C THR A 551 7.08 14.06 18.49
N LEU A 552 6.59 14.70 17.43
CA LEU A 552 6.80 14.30 16.03
C LEU A 552 7.27 15.53 15.24
N ALA A 553 8.34 15.39 14.44
CA ALA A 553 8.96 16.51 13.72
C ALA A 553 9.20 17.75 14.61
N ASP A 554 9.67 17.52 15.84
CA ASP A 554 9.92 18.50 16.89
C ASP A 554 8.71 19.35 17.35
N HIS A 555 7.48 18.90 17.02
CA HIS A 555 6.22 19.46 17.49
C HIS A 555 5.49 18.48 18.42
N PRO A 556 4.84 18.94 19.51
CA PRO A 556 4.11 18.08 20.44
C PRO A 556 2.68 17.75 19.95
N TYR A 557 2.30 16.49 20.07
CA TYR A 557 0.99 15.95 19.73
C TYR A 557 0.41 15.13 20.89
N LYS A 558 -0.91 14.92 20.86
CA LYS A 558 -1.62 14.07 21.82
C LYS A 558 -2.81 13.35 21.18
N ASN A 559 -2.95 12.07 21.48
CA ASN A 559 -4.07 11.24 21.06
C ASN A 559 -4.78 10.69 22.31
N GLN A 560 -6.09 10.95 22.44
CA GLN A 560 -6.88 10.63 23.64
C GLN A 560 -7.99 9.62 23.32
N MET A 561 -8.11 8.58 24.15
CA MET A 561 -9.14 7.54 24.08
C MET A 561 -9.96 7.53 25.38
N GLN A 562 -11.28 7.40 25.27
CA GLN A 562 -12.18 7.19 26.41
C GLN A 562 -12.52 5.71 26.58
N PHE A 563 -12.77 5.26 27.82
CA PHE A 563 -13.16 3.87 28.11
C PHE A 563 -13.98 3.76 29.40
N ASP A 564 -14.76 2.69 29.52
CA ASP A 564 -15.54 2.34 30.71
C ASP A 564 -14.71 1.43 31.65
N LEU A 565 -14.89 1.57 32.97
CA LEU A 565 -14.30 0.69 33.99
C LEU A 565 -15.09 -0.61 34.20
N ASN A 566 -16.31 -0.73 33.66
CA ASN A 566 -17.10 -1.94 33.76
C ASN A 566 -16.39 -3.12 33.06
N PRO A 567 -15.97 -4.18 33.79
CA PRO A 567 -15.26 -5.30 33.18
C PRO A 567 -16.19 -6.14 32.29
N ALA A 568 -15.61 -6.68 31.22
CA ALA A 568 -16.25 -7.69 30.39
C ALA A 568 -16.56 -8.96 31.22
N LYS A 569 -17.70 -9.59 30.93
CA LYS A 569 -18.11 -10.83 31.60
C LYS A 569 -17.38 -12.02 30.99
N ASP A 570 -16.83 -12.87 31.87
CA ASP A 570 -16.26 -14.19 31.57
C ASP A 570 -15.34 -14.23 30.32
N THR A 571 -14.20 -13.57 30.46
CA THR A 571 -13.17 -13.51 29.42
C THR A 571 -12.24 -14.73 29.44
N GLY A 572 -12.16 -15.48 30.54
CA GLY A 572 -11.20 -16.58 30.75
C GLY A 572 -9.85 -16.20 31.38
N LEU A 573 -9.77 -15.04 32.07
CA LEU A 573 -8.51 -14.45 32.60
C LEU A 573 -7.44 -14.22 31.51
N THR A 574 -7.91 -14.02 30.29
CA THR A 574 -7.12 -13.98 29.05
C THR A 574 -6.23 -12.73 29.00
N VAL A 575 -6.76 -11.57 29.40
CA VAL A 575 -5.99 -10.31 29.51
C VAL A 575 -5.03 -10.35 30.70
N HIS A 576 -5.43 -10.92 31.85
CA HIS A 576 -4.54 -11.11 33.01
C HIS A 576 -3.33 -11.98 32.67
N ARG A 577 -3.52 -13.07 31.92
CA ARG A 577 -2.44 -13.96 31.47
C ARG A 577 -1.43 -13.26 30.55
N LEU A 578 -1.88 -12.45 29.59
CA LEU A 578 -0.98 -11.65 28.74
C LEU A 578 -0.30 -10.52 29.51
N ALA A 579 -1.02 -9.81 30.38
CA ALA A 579 -0.45 -8.77 31.23
C ALA A 579 0.62 -9.33 32.19
N ALA A 580 0.39 -10.53 32.75
CA ALA A 580 1.36 -11.26 33.54
C ALA A 580 2.58 -11.66 32.70
N ARG A 581 2.40 -12.18 31.48
CA ARG A 581 3.50 -12.53 30.56
C ARG A 581 4.35 -11.31 30.20
N SER A 582 3.71 -10.18 29.90
CA SER A 582 4.38 -8.90 29.59
C SER A 582 5.25 -8.42 30.77
N LEU A 583 4.71 -8.46 31.99
CA LEU A 583 5.43 -8.08 33.21
C LEU A 583 6.55 -9.08 33.55
N ILE A 584 6.32 -10.39 33.42
CA ILE A 584 7.33 -11.44 33.59
C ILE A 584 8.52 -11.17 32.64
N ARG A 585 8.27 -10.85 31.37
CA ARG A 585 9.34 -10.54 30.41
C ARG A 585 10.12 -9.27 30.74
N SER A 586 9.48 -8.23 31.27
CA SER A 586 10.20 -7.03 31.76
C SER A 586 11.15 -7.41 32.91
N LEU A 587 10.63 -8.10 33.91
CA LEU A 587 11.40 -8.50 35.10
C LEU A 587 12.55 -9.46 34.74
N GLU A 588 12.33 -10.43 33.86
CA GLU A 588 13.38 -11.32 33.33
C GLU A 588 14.49 -10.59 32.57
N VAL A 589 14.26 -9.36 32.07
CA VAL A 589 15.29 -8.51 31.44
C VAL A 589 15.99 -7.65 32.49
N GLU A 590 15.23 -7.02 33.40
CA GLU A 590 15.75 -6.23 34.53
C GLU A 590 16.70 -7.07 35.43
N GLU A 591 16.35 -8.33 35.69
CA GLU A 591 17.16 -9.33 36.39
C GLU A 591 18.54 -9.51 35.72
N ARG A 592 18.54 -9.82 34.40
CA ARG A 592 19.76 -10.09 33.61
C ARG A 592 20.75 -8.92 33.60
N GLU A 593 20.27 -7.70 33.75
CA GLU A 593 21.08 -6.48 33.78
C GLU A 593 21.59 -6.15 35.21
N ASN A 594 20.82 -6.44 36.26
CA ASN A 594 21.11 -6.04 37.65
C ASN A 594 21.75 -7.16 38.52
N ARG A 595 22.83 -7.77 38.02
CA ARG A 595 23.58 -8.85 38.72
C ARG A 595 24.16 -8.38 40.06
N GLY A 596 23.50 -8.75 41.16
CA GLY A 596 23.85 -8.35 42.53
C GLY A 596 22.94 -9.04 43.57
N GLU A 597 22.91 -8.56 44.82
CA GLU A 597 22.05 -9.15 45.86
C GLU A 597 20.54 -9.01 45.58
N SER A 598 20.14 -8.10 44.68
CA SER A 598 18.76 -7.93 44.21
C SER A 598 18.28 -9.00 43.21
N ASP A 599 19.20 -9.81 42.67
CA ASP A 599 18.95 -10.76 41.59
C ASP A 599 17.98 -11.88 42.05
N GLU A 600 18.22 -12.48 43.23
CA GLU A 600 17.32 -13.49 43.81
C GLU A 600 15.96 -12.93 44.24
N ASP A 601 15.87 -11.66 44.67
CA ASP A 601 14.58 -11.01 44.97
C ASP A 601 13.76 -10.77 43.69
N MET A 602 14.40 -10.40 42.58
CA MET A 602 13.75 -10.28 41.27
C MET A 602 13.30 -11.64 40.74
N LYS A 603 14.19 -12.65 40.73
CA LYS A 603 13.86 -14.03 40.35
C LYS A 603 12.71 -14.60 41.19
N LYS A 604 12.72 -14.41 42.52
CA LYS A 604 11.64 -14.82 43.42
C LYS A 604 10.31 -14.15 43.06
N LYS A 605 10.32 -12.84 42.77
CA LYS A 605 9.13 -12.10 42.30
C LYS A 605 8.63 -12.61 40.95
N VAL A 606 9.51 -13.01 40.02
CA VAL A 606 9.13 -13.65 38.74
C VAL A 606 8.46 -14.99 38.99
N VAL A 607 9.02 -15.84 39.86
CA VAL A 607 8.44 -17.14 40.24
C VAL A 607 7.08 -16.96 40.92
N GLU A 608 6.95 -16.05 41.88
CA GLU A 608 5.67 -15.75 42.56
C GLU A 608 4.59 -15.29 41.58
N LEU A 609 4.92 -14.36 40.68
CA LEU A 609 4.00 -13.86 39.65
C LEU A 609 3.62 -14.94 38.62
N SER A 610 4.59 -15.75 38.21
CA SER A 610 4.40 -16.86 37.28
C SER A 610 3.48 -17.93 37.86
N VAL A 611 3.73 -18.38 39.09
CA VAL A 611 2.89 -19.34 39.81
C VAL A 611 1.49 -18.76 40.09
N GLN A 612 1.36 -17.48 40.47
CA GLN A 612 0.05 -16.88 40.75
C GLN A 612 -0.82 -16.78 39.48
N SER A 613 -0.23 -16.39 38.34
CA SER A 613 -0.96 -16.23 37.07
C SER A 613 -1.13 -17.54 36.29
N GLY A 614 -0.42 -18.60 36.68
CA GLY A 614 -0.32 -19.86 35.94
C GLY A 614 0.49 -19.76 34.66
N VAL A 615 1.19 -18.64 34.41
CA VAL A 615 1.89 -18.35 33.15
C VAL A 615 3.37 -18.72 33.25
N SER A 616 3.88 -19.52 32.32
CA SER A 616 5.30 -19.93 32.30
C SER A 616 6.28 -18.75 32.25
N SER A 617 7.40 -18.90 32.94
CA SER A 617 8.60 -18.04 32.90
C SER A 617 9.87 -18.87 32.64
N ALA A 618 11.00 -18.20 32.42
CA ALA A 618 12.32 -18.84 32.33
C ALA A 618 12.70 -19.62 33.60
N HIS A 619 12.13 -19.26 34.77
CA HIS A 619 12.40 -19.80 36.10
C HIS A 619 11.35 -20.77 36.64
N THR A 620 10.34 -21.13 35.85
CA THR A 620 9.28 -22.07 36.25
C THR A 620 9.07 -23.19 35.25
N ALA A 621 8.51 -24.31 35.70
CA ALA A 621 8.10 -25.42 34.85
C ALA A 621 6.82 -26.07 35.38
N PHE A 622 6.00 -26.59 34.46
CA PHE A 622 4.82 -27.39 34.76
C PHE A 622 5.25 -28.81 35.10
N ILE A 623 4.92 -29.29 36.31
CA ILE A 623 5.16 -30.65 36.78
C ILE A 623 3.83 -31.37 37.07
N ALA A 624 3.66 -32.56 36.49
CA ALA A 624 2.53 -33.45 36.74
C ALA A 624 3.05 -34.81 37.18
N VAL A 625 2.53 -35.38 38.27
CA VAL A 625 2.92 -36.71 38.78
C VAL A 625 1.68 -37.54 39.05
N ASN A 626 1.63 -38.75 38.51
CA ASN A 626 0.58 -39.72 38.80
C ASN A 626 0.78 -40.29 40.21
N LYS A 627 -0.06 -39.83 41.15
CA LYS A 627 -0.04 -40.25 42.56
C LYS A 627 -1.05 -41.39 42.85
N ASP A 628 -1.86 -41.79 41.86
CA ASP A 628 -2.91 -42.81 41.98
C ASP A 628 -2.47 -44.20 41.49
N SER A 629 -1.45 -44.28 40.62
CA SER A 629 -0.88 -45.57 40.17
C SER A 629 -0.02 -46.22 41.25
N GLY A 630 -0.63 -47.07 42.09
CA GLY A 630 0.07 -47.86 43.11
C GLY A 630 0.98 -48.98 42.56
N ASP A 631 0.82 -49.35 41.29
CA ASP A 631 1.66 -50.32 40.60
C ASP A 631 2.84 -49.61 39.91
N ALA A 632 4.05 -49.79 40.44
CA ALA A 632 5.27 -49.27 39.82
C ALA A 632 5.57 -49.97 38.48
N VAL A 633 5.94 -49.21 37.45
CA VAL A 633 6.17 -49.74 36.10
C VAL A 633 7.37 -50.71 36.10
N GLN A 634 7.10 -52.00 35.90
CA GLN A 634 8.14 -53.03 35.99
C GLN A 634 8.96 -53.16 34.69
N GLY A 635 10.19 -52.66 34.72
CA GLY A 635 11.20 -52.90 33.72
C GLY A 635 12.48 -52.09 33.99
N PRO A 636 13.63 -52.45 33.39
CA PRO A 636 14.80 -51.59 33.42
C PRO A 636 14.55 -50.35 32.53
N LEU A 637 14.46 -49.16 33.13
CA LEU A 637 14.46 -47.89 32.40
C LEU A 637 15.82 -47.70 31.69
N VAL A 638 15.82 -47.51 30.37
CA VAL A 638 17.04 -47.46 29.54
C VAL A 638 17.29 -46.06 28.98
N ARG A 639 17.93 -45.21 29.78
CA ARG A 639 18.42 -43.88 29.37
C ARG A 639 19.74 -44.00 28.61
N ARG A 640 19.78 -43.64 27.30
CA ARG A 640 20.98 -43.67 26.43
C ARG A 640 20.96 -42.58 25.34
N ASN A 641 22.16 -42.17 24.91
CA ASN A 641 22.38 -41.16 23.86
C ASN A 641 22.74 -41.84 22.51
N VAL A 642 22.41 -41.21 21.37
CA VAL A 642 22.33 -41.90 20.05
C VAL A 642 22.86 -41.07 18.85
N PRO A 643 23.70 -41.63 17.94
CA PRO A 643 24.18 -41.00 16.70
C PRO A 643 23.21 -41.13 15.50
N THR A 644 23.60 -40.71 14.28
CA THR A 644 22.73 -40.67 13.07
C THR A 644 23.48 -40.91 11.73
N PRO A 645 22.83 -41.47 10.69
CA PRO A 645 23.23 -41.41 9.27
C PRO A 645 22.60 -40.20 8.54
N GLY A 646 22.93 -39.97 7.27
CA GLY A 646 22.42 -38.84 6.46
C GLY A 646 22.03 -39.21 5.03
N PHE A 647 21.58 -38.22 4.25
CA PHE A 647 21.19 -38.37 2.83
C PHE A 647 22.04 -37.50 1.88
N ILE A 648 22.00 -37.85 0.59
CA ILE A 648 23.00 -37.41 -0.40
C ILE A 648 22.63 -36.05 -1.01
N SER A 649 23.42 -35.02 -0.70
CA SER A 649 23.64 -33.92 -1.64
C SER A 649 24.46 -34.45 -2.81
N LEU A 650 24.08 -34.14 -4.05
CA LEU A 650 24.79 -34.57 -5.26
C LEU A 650 26.09 -33.78 -5.46
N MET A 651 27.06 -33.98 -4.56
CA MET A 651 28.39 -33.41 -4.70
C MET A 651 29.01 -33.85 -6.02
N ALA A 652 29.47 -32.89 -6.83
CA ALA A 652 30.44 -33.15 -7.88
C ALA A 652 31.70 -33.71 -7.21
N ALA A 653 31.89 -35.03 -7.29
CA ALA A 653 32.79 -35.73 -6.39
C ALA A 653 34.26 -35.29 -6.57
N PRO A 654 34.96 -34.87 -5.49
CA PRO A 654 36.39 -34.66 -5.56
C PRO A 654 37.07 -36.02 -5.83
N ARG A 655 37.88 -36.08 -6.89
CA ARG A 655 38.62 -37.30 -7.27
C ARG A 655 39.72 -37.60 -6.25
N HIS A 656 39.39 -38.35 -5.20
CA HIS A 656 40.38 -38.88 -4.28
C HIS A 656 41.23 -39.97 -4.96
N ALA A 657 42.35 -39.56 -5.56
CA ALA A 657 43.49 -40.43 -5.71
C ALA A 657 44.12 -40.64 -4.33
N ALA A 658 44.27 -41.90 -3.92
CA ALA A 658 44.92 -42.25 -2.66
C ALA A 658 46.05 -43.25 -2.92
N LEU A 659 47.30 -42.84 -2.68
CA LEU A 659 48.40 -43.73 -2.31
C LEU A 659 49.63 -42.93 -1.83
N HIS A 660 50.12 -43.31 -0.64
CA HIS A 660 51.46 -43.10 -0.04
C HIS A 660 52.24 -41.79 -0.23
N GLY A 661 52.69 -41.20 0.90
CA GLY A 661 54.05 -40.62 0.95
C GLY A 661 54.34 -39.52 1.98
N MET A 662 55.06 -39.87 3.05
CA MET A 662 56.14 -39.07 3.68
C MET A 662 55.97 -37.56 3.93
N SER A 663 55.58 -37.22 5.18
CA SER A 663 56.36 -36.44 6.17
C SER A 663 57.04 -35.09 5.87
N PHE A 664 56.87 -34.19 6.85
CA PHE A 664 57.73 -33.06 7.30
C PHE A 664 57.69 -31.67 6.61
N ASP A 665 57.59 -30.67 7.50
CA ASP A 665 58.20 -29.33 7.51
C ASP A 665 58.11 -28.34 6.33
N ARG A 666 57.33 -27.27 6.59
CA ARG A 666 57.76 -25.86 6.84
C ARG A 666 58.46 -25.01 5.75
N ASP A 667 58.29 -23.69 5.94
CA ASP A 667 59.02 -22.56 5.32
C ASP A 667 58.82 -22.41 3.79
N GLU A 668 58.99 -21.27 3.09
CA GLU A 668 58.93 -19.82 3.39
C GLU A 668 58.81 -19.08 2.03
N MET A 669 58.06 -17.94 1.94
CA MET A 669 58.30 -16.81 1.00
C MET A 669 58.30 -17.10 -0.54
N ASP A 670 58.33 -16.15 -1.49
CA ASP A 670 57.77 -14.78 -1.60
C ASP A 670 57.58 -14.39 -3.10
N PHE A 671 56.67 -13.45 -3.36
CA PHE A 671 56.70 -12.39 -4.41
C PHE A 671 56.77 -12.68 -5.94
N ASP A 672 56.21 -11.72 -6.69
CA ASP A 672 56.58 -11.22 -8.04
C ASP A 672 56.46 -12.10 -9.31
N GLU A 673 56.18 -11.58 -10.53
CA GLU A 673 55.51 -10.34 -11.00
C GLU A 673 55.17 -10.54 -12.51
N LEU A 674 54.44 -9.60 -13.15
CA LEU A 674 54.24 -9.40 -14.61
C LEU A 674 53.35 -10.42 -15.36
N ASP A 675 52.88 -10.15 -16.60
CA ASP A 675 52.20 -8.98 -17.20
C ASP A 675 51.53 -9.40 -18.55
N MET A 676 50.58 -8.60 -19.09
CA MET A 676 49.99 -8.58 -20.45
C MET A 676 49.99 -9.84 -21.36
N GLY A 677 48.80 -10.22 -21.91
CA GLY A 677 48.73 -11.18 -23.03
C GLY A 677 47.35 -11.45 -23.66
N LEU A 678 47.07 -10.82 -24.79
CA LEU A 678 45.82 -10.79 -25.58
C LEU A 678 45.25 -12.14 -26.10
N GLU A 679 43.90 -12.23 -26.08
CA GLU A 679 42.96 -12.64 -27.16
C GLU A 679 42.94 -14.04 -27.87
N TYR A 680 41.69 -14.54 -27.97
CA TYR A 680 41.01 -15.25 -29.08
C TYR A 680 41.23 -16.74 -29.46
N GLU A 681 40.11 -17.48 -29.33
CA GLU A 681 39.51 -18.50 -30.22
C GLU A 681 40.12 -19.90 -30.54
N ALA A 682 39.33 -20.91 -30.14
CA ALA A 682 38.64 -21.91 -31.01
C ALA A 682 39.08 -23.39 -31.04
N MET A 683 38.04 -24.23 -31.19
CA MET A 683 38.03 -25.70 -31.43
C MET A 683 38.51 -26.58 -30.25
N TYR A 684 38.10 -27.84 -30.08
CA TYR A 684 37.41 -28.77 -31.00
C TYR A 684 36.19 -29.49 -30.36
N ASP A 685 35.30 -29.97 -31.23
CA ASP A 685 34.22 -30.92 -30.95
C ASP A 685 34.71 -32.37 -31.16
N ALA A 686 34.23 -33.35 -30.37
CA ALA A 686 34.57 -34.77 -30.54
C ALA A 686 33.51 -35.71 -29.93
N HIS A 687 33.04 -36.68 -30.72
CA HIS A 687 32.14 -37.78 -30.32
C HIS A 687 32.93 -39.04 -29.90
N PHE A 688 32.22 -40.18 -29.74
CA PHE A 688 32.61 -41.59 -29.45
C PHE A 688 32.16 -42.06 -28.03
N HIS A 689 31.63 -43.27 -27.81
CA HIS A 689 30.97 -44.23 -28.72
C HIS A 689 29.99 -45.12 -27.90
N ALA A 690 29.51 -46.27 -28.42
CA ALA A 690 28.49 -47.12 -27.79
C ALA A 690 29.05 -48.52 -27.39
N ASP A 691 28.13 -49.46 -27.09
CA ASP A 691 28.28 -50.94 -26.98
C ASP A 691 28.82 -51.49 -25.63
N GLU A 692 28.41 -52.65 -25.09
CA GLU A 692 27.14 -53.42 -25.12
C GLU A 692 27.17 -54.57 -24.04
N ILE A 693 26.10 -55.38 -23.94
CA ILE A 693 26.05 -56.80 -23.46
C ILE A 693 25.89 -57.13 -21.94
N ASP A 694 24.61 -57.26 -21.53
CA ASP A 694 23.85 -58.52 -21.26
C ASP A 694 23.79 -59.24 -19.87
N LEU A 695 22.76 -60.12 -19.76
CA LEU A 695 22.37 -61.11 -18.73
C LEU A 695 21.58 -60.58 -17.49
N ASP A 696 20.40 -61.11 -17.11
CA ASP A 696 19.56 -62.17 -17.72
C ASP A 696 18.09 -62.17 -17.20
N TYR A 697 17.24 -63.03 -17.78
CA TYR A 697 15.97 -63.60 -17.26
C TYR A 697 14.61 -62.85 -17.39
N GLU A 698 13.75 -63.36 -18.28
CA GLU A 698 12.27 -63.25 -18.32
C GLU A 698 11.66 -64.65 -17.95
N PRO A 699 10.36 -65.04 -18.09
CA PRO A 699 9.18 -64.33 -18.60
C PRO A 699 7.84 -64.50 -17.80
N HIS A 700 6.81 -63.72 -18.19
CA HIS A 700 5.43 -64.16 -18.57
C HIS A 700 4.17 -63.43 -18.03
N ARG A 701 3.41 -62.91 -19.03
CA ARG A 701 1.94 -62.93 -19.24
C ARG A 701 1.00 -61.95 -18.53
N SER A 702 0.38 -61.12 -19.36
CA SER A 702 -0.81 -60.31 -19.14
C SER A 702 -2.10 -60.96 -19.73
N PHE A 703 -3.25 -60.38 -19.41
CA PHE A 703 -4.57 -60.58 -20.06
C PHE A 703 -5.15 -59.16 -20.33
N SER A 704 -5.37 -58.75 -21.60
CA SER A 704 -6.67 -58.75 -22.34
C SER A 704 -7.72 -57.76 -21.80
N THR A 705 -8.51 -56.93 -22.52
CA THR A 705 -8.87 -56.74 -23.96
C THR A 705 -9.92 -55.58 -24.04
N PRO A 706 -10.58 -55.18 -25.16
CA PRO A 706 -10.16 -54.98 -26.57
C PRO A 706 -10.73 -53.70 -27.28
N ALA A 707 -10.40 -53.56 -28.57
CA ALA A 707 -11.25 -53.03 -29.69
C ALA A 707 -11.32 -51.50 -30.01
N CYS A 708 -11.46 -51.22 -31.31
CA CYS A 708 -11.50 -49.90 -31.99
C CYS A 708 -12.82 -49.77 -32.82
N PRO A 709 -13.07 -48.66 -33.55
CA PRO A 709 -12.62 -48.62 -34.96
C PRO A 709 -12.22 -47.23 -35.54
N HIS A 710 -11.51 -47.24 -36.68
CA HIS A 710 -11.24 -46.06 -37.55
C HIS A 710 -12.33 -45.87 -38.63
N PRO A 711 -12.28 -44.74 -39.39
CA PRO A 711 -11.93 -44.90 -40.81
C PRO A 711 -10.96 -43.83 -41.39
N SER A 712 -10.53 -44.11 -42.63
CA SER A 712 -9.70 -43.34 -43.60
C SER A 712 -10.15 -41.89 -43.90
N GLY A 713 -9.33 -41.02 -44.52
CA GLY A 713 -7.95 -41.18 -45.05
C GLY A 713 -7.67 -40.23 -46.24
N MET A 714 -6.55 -40.46 -46.97
CA MET A 714 -5.98 -39.62 -48.06
C MET A 714 -5.50 -38.21 -47.66
N GLY A 715 -4.59 -37.64 -48.45
CA GLY A 715 -3.98 -36.33 -48.20
C GLY A 715 -3.28 -35.74 -49.43
N VAL A 716 -2.75 -34.53 -49.28
CA VAL A 716 -1.97 -33.80 -50.30
C VAL A 716 -0.73 -33.21 -49.62
N ALA A 717 0.42 -33.21 -50.32
CA ALA A 717 1.69 -32.76 -49.75
C ALA A 717 1.99 -31.29 -50.08
N THR A 718 2.47 -30.55 -49.07
CA THR A 718 3.17 -29.27 -49.24
C THR A 718 4.38 -29.24 -48.30
N GLN A 719 5.46 -28.55 -48.69
CA GLN A 719 6.78 -28.71 -48.10
C GLN A 719 6.90 -28.12 -46.67
N CYS A 720 7.37 -28.91 -45.71
CA CYS A 720 7.90 -28.42 -44.45
C CYS A 720 9.38 -28.08 -44.62
N ASN A 721 9.74 -26.80 -44.61
CA ASN A 721 11.12 -26.35 -44.64
C ASN A 721 11.67 -26.23 -43.21
N ALA A 722 12.95 -26.55 -42.98
CA ALA A 722 13.49 -26.75 -41.64
C ALA A 722 13.60 -25.46 -40.83
N LYS A 723 13.20 -25.49 -39.55
CA LYS A 723 13.55 -24.46 -38.55
C LYS A 723 14.68 -24.97 -37.65
N ARG A 724 15.71 -24.13 -37.46
CA ARG A 724 16.77 -24.34 -36.47
C ARG A 724 16.19 -24.46 -35.06
N ALA A 725 16.77 -25.33 -34.23
CA ALA A 725 16.58 -25.27 -32.80
C ALA A 725 17.23 -23.99 -32.23
N SER A 726 16.49 -23.26 -31.40
CA SER A 726 17.02 -22.16 -30.59
C SER A 726 17.63 -22.70 -29.29
N LYS A 727 18.59 -21.97 -28.72
CA LYS A 727 19.01 -22.21 -27.32
C LYS A 727 17.82 -21.99 -26.37
N PRO A 728 17.81 -22.61 -25.17
CA PRO A 728 16.81 -22.30 -24.15
C PRO A 728 16.84 -20.80 -23.80
N GLU A 729 15.67 -20.15 -23.73
CA GLU A 729 15.56 -18.85 -23.07
C GLU A 729 15.76 -19.02 -21.55
N PRO A 730 16.43 -18.09 -20.85
CA PRO A 730 16.36 -18.05 -19.39
C PRO A 730 14.92 -17.75 -18.93
N PRO A 731 14.54 -18.17 -17.71
CA PRO A 731 13.19 -17.91 -17.19
C PRO A 731 12.88 -16.41 -17.19
N ARG A 732 11.73 -16.05 -17.74
CA ARG A 732 11.33 -14.65 -17.92
C ARG A 732 11.03 -14.02 -16.55
N ARG A 733 11.90 -13.09 -16.10
CA ARG A 733 11.68 -12.25 -14.91
C ARG A 733 10.30 -11.57 -14.99
N ASN A 734 9.65 -11.40 -13.84
CA ASN A 734 8.39 -10.67 -13.71
C ASN A 734 8.50 -9.27 -14.36
N PRO A 735 7.60 -8.87 -15.29
CA PRO A 735 7.64 -7.57 -15.95
C PRO A 735 7.71 -6.36 -15.01
N LEU A 736 7.13 -6.47 -13.80
CA LEU A 736 7.27 -5.41 -12.79
C LEU A 736 8.74 -5.28 -12.35
N LEU A 737 9.37 -6.37 -11.93
CA LEU A 737 10.80 -6.39 -11.53
C LEU A 737 11.73 -5.99 -12.69
N GLN A 738 11.35 -6.30 -13.94
CA GLN A 738 12.06 -5.79 -15.11
C GLN A 738 11.98 -4.26 -15.19
N LEU A 739 10.78 -3.67 -15.10
CA LEU A 739 10.62 -2.20 -15.10
C LEU A 739 11.40 -1.55 -13.94
N VAL A 740 11.30 -2.12 -12.73
CA VAL A 740 12.02 -1.66 -11.53
C VAL A 740 13.53 -1.67 -11.76
N SER A 741 14.08 -2.73 -12.37
CA SER A 741 15.52 -2.85 -12.62
C SER A 741 16.07 -1.74 -13.54
N LEU A 742 15.25 -1.22 -14.44
CA LEU A 742 15.60 -0.16 -15.40
C LEU A 742 15.54 1.26 -14.83
N GLN A 743 14.94 1.48 -13.65
CA GLN A 743 14.89 2.82 -13.06
C GLN A 743 16.29 3.27 -12.64
N LYS A 744 16.68 4.50 -13.00
CA LYS A 744 17.90 5.15 -12.52
C LYS A 744 17.76 5.59 -11.06
N ALA A 745 18.86 5.72 -10.34
CA ALA A 745 18.89 6.10 -8.93
C ALA A 745 18.20 7.45 -8.68
N SER A 746 18.24 8.35 -9.67
CA SER A 746 17.50 9.62 -9.70
C SER A 746 15.97 9.48 -9.63
N GLY A 747 15.42 8.34 -10.07
CA GLY A 747 13.98 8.10 -10.23
C GLY A 747 13.49 8.04 -11.68
N CYS A 748 14.33 8.39 -12.67
CA CYS A 748 13.94 8.38 -14.09
C CYS A 748 14.13 7.02 -14.76
N TRP A 749 13.61 6.86 -15.98
CA TRP A 749 13.96 5.78 -16.91
C TRP A 749 14.63 6.34 -18.17
N LEU A 750 15.32 5.47 -18.92
CA LEU A 750 15.88 5.79 -20.24
C LEU A 750 15.00 5.21 -21.34
N LEU A 751 14.93 5.89 -22.48
CA LEU A 751 14.11 5.49 -23.63
C LEU A 751 14.89 4.49 -24.51
N ASP A 752 14.99 3.24 -24.04
CA ASP A 752 15.79 2.20 -24.69
C ASP A 752 14.97 0.96 -25.09
N ALA A 753 15.65 -0.02 -25.70
CA ALA A 753 15.05 -1.28 -26.13
C ALA A 753 14.62 -2.21 -24.97
N ALA A 754 15.20 -2.06 -23.78
CA ALA A 754 14.79 -2.83 -22.60
C ALA A 754 13.49 -2.27 -22.02
N LEU A 755 13.36 -0.94 -21.91
CA LEU A 755 12.09 -0.31 -21.54
C LEU A 755 10.99 -0.64 -22.56
N ALA A 756 11.29 -0.53 -23.86
CA ALA A 756 10.36 -0.91 -24.92
C ALA A 756 9.88 -2.36 -24.79
N SER A 757 10.81 -3.31 -24.55
CA SER A 757 10.47 -4.72 -24.35
C SER A 757 9.59 -4.98 -23.13
N VAL A 758 9.71 -4.21 -22.05
CA VAL A 758 8.86 -4.34 -20.85
C VAL A 758 7.47 -3.75 -21.08
N LEU A 759 7.39 -2.65 -21.83
CA LEU A 759 6.12 -2.02 -22.24
C LEU A 759 5.38 -2.78 -23.36
N GLY A 760 5.99 -3.84 -23.93
CA GLY A 760 5.40 -4.61 -25.04
C GLY A 760 5.42 -3.86 -26.38
N LYS A 761 6.43 -3.02 -26.60
CA LYS A 761 6.58 -2.10 -27.74
C LYS A 761 7.98 -2.22 -28.37
N THR A 762 8.15 -1.61 -29.54
CA THR A 762 9.48 -1.39 -30.13
C THR A 762 10.04 -0.02 -29.76
N SER A 763 11.37 0.14 -29.78
CA SER A 763 11.99 1.46 -29.57
C SER A 763 11.53 2.49 -30.61
N GLU A 764 11.34 2.05 -31.85
CA GLU A 764 10.86 2.88 -32.96
C GLU A 764 9.42 3.39 -32.71
N GLU A 765 8.54 2.58 -32.12
CA GLU A 765 7.19 3.01 -31.73
C GLU A 765 7.24 4.08 -30.62
N LEU A 766 8.07 3.90 -29.59
CA LEU A 766 8.13 4.81 -28.43
C LEU A 766 8.84 6.14 -28.72
N GLU A 767 9.87 6.13 -29.58
CA GLU A 767 10.50 7.36 -30.08
C GLU A 767 9.60 8.08 -31.10
N LYS A 768 8.88 7.35 -31.96
CA LYS A 768 7.90 7.96 -32.87
C LYS A 768 6.70 8.56 -32.13
N SER A 769 6.35 8.02 -30.95
CA SER A 769 5.36 8.61 -30.06
C SER A 769 5.98 9.58 -29.03
N LYS A 770 7.17 10.16 -29.26
CA LYS A 770 7.75 11.14 -28.33
C LYS A 770 7.32 12.57 -28.69
N PRO A 771 6.96 13.43 -27.73
CA PRO A 771 6.73 14.86 -28.01
C PRO A 771 8.03 15.57 -28.44
N GLU A 772 7.96 16.41 -29.48
CA GLU A 772 9.14 17.15 -30.00
C GLU A 772 9.82 18.04 -28.94
N LYS A 773 9.08 18.47 -27.92
CA LYS A 773 9.54 19.34 -26.83
C LYS A 773 9.96 18.62 -25.54
N VAL A 774 9.87 17.28 -25.48
CA VAL A 774 10.09 16.50 -24.24
C VAL A 774 11.34 15.62 -24.38
N SER A 775 12.20 15.66 -23.36
CA SER A 775 13.42 14.83 -23.36
C SER A 775 13.07 13.34 -23.30
N SER A 776 13.93 12.50 -23.87
CA SER A 776 13.70 11.05 -23.91
C SER A 776 13.58 10.44 -22.50
N GLU A 777 14.28 10.99 -21.50
CA GLU A 777 14.22 10.55 -20.10
C GLU A 777 12.90 10.93 -19.42
N VAL A 778 12.39 12.13 -19.65
CA VAL A 778 11.08 12.56 -19.14
C VAL A 778 9.97 11.71 -19.78
N TRP A 779 10.03 11.50 -21.09
CA TRP A 779 9.06 10.66 -21.81
C TRP A 779 9.09 9.19 -21.33
N ALA A 780 10.28 8.58 -21.23
CA ALA A 780 10.46 7.23 -20.70
C ALA A 780 9.92 7.08 -19.26
N THR A 781 10.16 8.08 -18.41
CA THR A 781 9.68 8.08 -17.01
C THR A 781 8.17 8.15 -16.93
N ILE A 782 7.53 8.93 -17.81
CA ILE A 782 6.08 9.06 -17.88
C ILE A 782 5.44 7.77 -18.42
N LEU A 783 6.01 7.16 -19.47
CA LEU A 783 5.58 5.85 -19.97
C LEU A 783 5.65 4.76 -18.88
N ALA A 784 6.72 4.73 -18.08
CA ALA A 784 6.87 3.80 -16.96
C ALA A 784 5.80 4.04 -15.87
N LEU A 785 5.55 5.29 -15.49
CA LEU A 785 4.49 5.66 -14.54
C LEU A 785 3.09 5.29 -15.04
N THR A 786 2.78 5.59 -16.30
CA THR A 786 1.51 5.21 -16.95
C THR A 786 1.33 3.69 -16.98
N TRP A 787 2.40 2.93 -17.22
CA TRP A 787 2.34 1.46 -17.17
C TRP A 787 2.07 0.91 -15.77
N LEU A 788 2.72 1.46 -14.73
CA LEU A 788 2.47 1.08 -13.34
C LEU A 788 1.00 1.32 -12.94
N HIS A 789 0.49 2.53 -13.20
CA HIS A 789 -0.89 2.90 -12.90
C HIS A 789 -1.94 2.21 -13.80
N GLY A 790 -1.58 1.81 -15.02
CA GLY A 790 -2.49 1.15 -15.97
C GLY A 790 -2.54 -0.39 -15.83
N PHE A 791 -1.41 -1.03 -15.51
CA PHE A 791 -1.26 -2.50 -15.58
C PHE A 791 -0.77 -3.17 -14.28
N LYS A 792 -0.44 -2.39 -13.24
CA LYS A 792 0.11 -2.94 -11.97
C LYS A 792 -0.53 -2.42 -10.67
N MET A 793 -1.76 -1.90 -10.72
CA MET A 793 -2.47 -1.43 -9.51
C MET A 793 -2.72 -2.53 -8.46
N ASP A 794 -2.72 -3.81 -8.86
CA ASP A 794 -2.70 -5.01 -7.98
C ASP A 794 -1.45 -5.09 -7.08
N ALA A 795 -0.35 -4.48 -7.52
CA ALA A 795 0.95 -4.44 -6.86
C ALA A 795 1.32 -3.03 -6.35
N LYS A 796 0.34 -2.13 -6.17
CA LYS A 796 0.60 -0.72 -5.81
C LYS A 796 1.56 -0.54 -4.63
N ASP A 797 1.40 -1.31 -3.57
CA ASP A 797 2.26 -1.19 -2.37
C ASP A 797 3.72 -1.59 -2.58
N GLU A 798 4.01 -2.34 -3.65
CA GLU A 798 5.37 -2.70 -4.04
C GLU A 798 6.06 -1.52 -4.74
N TRP A 799 5.36 -0.79 -5.62
CA TRP A 799 5.97 0.23 -6.49
C TRP A 799 5.65 1.70 -6.14
N GLU A 800 4.73 1.97 -5.21
CA GLU A 800 4.30 3.35 -4.87
C GLU A 800 5.48 4.28 -4.52
N LEU A 801 6.50 3.79 -3.81
CA LEU A 801 7.69 4.59 -3.48
C LEU A 801 8.55 4.90 -4.71
N LEU A 802 8.67 3.97 -5.68
CA LEU A 802 9.33 4.21 -6.97
C LEU A 802 8.60 5.30 -7.76
N ALA A 803 7.27 5.24 -7.77
CA ALA A 803 6.43 6.18 -8.51
C ALA A 803 6.44 7.58 -7.88
N VAL A 804 6.41 7.69 -6.55
CA VAL A 804 6.60 8.98 -5.85
C VAL A 804 7.98 9.57 -6.18
N LYS A 805 9.04 8.76 -6.11
CA LYS A 805 10.41 9.17 -6.44
C LYS A 805 10.54 9.65 -7.90
N ALA A 806 9.95 8.93 -8.84
CA ALA A 806 9.90 9.30 -10.25
C ALA A 806 9.11 10.60 -10.49
N ALA A 807 7.95 10.75 -9.86
CA ALA A 807 7.14 11.96 -9.96
C ALA A 807 7.88 13.19 -9.39
N SER A 808 8.57 13.05 -8.25
CA SER A 808 9.43 14.10 -7.71
C SER A 808 10.60 14.45 -8.65
N TRP A 809 11.20 13.47 -9.33
CA TRP A 809 12.24 13.72 -10.32
C TRP A 809 11.71 14.50 -11.54
N VAL A 810 10.55 14.12 -12.08
CA VAL A 810 9.89 14.84 -13.19
C VAL A 810 9.53 16.27 -12.78
N GLN A 811 8.97 16.46 -11.57
CA GLN A 811 8.70 17.80 -11.02
C GLN A 811 9.98 18.65 -10.94
N ALA A 812 11.11 18.05 -10.57
CA ALA A 812 12.41 18.71 -10.45
C ALA A 812 13.12 19.05 -11.79
N GLN A 813 12.60 18.61 -12.96
CA GLN A 813 13.17 19.01 -14.26
C GLN A 813 12.73 20.42 -14.70
N ASN A 814 11.75 21.01 -14.02
CA ASN A 814 11.19 22.33 -14.31
C ASN A 814 12.00 23.46 -13.65
N VAL A 815 11.98 24.65 -14.25
CA VAL A 815 12.41 25.88 -13.55
C VAL A 815 11.41 26.14 -12.41
N PRO A 816 11.85 26.16 -11.13
CA PRO A 816 10.91 26.12 -10.01
C PRO A 816 10.20 27.46 -9.80
N LEU A 817 8.89 27.45 -10.04
CA LEU A 817 7.93 28.42 -9.49
C LEU A 817 8.01 28.36 -7.96
N GLN A 818 8.43 29.46 -7.34
CA GLN A 818 8.71 29.56 -5.89
C GLN A 818 7.48 29.95 -5.07
N SER A 819 6.65 30.86 -5.59
CA SER A 819 5.36 31.20 -5.01
C SER A 819 4.35 31.64 -6.07
N VAL A 820 3.07 31.50 -5.73
CA VAL A 820 1.93 32.09 -6.42
C VAL A 820 1.17 32.92 -5.40
N GLU A 821 0.96 34.19 -5.69
CA GLU A 821 0.18 35.12 -4.87
C GLU A 821 -1.01 35.59 -5.69
N VAL A 822 -2.24 35.46 -5.16
CA VAL A 822 -3.47 35.86 -5.86
C VAL A 822 -4.24 36.86 -5.01
N GLU A 823 -4.38 38.08 -5.52
CA GLU A 823 -5.27 39.10 -4.95
C GLU A 823 -6.60 39.10 -5.71
N LEU A 824 -7.71 39.10 -4.97
CA LEU A 824 -9.07 39.05 -5.52
C LEU A 824 -9.84 40.32 -5.13
N GLN A 825 -10.19 41.15 -6.10
CA GLN A 825 -11.02 42.33 -5.90
C GLN A 825 -12.41 42.07 -6.50
N VAL A 826 -13.36 41.66 -5.64
CA VAL A 826 -14.76 41.44 -6.03
C VAL A 826 -15.55 42.75 -5.96
N LYS A 827 -16.29 43.05 -7.02
CA LYS A 827 -17.28 44.13 -7.05
C LYS A 827 -18.56 43.61 -7.71
N ASP A 828 -19.67 43.71 -6.98
CA ASP A 828 -20.98 43.20 -7.38
C ASP A 828 -20.93 41.70 -7.72
N HIS A 829 -21.00 41.31 -8.99
CA HIS A 829 -20.84 39.92 -9.46
C HIS A 829 -19.59 39.70 -10.32
N VAL A 830 -18.67 40.66 -10.36
CA VAL A 830 -17.44 40.62 -11.16
C VAL A 830 -16.23 40.54 -10.25
N ALA A 831 -15.25 39.70 -10.59
CA ALA A 831 -13.97 39.64 -9.91
C ALA A 831 -12.85 40.10 -10.84
N THR A 832 -12.07 41.09 -10.38
CA THR A 832 -10.73 41.35 -10.89
C THR A 832 -9.76 40.47 -10.10
N VAL A 833 -8.94 39.70 -10.82
CA VAL A 833 -7.95 38.79 -10.26
C VAL A 833 -6.56 39.28 -10.65
N ILE A 834 -5.68 39.44 -9.67
CA ILE A 834 -4.27 39.80 -9.87
C ILE A 834 -3.43 38.62 -9.40
N SER A 835 -2.82 37.90 -10.34
CA SER A 835 -1.95 36.76 -10.07
C SER A 835 -0.48 37.17 -10.21
N THR A 836 0.32 36.92 -9.18
CA THR A 836 1.78 37.13 -9.19
C THR A 836 2.49 35.78 -9.10
N LEU A 837 3.36 35.49 -10.07
CA LEU A 837 4.08 34.24 -10.24
C LEU A 837 5.59 34.51 -10.10
N ASN A 838 6.24 33.91 -9.10
CA ASN A 838 7.64 34.16 -8.80
C ASN A 838 8.52 32.95 -9.18
N TYR A 839 9.50 33.14 -10.05
CA TYR A 839 10.41 32.12 -10.55
C TYR A 839 11.87 32.49 -10.26
N GLN A 840 12.76 31.50 -10.17
CA GLN A 840 14.21 31.71 -10.12
C GLN A 840 14.93 30.74 -11.03
N ASN A 841 15.88 31.24 -11.84
CA ASN A 841 16.84 30.39 -12.53
C ASN A 841 17.92 29.94 -11.53
N LYS A 842 18.05 28.63 -11.33
CA LYS A 842 19.07 28.03 -10.44
C LYS A 842 20.22 27.35 -11.21
N GLU A 843 20.18 27.38 -12.53
CA GLU A 843 21.23 26.85 -13.41
C GLU A 843 22.41 27.82 -13.51
N ASP A 844 23.56 27.31 -13.96
CA ASP A 844 24.77 28.09 -14.27
C ASP A 844 24.72 28.81 -15.63
N LYS A 845 23.59 28.70 -16.36
CA LYS A 845 23.39 29.17 -17.74
C LYS A 845 22.08 29.97 -17.87
N PRO A 846 21.98 30.92 -18.82
CA PRO A 846 20.72 31.61 -19.09
C PRO A 846 19.68 30.65 -19.65
N VAL A 847 18.44 30.79 -19.20
CA VAL A 847 17.33 29.90 -19.56
C VAL A 847 16.23 30.68 -20.29
N GLU A 848 15.72 30.11 -21.38
CA GLU A 848 14.38 30.43 -21.90
C GLU A 848 13.40 29.43 -21.28
N ALA A 849 12.33 29.91 -20.66
CA ALA A 849 11.30 29.06 -20.05
C ALA A 849 9.93 29.36 -20.65
N VAL A 850 9.20 28.31 -21.05
CA VAL A 850 7.82 28.45 -21.58
C VAL A 850 6.84 27.81 -20.60
N PHE A 851 5.91 28.63 -20.10
CA PHE A 851 4.88 28.25 -19.14
C PHE A 851 3.50 28.30 -19.78
N VAL A 852 2.75 27.19 -19.74
CA VAL A 852 1.43 27.08 -20.36
C VAL A 852 0.36 26.90 -19.26
N PHE A 853 -0.67 27.74 -19.26
CA PHE A 853 -1.72 27.74 -18.24
C PHE A 853 -3.10 28.18 -18.76
N PRO A 854 -4.21 27.50 -18.45
CA PRO A 854 -5.56 28.07 -18.52
C PRO A 854 -5.75 29.29 -17.61
N LEU A 855 -6.69 30.13 -18.02
CA LEU A 855 -7.56 30.92 -17.16
C LEU A 855 -9.02 30.43 -17.32
N PRO A 856 -9.97 30.86 -16.48
CA PRO A 856 -11.39 30.55 -16.68
C PRO A 856 -11.87 30.90 -18.09
N GLY A 857 -12.78 30.09 -18.65
CA GLY A 857 -13.17 30.19 -20.06
C GLY A 857 -13.83 31.53 -20.46
N ASP A 858 -14.34 32.30 -19.50
CA ASP A 858 -14.90 33.64 -19.64
C ASP A 858 -13.86 34.78 -19.47
N ALA A 859 -12.67 34.47 -18.97
CA ALA A 859 -11.69 35.46 -18.54
C ALA A 859 -11.25 36.43 -19.64
N ALA A 860 -11.16 37.70 -19.27
CA ALA A 860 -10.58 38.78 -20.05
C ALA A 860 -9.24 39.19 -19.42
N VAL A 861 -8.10 38.78 -20.01
CA VAL A 861 -6.78 39.27 -19.62
C VAL A 861 -6.66 40.72 -20.06
N CYS A 862 -6.34 41.62 -19.11
CA CYS A 862 -6.29 43.06 -19.35
C CYS A 862 -4.99 43.75 -18.93
N HIS A 863 -4.08 43.05 -18.24
CA HIS A 863 -2.73 43.56 -18.01
C HIS A 863 -1.72 42.42 -17.84
N PHE A 864 -0.51 42.62 -18.38
CA PHE A 864 0.65 41.79 -18.13
C PHE A 864 1.87 42.68 -17.89
N SER A 865 2.63 42.38 -16.84
CA SER A 865 3.91 43.00 -16.52
C SER A 865 4.85 41.98 -15.92
N ALA A 866 6.15 42.20 -16.06
CA ALA A 866 7.18 41.32 -15.54
C ALA A 866 8.36 42.13 -14.96
N LYS A 867 8.99 41.58 -13.93
CA LYS A 867 10.13 42.18 -13.25
C LYS A 867 11.27 41.17 -13.14
N ILE A 868 12.46 41.54 -13.62
CA ILE A 868 13.70 40.77 -13.41
C ILE A 868 14.65 41.66 -12.59
N GLY A 869 15.21 41.13 -11.50
CA GLY A 869 16.07 41.89 -10.59
C GLY A 869 15.39 43.17 -10.07
N GLN A 870 15.82 44.34 -10.56
CA GLN A 870 15.20 45.64 -10.26
C GLN A 870 14.34 46.20 -11.41
N THR A 871 14.51 45.74 -12.64
CA THR A 871 13.85 46.30 -13.83
C THR A 871 12.41 45.82 -13.94
N HIS A 872 11.45 46.74 -14.12
CA HIS A 872 10.03 46.46 -14.25
C HIS A 872 9.54 46.81 -15.66
N ILE A 873 9.07 45.81 -16.40
CA ILE A 873 8.67 45.89 -17.80
C ILE A 873 7.15 45.72 -17.88
N VAL A 874 6.46 46.69 -18.46
CA VAL A 874 5.02 46.59 -18.78
C VAL A 874 4.89 46.11 -20.23
N ALA A 875 4.00 45.15 -20.48
CA ALA A 875 3.80 44.61 -21.80
C ALA A 875 2.80 45.42 -22.64
N GLU A 876 3.11 45.57 -23.92
CA GLU A 876 2.24 46.19 -24.93
C GLU A 876 1.43 45.11 -25.65
N LEU A 877 0.12 45.29 -25.79
CA LEU A 877 -0.73 44.39 -26.57
C LEU A 877 -0.62 44.74 -28.06
N LYS A 878 -0.19 43.78 -28.90
CA LYS A 878 0.02 43.96 -30.34
C LYS A 878 -0.60 42.83 -31.15
N GLU A 879 -0.61 42.97 -32.47
CA GLU A 879 -0.89 41.84 -33.38
C GLU A 879 0.11 40.71 -33.08
N LYS A 880 -0.40 39.48 -32.96
CA LYS A 880 0.38 38.33 -32.49
C LYS A 880 1.64 38.07 -33.32
N GLN A 881 1.57 38.23 -34.65
CA GLN A 881 2.73 38.05 -35.52
C GLN A 881 3.82 39.10 -35.23
N GLN A 882 3.44 40.37 -35.11
CA GLN A 882 4.35 41.45 -34.75
C GLN A 882 4.96 41.26 -33.35
N ALA A 883 4.18 40.75 -32.40
CA ALA A 883 4.64 40.46 -31.03
C ALA A 883 5.67 39.31 -30.98
N ARG A 884 5.51 38.28 -31.83
CA ARG A 884 6.51 37.20 -32.01
C ARG A 884 7.79 37.73 -32.66
N GLU A 885 7.67 38.51 -33.72
CA GLU A 885 8.83 39.12 -34.41
C GLU A 885 9.64 40.02 -33.45
N GLU A 886 8.99 40.85 -32.63
CA GLU A 886 9.67 41.69 -31.61
C GLU A 886 10.25 40.85 -30.44
N TYR A 887 9.73 39.65 -30.16
CA TYR A 887 10.31 38.70 -29.18
C TYR A 887 11.56 38.00 -29.74
N ASP A 888 11.51 37.51 -30.99
CA ASP A 888 12.61 36.81 -31.65
C ASP A 888 13.78 37.75 -31.98
N ASP A 889 13.50 38.99 -32.40
CA ASP A 889 14.52 40.05 -32.58
C ASP A 889 15.19 40.42 -31.24
N ALA A 890 14.42 40.46 -30.14
CA ALA A 890 14.97 40.73 -28.81
C ALA A 890 15.85 39.57 -28.30
N LEU A 891 15.40 38.32 -28.44
CA LEU A 891 16.17 37.13 -28.08
C LEU A 891 17.48 37.03 -28.88
N SER A 892 17.42 37.21 -30.20
CA SER A 892 18.60 37.16 -31.07
C SER A 892 19.56 38.33 -30.83
N SER A 893 19.06 39.45 -30.30
CA SER A 893 19.87 40.57 -29.78
C SER A 893 20.41 40.37 -28.35
N GLY A 894 20.08 39.24 -27.69
CA GLY A 894 20.50 38.95 -26.32
C GLY A 894 19.80 39.77 -25.23
N GLN A 895 18.66 40.40 -25.57
CA GLN A 895 17.83 41.17 -24.64
C GLN A 895 16.90 40.26 -23.84
N GLN A 896 16.34 40.79 -22.75
CA GLN A 896 15.29 40.12 -21.98
C GLN A 896 13.92 40.44 -22.59
N ALA A 897 13.12 39.41 -22.85
CA ALA A 897 11.82 39.54 -23.50
C ALA A 897 10.78 38.62 -22.85
N PHE A 898 9.52 39.03 -22.90
CA PHE A 898 8.37 38.26 -22.42
C PHE A 898 7.25 38.31 -23.45
N LEU A 899 6.73 37.15 -23.83
CA LEU A 899 5.60 37.03 -24.75
C LEU A 899 4.49 36.22 -24.10
N LEU A 900 3.30 36.82 -23.96
CA LEU A 900 2.09 36.17 -23.45
C LEU A 900 1.05 36.07 -24.57
N GLU A 901 0.76 34.85 -25.00
CA GLU A 901 -0.15 34.53 -26.10
C GLU A 901 -1.39 33.78 -25.62
N GLU A 902 -2.57 34.16 -26.09
CA GLU A 902 -3.77 33.30 -26.04
C GLU A 902 -3.71 32.25 -27.15
N SER A 903 -4.09 30.99 -26.89
CA SER A 903 -4.01 29.96 -27.94
C SER A 903 -5.14 30.05 -28.97
N GLU A 904 -4.76 30.16 -30.25
CA GLU A 904 -5.62 29.97 -31.43
C GLU A 904 -6.28 28.58 -31.49
N GLN A 905 -5.94 27.68 -30.56
CA GLN A 905 -6.46 26.33 -30.46
C GLN A 905 -7.07 25.95 -29.10
N SER A 906 -7.19 26.86 -28.10
CA SER A 906 -7.94 26.69 -26.81
C SER A 906 -7.94 28.04 -26.04
N PRO A 907 -9.08 28.70 -25.74
CA PRO A 907 -9.14 30.16 -25.51
C PRO A 907 -8.93 30.55 -24.03
N ASP A 908 -8.74 29.50 -23.24
CA ASP A 908 -8.44 29.41 -21.83
C ASP A 908 -6.92 29.36 -21.69
N VAL A 909 -6.21 28.63 -22.58
CA VAL A 909 -4.74 28.62 -22.63
C VAL A 909 -4.19 30.02 -22.81
N PHE A 910 -3.25 30.34 -21.95
CA PHE A 910 -2.22 31.31 -22.19
C PHE A 910 -0.85 30.61 -22.18
N SER A 911 0.00 30.95 -23.13
CA SER A 911 1.40 30.54 -23.20
C SER A 911 2.26 31.76 -22.88
N LEU A 912 3.09 31.67 -21.86
CA LEU A 912 4.03 32.69 -21.43
C LEU A 912 5.47 32.22 -21.69
N SER A 913 6.11 32.81 -22.68
CA SER A 913 7.53 32.65 -22.96
C SER A 913 8.32 33.70 -22.16
N VAL A 914 9.26 33.23 -21.35
CA VAL A 914 10.20 34.04 -20.56
C VAL A 914 11.58 33.91 -21.18
N GLY A 915 11.97 34.94 -21.93
CA GLY A 915 13.20 34.99 -22.72
C GLY A 915 14.38 35.52 -21.91
N SER A 916 15.47 34.73 -21.90
CA SER A 916 16.79 35.11 -21.39
C SER A 916 16.84 35.47 -19.88
N LEU A 917 16.38 34.56 -19.02
CA LEU A 917 16.52 34.69 -17.56
C LEU A 917 17.95 34.31 -17.11
N PRO A 918 18.78 35.24 -16.57
CA PRO A 918 20.18 34.97 -16.26
C PRO A 918 20.40 33.95 -15.12
N PRO A 919 21.60 33.36 -14.99
CA PRO A 919 21.96 32.50 -13.85
C PRO A 919 21.71 33.16 -12.49
N GLY A 920 21.01 32.48 -11.59
CA GLY A 920 20.73 32.96 -10.22
C GLY A 920 19.63 34.01 -10.08
N GLU A 921 19.23 34.66 -11.18
CA GLU A 921 18.22 35.74 -11.20
C GLU A 921 16.78 35.23 -11.03
N SER A 922 15.92 36.14 -10.59
CA SER A 922 14.50 35.87 -10.34
C SER A 922 13.59 36.73 -11.22
N ALA A 923 12.55 36.09 -11.77
CA ALA A 923 11.49 36.73 -12.53
C ALA A 923 10.19 36.73 -11.71
N SER A 924 9.60 37.92 -11.50
CA SER A 924 8.28 38.10 -10.90
C SER A 924 7.32 38.58 -11.99
N ILE A 925 6.33 37.75 -12.31
CA ILE A 925 5.34 37.96 -13.37
C ILE A 925 4.01 38.34 -12.74
N ARG A 926 3.38 39.43 -13.21
CA ARG A 926 2.10 39.92 -12.70
C ARG A 926 1.07 40.02 -13.82
N LEU A 927 -0.02 39.29 -13.64
CA LEU A 927 -1.12 39.11 -14.59
C LEU A 927 -2.42 39.66 -13.98
N GLU A 928 -3.15 40.51 -14.69
CA GLU A 928 -4.49 40.98 -14.31
C GLU A 928 -5.54 40.47 -15.30
N TYR A 929 -6.60 39.84 -14.78
CA TYR A 929 -7.73 39.38 -15.58
C TYR A 929 -9.07 39.57 -14.85
N VAL A 930 -10.17 39.59 -15.61
CA VAL A 930 -11.53 39.81 -15.09
C VAL A 930 -12.45 38.66 -15.49
N ILE A 931 -13.29 38.19 -14.55
CA ILE A 931 -14.28 37.10 -14.71
C ILE A 931 -15.64 37.44 -14.08
N GLU A 932 -16.70 36.74 -14.46
CA GLU A 932 -17.99 36.77 -13.75
C GLU A 932 -18.05 35.68 -12.66
N LEU A 933 -18.65 35.99 -11.51
CA LEU A 933 -18.84 35.05 -10.41
C LEU A 933 -20.21 34.39 -10.50
N ALA A 934 -20.23 33.06 -10.62
CA ALA A 934 -21.46 32.29 -10.61
C ALA A 934 -22.20 32.42 -9.27
N VAL A 935 -23.53 32.58 -9.35
CA VAL A 935 -24.42 32.58 -8.18
C VAL A 935 -24.93 31.15 -7.94
N GLU A 936 -24.64 30.59 -6.78
CA GLU A 936 -25.11 29.27 -6.37
C GLU A 936 -26.58 29.32 -5.88
N ALA A 937 -27.20 28.14 -5.68
CA ALA A 937 -28.62 28.02 -5.35
C ALA A 937 -29.04 28.57 -3.96
N ASP A 938 -28.08 28.99 -3.14
CA ASP A 938 -28.22 29.65 -1.84
C ASP A 938 -27.84 31.15 -1.87
N GLU A 939 -27.71 31.73 -3.08
CA GLU A 939 -27.25 33.09 -3.38
C GLU A 939 -25.76 33.36 -3.11
N ALA A 940 -24.94 32.36 -2.78
CA ALA A 940 -23.49 32.53 -2.62
C ALA A 940 -22.79 32.81 -3.95
N LEU A 941 -21.74 33.65 -3.93
CA LEU A 941 -20.88 33.91 -5.10
C LEU A 941 -19.68 32.96 -5.11
N ARG A 942 -19.54 32.19 -6.20
CA ARG A 942 -18.49 31.18 -6.35
C ARG A 942 -17.32 31.68 -7.19
N PHE A 943 -16.23 32.04 -6.52
CA PHE A 943 -14.90 32.10 -7.14
C PHE A 943 -14.28 30.70 -7.17
N CYS A 944 -13.58 30.36 -8.25
CA CYS A 944 -12.85 29.10 -8.39
C CYS A 944 -11.44 29.38 -8.93
N LEU A 945 -10.41 29.14 -8.12
CA LEU A 945 -9.02 29.19 -8.54
C LEU A 945 -8.58 27.78 -8.97
N PRO A 946 -8.12 27.55 -10.22
CA PRO A 946 -7.68 26.23 -10.66
C PRO A 946 -6.45 25.75 -9.87
N ALA A 947 -6.54 24.58 -9.22
CA ALA A 947 -5.44 24.02 -8.43
C ALA A 947 -4.28 23.47 -9.29
N VAL A 948 -4.56 23.10 -10.53
CA VAL A 948 -3.59 22.77 -11.59
C VAL A 948 -4.09 23.37 -12.89
N LEU A 949 -3.18 23.90 -13.69
CA LEU A 949 -3.49 24.67 -14.88
C LEU A 949 -3.49 23.73 -16.13
N ASN A 950 -4.68 23.27 -16.57
CA ASN A 950 -4.94 22.45 -17.79
C ASN A 950 -6.07 23.03 -18.73
N PRO A 951 -5.94 23.05 -20.09
CA PRO A 951 -6.89 23.74 -21.01
C PRO A 951 -7.53 22.96 -22.22
N ARG A 952 -8.70 23.40 -22.78
CA ARG A 952 -9.41 22.88 -24.01
C ARG A 952 -10.34 23.90 -24.78
N TYR A 953 -10.65 23.69 -26.09
CA TYR A 953 -11.19 24.72 -27.03
C TYR A 953 -12.73 25.00 -27.12
N GLN A 954 -13.03 25.95 -28.01
CA GLN A 954 -14.21 26.81 -28.30
C GLN A 954 -14.61 26.63 -29.79
N PRO A 955 -15.47 27.46 -30.48
CA PRO A 955 -15.94 28.85 -30.25
C PRO A 955 -17.51 28.97 -30.23
N GLN A 956 -18.26 30.10 -30.11
CA GLN A 956 -18.40 31.33 -30.95
C GLN A 956 -19.45 32.35 -30.34
N GLY A 957 -19.23 33.70 -30.16
CA GLY A 957 -20.27 34.73 -29.73
C GLY A 957 -19.79 36.22 -29.46
N THR A 958 -20.64 37.31 -29.63
CA THR A 958 -20.40 38.81 -29.89
C THR A 958 -20.71 39.83 -28.71
N LEU A 959 -20.63 41.21 -28.67
CA LEU A 959 -20.55 42.43 -29.57
C LEU A 959 -19.92 43.73 -28.89
N MET A 960 -19.64 44.85 -29.63
CA MET A 960 -18.61 45.97 -29.45
C MET A 960 -18.65 46.96 -28.25
N GLY A 961 -17.76 47.96 -28.24
CA GLY A 961 -17.55 48.92 -27.13
C GLY A 961 -18.07 50.35 -27.37
N ASP A 962 -18.57 50.96 -26.30
CA ASP A 962 -18.89 52.38 -26.07
C ASP A 962 -19.04 52.54 -24.52
N PRO A 963 -19.29 53.72 -23.90
CA PRO A 963 -19.37 53.82 -22.44
C PRO A 963 -20.60 53.08 -21.85
N VAL A 964 -20.36 51.89 -21.27
CA VAL A 964 -21.41 50.96 -20.82
C VAL A 964 -21.99 51.34 -19.45
N VAL A 965 -23.32 51.29 -19.35
CA VAL A 965 -24.08 51.39 -18.09
C VAL A 965 -24.44 50.00 -17.58
N MET A 966 -24.13 49.71 -16.30
CA MET A 966 -24.51 48.46 -15.63
C MET A 966 -26.03 48.45 -15.37
N LEU A 967 -26.73 47.41 -15.81
CA LEU A 967 -28.19 47.30 -15.68
C LEU A 967 -28.60 45.84 -15.48
N SER A 968 -29.01 45.49 -14.26
CA SER A 968 -29.50 44.15 -13.91
C SER A 968 -31.02 44.15 -13.80
N LEU A 969 -31.66 43.19 -14.46
CA LEU A 969 -33.11 43.01 -14.47
C LEU A 969 -33.49 41.79 -13.62
N TYR A 970 -34.58 41.91 -12.85
CA TYR A 970 -35.12 40.82 -12.04
C TYR A 970 -36.61 40.59 -12.38
N PRO A 971 -36.93 39.54 -13.17
CA PRO A 971 -38.28 39.30 -13.68
C PRO A 971 -39.13 38.53 -12.66
N GLU A 972 -39.96 39.25 -11.91
CA GLU A 972 -40.98 38.66 -11.03
C GLU A 972 -42.25 38.30 -11.82
N PHE A 973 -42.77 37.09 -11.56
CA PHE A 973 -43.96 36.56 -12.23
C PHE A 973 -45.18 36.57 -11.31
N PRO A 974 -46.33 37.12 -11.74
CA PRO A 974 -47.56 37.07 -10.97
C PRO A 974 -47.98 35.63 -10.67
N GLU A 975 -48.43 35.35 -9.44
CA GLU A 975 -48.89 34.02 -9.03
C GLU A 975 -49.96 33.44 -9.95
N SER A 976 -50.81 34.29 -10.54
CA SER A 976 -51.82 33.87 -11.52
C SER A 976 -51.23 33.15 -12.73
N VAL A 977 -50.05 33.58 -13.20
CA VAL A 977 -49.32 32.93 -14.32
C VAL A 977 -48.74 31.60 -13.87
N MET A 978 -48.10 31.56 -12.68
CA MET A 978 -47.55 30.33 -12.09
C MET A 978 -48.63 29.30 -11.70
N SER A 979 -49.86 29.73 -11.42
CA SER A 979 -50.99 28.86 -11.07
C SER A 979 -51.61 28.12 -12.26
N SER A 980 -51.24 28.50 -13.50
CA SER A 980 -51.64 27.75 -14.69
C SER A 980 -51.07 26.33 -14.64
N ARG A 981 -51.87 25.32 -15.05
CA ARG A 981 -51.44 23.91 -14.99
C ARG A 981 -50.11 23.74 -15.73
N ALA A 982 -49.09 23.24 -15.03
CA ALA A 982 -47.77 22.93 -15.58
C ALA A 982 -47.91 22.27 -16.96
N SER A 983 -47.23 22.82 -17.96
CA SER A 983 -47.45 22.43 -19.35
C SER A 983 -46.95 21.01 -19.57
N CYS A 984 -47.89 20.07 -19.62
CA CYS A 984 -47.69 18.74 -20.18
C CYS A 984 -46.93 18.85 -21.51
N GLY A 985 -45.84 18.09 -21.62
CA GLY A 985 -44.87 18.22 -22.71
C GLY A 985 -44.30 16.88 -23.15
N GLU A 986 -43.48 16.94 -24.20
CA GLU A 986 -42.75 15.79 -24.74
C GLU A 986 -41.32 15.79 -24.19
N PHE A 987 -41.00 14.87 -23.27
CA PHE A 987 -39.70 14.77 -22.62
C PHE A 987 -38.81 13.74 -23.31
N VAL A 988 -37.65 14.15 -23.81
CA VAL A 988 -36.75 13.27 -24.56
C VAL A 988 -35.41 13.17 -23.83
N PHE A 989 -35.15 11.99 -23.26
CA PHE A 989 -33.95 11.72 -22.46
C PHE A 989 -32.88 11.01 -23.31
N LEU A 990 -31.69 11.59 -23.39
CA LEU A 990 -30.50 11.00 -24.00
C LEU A 990 -29.51 10.64 -22.89
N LEU A 991 -29.21 9.34 -22.76
CA LEU A 991 -28.21 8.83 -21.83
C LEU A 991 -27.02 8.26 -22.60
N ASP A 992 -25.85 8.84 -22.36
CA ASP A 992 -24.58 8.34 -22.85
C ASP A 992 -24.28 6.94 -22.26
N ARG A 993 -23.89 6.01 -23.11
CA ARG A 993 -23.48 4.63 -22.79
C ARG A 993 -22.12 4.29 -23.39
N SER A 994 -21.30 5.32 -23.62
CA SER A 994 -19.86 5.21 -23.89
C SER A 994 -19.13 4.50 -22.75
N GLY A 995 -17.91 4.02 -23.02
CA GLY A 995 -17.12 3.28 -22.02
C GLY A 995 -16.65 4.15 -20.84
N SER A 996 -16.52 5.46 -21.02
CA SER A 996 -16.16 6.39 -19.94
C SER A 996 -17.24 6.45 -18.84
N MET A 997 -18.51 6.26 -19.20
CA MET A 997 -19.61 6.18 -18.25
C MET A 997 -19.52 4.97 -17.30
N SER A 998 -18.61 4.01 -17.52
CA SER A 998 -18.30 2.94 -16.55
C SER A 998 -17.44 3.40 -15.36
N CYS A 999 -16.77 4.54 -15.45
CA CYS A 999 -15.89 5.04 -14.39
C CYS A 999 -16.68 5.43 -13.12
N PRO A 1000 -16.05 5.41 -11.94
CA PRO A 1000 -16.62 6.00 -10.72
C PRO A 1000 -16.94 7.50 -10.88
N ILE A 1001 -17.89 7.99 -10.07
CA ILE A 1001 -18.16 9.43 -9.93
C ILE A 1001 -17.18 10.08 -8.92
N ASN A 1002 -16.70 9.32 -7.94
CA ASN A 1002 -15.77 9.77 -6.92
C ASN A 1002 -14.80 8.65 -6.54
N ASN A 1003 -13.50 8.97 -6.45
CA ASN A 1003 -12.43 8.02 -6.08
C ASN A 1003 -12.65 7.33 -4.71
N LYS A 1004 -13.49 7.90 -3.83
CA LYS A 1004 -13.80 7.33 -2.52
C LYS A 1004 -14.84 6.20 -2.52
N ASN A 1005 -15.60 6.00 -3.61
CA ASN A 1005 -16.74 5.08 -3.60
C ASN A 1005 -16.81 4.24 -4.90
N GLN A 1006 -15.95 3.23 -5.02
CA GLN A 1006 -15.76 2.45 -6.25
C GLN A 1006 -17.00 1.67 -6.74
N GLN A 1007 -18.05 1.54 -5.91
CA GLN A 1007 -19.31 0.88 -6.29
C GLN A 1007 -20.28 1.79 -7.07
N GLU A 1008 -20.11 3.12 -7.06
CA GLU A 1008 -21.01 4.05 -7.77
C GLU A 1008 -20.37 4.64 -9.03
N THR A 1009 -20.83 4.14 -10.17
CA THR A 1009 -20.38 4.55 -11.51
C THR A 1009 -21.20 5.72 -12.07
N ARG A 1010 -20.65 6.42 -13.07
CA ARG A 1010 -21.35 7.50 -13.80
C ARG A 1010 -22.65 7.00 -14.41
N ILE A 1011 -22.64 5.82 -15.06
CA ILE A 1011 -23.83 5.20 -15.64
C ILE A 1011 -24.85 4.81 -14.58
N SER A 1012 -24.45 4.25 -13.43
CA SER A 1012 -25.41 3.85 -12.38
C SER A 1012 -26.12 5.05 -11.74
N SER A 1013 -25.42 6.13 -11.40
CA SER A 1013 -26.07 7.31 -10.80
C SER A 1013 -26.92 8.08 -11.82
N ALA A 1014 -26.48 8.14 -13.09
CA ALA A 1014 -27.27 8.72 -14.18
C ALA A 1014 -28.56 7.93 -14.44
N ARG A 1015 -28.46 6.59 -14.47
CA ARG A 1015 -29.60 5.66 -14.57
C ARG A 1015 -30.57 5.85 -13.41
N ASP A 1016 -30.07 5.85 -12.18
CA ASP A 1016 -30.92 5.93 -10.97
C ASP A 1016 -31.59 7.32 -10.85
N THR A 1017 -30.91 8.37 -11.32
CA THR A 1017 -31.49 9.72 -11.49
C THR A 1017 -32.53 9.77 -12.61
N LEU A 1018 -32.33 9.06 -13.73
CA LEU A 1018 -33.31 8.94 -14.81
C LEU A 1018 -34.58 8.17 -14.35
N LEU A 1019 -34.42 7.13 -13.53
CA LEU A 1019 -35.55 6.43 -12.89
C LEU A 1019 -36.36 7.36 -11.97
N LEU A 1020 -35.68 8.27 -11.24
CA LEU A 1020 -36.35 9.29 -10.42
C LEU A 1020 -37.08 10.33 -11.28
N LEU A 1021 -36.45 10.83 -12.37
CA LEU A 1021 -37.06 11.76 -13.31
C LEU A 1021 -38.35 11.20 -13.91
N LEU A 1022 -38.30 9.98 -14.46
CA LEU A 1022 -39.44 9.32 -15.08
C LEU A 1022 -40.62 9.17 -14.09
N LYS A 1023 -40.32 8.73 -12.85
CA LYS A 1023 -41.32 8.62 -11.77
C LYS A 1023 -41.86 9.97 -11.28
N SER A 1024 -41.21 11.08 -11.66
CA SER A 1024 -41.59 12.46 -11.29
C SER A 1024 -42.30 13.23 -12.42
N LEU A 1025 -42.46 12.66 -13.62
CA LEU A 1025 -43.17 13.31 -14.71
C LEU A 1025 -44.69 13.45 -14.41
N PRO A 1026 -45.30 14.63 -14.63
CA PRO A 1026 -46.75 14.79 -14.44
C PRO A 1026 -47.58 13.86 -15.34
N MET A 1027 -48.65 13.30 -14.78
CA MET A 1027 -49.59 12.43 -15.50
C MET A 1027 -50.11 13.08 -16.80
N GLY A 1028 -49.84 12.40 -17.92
CA GLY A 1028 -50.21 12.84 -19.27
C GLY A 1028 -49.03 13.31 -20.12
N CYS A 1029 -47.84 13.55 -19.56
CA CYS A 1029 -46.65 13.88 -20.35
C CYS A 1029 -46.24 12.72 -21.26
N TYR A 1030 -45.80 13.05 -22.47
CA TYR A 1030 -45.17 12.09 -23.38
C TYR A 1030 -43.68 12.02 -23.06
N PHE A 1031 -43.07 10.84 -23.18
CA PHE A 1031 -41.61 10.72 -23.06
C PHE A 1031 -41.04 9.67 -24.00
N ASN A 1032 -39.77 9.84 -24.36
CA ASN A 1032 -38.94 8.86 -25.08
C ASN A 1032 -37.54 8.80 -24.46
N ILE A 1033 -36.87 7.65 -24.57
CA ILE A 1033 -35.54 7.41 -24.00
C ILE A 1033 -34.62 6.83 -25.07
N TYR A 1034 -33.43 7.44 -25.20
CA TYR A 1034 -32.39 7.13 -26.17
C TYR A 1034 -31.08 6.83 -25.42
N GLY A 1035 -30.55 5.61 -25.58
CA GLY A 1035 -29.18 5.29 -25.21
C GLY A 1035 -28.26 5.52 -26.40
N PHE A 1036 -27.11 6.18 -26.23
CA PHE A 1036 -26.18 6.44 -27.34
C PHE A 1036 -24.72 6.11 -27.03
N GLY A 1037 -24.01 5.61 -28.04
CA GLY A 1037 -22.57 5.37 -28.05
C GLY A 1037 -22.04 5.40 -29.48
N LYS A 1038 -21.36 4.36 -29.97
CA LYS A 1038 -21.17 4.10 -31.43
C LYS A 1038 -22.46 3.66 -32.12
N SER A 1039 -23.37 3.06 -31.37
CA SER A 1039 -24.72 2.68 -31.80
C SER A 1039 -25.76 3.47 -31.00
N VAL A 1040 -27.02 3.40 -31.42
CA VAL A 1040 -28.15 4.08 -30.74
C VAL A 1040 -29.20 3.04 -30.40
N GLU A 1041 -29.65 3.03 -29.15
CA GLU A 1041 -30.71 2.15 -28.66
C GLU A 1041 -31.95 2.96 -28.26
N TYR A 1042 -33.12 2.51 -28.71
CA TYR A 1042 -34.39 3.21 -28.57
C TYR A 1042 -35.32 2.45 -27.61
N SER A 1043 -36.07 3.18 -26.78
CA SER A 1043 -37.15 2.61 -25.95
C SER A 1043 -38.51 3.09 -26.45
N GLU A 1044 -39.35 2.17 -26.94
CA GLU A 1044 -40.75 2.42 -27.28
C GLU A 1044 -41.69 1.51 -26.49
N LYS A 1045 -42.85 2.06 -26.12
CA LYS A 1045 -43.97 1.46 -25.36
C LYS A 1045 -43.72 1.33 -23.84
N SER A 1046 -44.86 1.48 -23.15
CA SER A 1046 -45.19 1.56 -21.71
C SER A 1046 -44.18 2.15 -20.70
N MET A 1047 -44.73 2.71 -19.62
CA MET A 1047 -43.95 3.17 -18.46
C MET A 1047 -43.19 2.01 -17.78
N GLU A 1048 -43.81 0.83 -17.72
CA GLU A 1048 -43.24 -0.36 -17.07
C GLU A 1048 -42.08 -0.95 -17.88
N GLU A 1049 -42.23 -1.04 -19.21
CA GLU A 1049 -41.14 -1.44 -20.11
C GLU A 1049 -39.99 -0.42 -20.10
N ALA A 1050 -40.30 0.89 -20.10
CA ALA A 1050 -39.29 1.94 -20.03
C ALA A 1050 -38.48 1.91 -18.73
N LEU A 1051 -39.12 1.77 -17.56
CA LEU A 1051 -38.43 1.64 -16.27
C LEU A 1051 -37.51 0.41 -16.25
N LYS A 1052 -38.04 -0.76 -16.64
CA LYS A 1052 -37.28 -2.01 -16.72
C LYS A 1052 -36.10 -1.93 -17.70
N LYS A 1053 -36.27 -1.18 -18.80
CA LYS A 1053 -35.21 -0.96 -19.79
C LYS A 1053 -34.12 -0.03 -19.27
N VAL A 1054 -34.47 1.03 -18.54
CA VAL A 1054 -33.49 1.91 -17.87
C VAL A 1054 -32.72 1.14 -16.80
N GLU A 1055 -33.38 0.36 -15.94
CA GLU A 1055 -32.74 -0.48 -14.90
C GLU A 1055 -31.60 -1.37 -15.46
N GLY A 1056 -31.78 -1.88 -16.68
CA GLY A 1056 -30.79 -2.72 -17.39
C GLY A 1056 -29.72 -1.98 -18.20
N MET A 1057 -29.69 -0.65 -18.27
CA MET A 1057 -28.69 0.08 -19.08
C MET A 1057 -27.28 0.00 -18.46
N GLN A 1058 -26.27 -0.16 -19.32
CA GLN A 1058 -24.85 -0.26 -18.98
C GLN A 1058 -24.00 0.61 -19.93
N ALA A 1059 -22.71 0.77 -19.62
CA ALA A 1059 -21.73 1.53 -20.40
C ALA A 1059 -21.12 0.69 -21.54
N ASP A 1060 -21.99 0.13 -22.40
CA ASP A 1060 -21.71 -0.95 -23.35
C ASP A 1060 -21.77 -0.54 -24.84
N LEU A 1061 -22.25 0.66 -25.16
CA LEU A 1061 -22.41 1.13 -26.55
C LEU A 1061 -21.12 1.76 -27.13
N GLY A 1062 -20.19 2.20 -26.26
CA GLY A 1062 -18.78 2.50 -26.53
C GLY A 1062 -18.48 3.65 -27.51
N GLY A 1063 -17.71 4.68 -27.11
CA GLY A 1063 -17.59 5.93 -27.88
C GLY A 1063 -18.88 6.77 -27.82
N THR A 1064 -18.91 7.97 -28.42
CA THR A 1064 -19.93 9.00 -28.08
C THR A 1064 -20.46 9.74 -29.33
N GLU A 1065 -21.42 9.16 -30.07
CA GLU A 1065 -22.00 9.75 -31.29
C GLU A 1065 -23.40 10.36 -31.05
N ILE A 1066 -23.49 11.52 -30.39
CA ILE A 1066 -24.79 12.17 -30.09
C ILE A 1066 -25.51 12.72 -31.34
N LEU A 1067 -24.79 12.96 -32.43
CA LEU A 1067 -25.32 13.64 -33.61
C LEU A 1067 -26.40 12.84 -34.36
N GLN A 1068 -26.27 11.51 -34.42
CA GLN A 1068 -27.27 10.65 -35.07
C GLN A 1068 -28.58 10.52 -34.27
N PRO A 1069 -28.57 10.29 -32.94
CA PRO A 1069 -29.75 10.46 -32.08
C PRO A 1069 -30.47 11.79 -32.29
N LEU A 1070 -29.74 12.91 -32.29
CA LEU A 1070 -30.33 14.23 -32.47
C LEU A 1070 -30.94 14.43 -33.86
N LYS A 1071 -30.25 14.00 -34.93
CA LYS A 1071 -30.79 14.02 -36.31
C LYS A 1071 -32.09 13.19 -36.39
N HIS A 1072 -32.15 12.04 -35.73
CA HIS A 1072 -33.37 11.23 -35.65
C HIS A 1072 -34.49 11.94 -34.87
N ILE A 1073 -34.23 12.41 -33.65
CA ILE A 1073 -35.21 13.09 -32.78
C ILE A 1073 -35.82 14.31 -33.48
N TYR A 1074 -34.98 15.18 -34.06
CA TYR A 1074 -35.47 16.37 -34.76
C TYR A 1074 -36.21 16.05 -36.07
N SER A 1075 -36.04 14.85 -36.65
CA SER A 1075 -36.88 14.38 -37.76
C SER A 1075 -38.27 13.88 -37.34
N GLN A 1076 -38.48 13.56 -36.05
CA GLN A 1076 -39.80 13.17 -35.53
C GLN A 1076 -40.67 14.40 -35.22
N PRO A 1077 -41.93 14.45 -35.71
CA PRO A 1077 -42.84 15.55 -35.40
C PRO A 1077 -43.15 15.64 -33.90
N CYS A 1078 -43.27 16.85 -33.36
CA CYS A 1078 -43.58 17.06 -31.94
C CYS A 1078 -45.02 16.64 -31.63
N ILE A 1079 -45.20 15.86 -30.55
CA ILE A 1079 -46.49 15.27 -30.19
C ILE A 1079 -47.46 16.35 -29.71
N SER A 1080 -48.68 16.34 -30.26
CA SER A 1080 -49.79 17.23 -29.87
C SER A 1080 -49.45 18.74 -29.85
N ASN A 1081 -48.47 19.16 -30.65
CA ASN A 1081 -47.98 20.54 -30.70
C ASN A 1081 -47.45 21.05 -29.32
N GLN A 1082 -46.85 20.17 -28.52
CA GLN A 1082 -46.26 20.47 -27.21
C GLN A 1082 -44.73 20.69 -27.28
N PRO A 1083 -44.15 21.56 -26.43
CA PRO A 1083 -42.73 21.89 -26.49
C PRO A 1083 -41.85 20.73 -26.03
N ARG A 1084 -41.01 20.21 -26.92
CA ARG A 1084 -40.06 19.13 -26.64
C ARG A 1084 -39.00 19.58 -25.62
N GLN A 1085 -38.95 18.94 -24.46
CA GLN A 1085 -37.92 19.15 -23.43
C GLN A 1085 -36.85 18.06 -23.58
N LEU A 1086 -35.69 18.42 -24.09
CA LEU A 1086 -34.55 17.54 -24.31
C LEU A 1086 -33.66 17.52 -23.05
N PHE A 1087 -33.35 16.34 -22.53
CA PHE A 1087 -32.49 16.14 -21.35
C PHE A 1087 -31.29 15.27 -21.76
N VAL A 1088 -30.07 15.78 -21.67
CA VAL A 1088 -28.84 15.11 -22.17
C VAL A 1088 -27.87 14.85 -21.03
N PHE A 1089 -27.51 13.58 -20.82
CA PHE A 1089 -26.54 13.13 -19.82
C PHE A 1089 -25.31 12.54 -20.54
N THR A 1090 -24.12 13.10 -20.31
CA THR A 1090 -22.85 12.62 -20.89
C THR A 1090 -21.65 13.00 -20.02
N ASP A 1091 -20.58 12.20 -20.11
CA ASP A 1091 -19.28 12.50 -19.49
C ASP A 1091 -18.17 12.80 -20.50
N GLY A 1092 -18.49 12.83 -21.80
CA GLY A 1092 -17.53 12.83 -22.90
C GLY A 1092 -17.45 14.12 -23.71
N GLU A 1093 -16.49 14.13 -24.64
CA GLU A 1093 -16.41 15.06 -25.77
C GLU A 1093 -16.95 14.42 -27.04
N VAL A 1094 -17.54 15.23 -27.93
CA VAL A 1094 -18.03 14.78 -29.24
C VAL A 1094 -17.23 15.49 -30.33
N TRP A 1095 -16.58 14.71 -31.21
CA TRP A 1095 -15.68 15.21 -32.26
C TRP A 1095 -16.36 16.17 -33.26
N ASN A 1096 -17.68 16.06 -33.43
CA ASN A 1096 -18.50 16.91 -34.30
C ASN A 1096 -19.33 17.96 -33.53
N THR A 1097 -18.85 18.44 -32.37
CA THR A 1097 -19.56 19.41 -31.50
C THR A 1097 -20.14 20.61 -32.29
N LYS A 1098 -19.44 21.19 -33.27
CA LYS A 1098 -20.02 22.26 -34.10
C LYS A 1098 -21.26 21.81 -34.89
N GLU A 1099 -21.25 20.63 -35.53
CA GLU A 1099 -22.44 20.11 -36.23
C GLU A 1099 -23.60 19.84 -35.27
N VAL A 1100 -23.31 19.39 -34.04
CA VAL A 1100 -24.31 19.17 -32.99
C VAL A 1100 -24.97 20.47 -32.58
N LEU A 1101 -24.17 21.50 -32.28
CA LEU A 1101 -24.68 22.82 -31.89
C LEU A 1101 -25.45 23.49 -33.03
N ASP A 1102 -24.93 23.45 -34.26
CA ASP A 1102 -25.63 23.96 -35.45
C ASP A 1102 -26.97 23.24 -35.70
N LEU A 1103 -27.07 21.94 -35.44
CA LEU A 1103 -28.32 21.20 -35.56
C LEU A 1103 -29.34 21.64 -34.52
N VAL A 1104 -28.94 21.81 -33.26
CA VAL A 1104 -29.81 22.31 -32.19
C VAL A 1104 -30.27 23.74 -32.50
N ARG A 1105 -29.33 24.63 -32.85
CA ARG A 1105 -29.55 26.02 -33.31
C ARG A 1105 -30.56 26.11 -34.44
N LYS A 1106 -30.39 25.33 -35.51
CA LYS A 1106 -31.28 25.32 -36.69
C LYS A 1106 -32.70 24.87 -36.35
N ASN A 1107 -32.86 23.91 -35.43
CA ASN A 1107 -34.18 23.51 -34.94
C ASN A 1107 -34.80 24.56 -34.01
N ALA A 1108 -34.02 25.16 -33.11
CA ALA A 1108 -34.46 26.24 -32.22
C ALA A 1108 -34.78 27.56 -32.95
N ALA A 1109 -34.31 27.74 -34.19
CA ALA A 1109 -34.65 28.87 -35.07
C ALA A 1109 -35.84 28.60 -36.02
N SER A 1110 -36.31 27.35 -36.12
CA SER A 1110 -37.46 27.02 -36.95
C SER A 1110 -38.73 27.73 -36.44
N HIS A 1111 -39.51 28.34 -37.35
CA HIS A 1111 -40.67 29.17 -37.00
C HIS A 1111 -41.92 28.36 -36.58
N SER A 1112 -41.71 27.23 -35.92
CA SER A 1112 -42.72 26.52 -35.15
C SER A 1112 -43.20 27.41 -34.00
N SER A 1113 -44.51 27.46 -33.74
CA SER A 1113 -45.05 28.11 -32.52
C SER A 1113 -44.61 27.39 -31.23
N VAL A 1114 -44.07 26.18 -31.39
CA VAL A 1114 -43.64 25.24 -30.37
C VAL A 1114 -42.11 25.19 -30.36
N VAL A 1115 -41.52 25.85 -29.36
CA VAL A 1115 -40.05 25.94 -29.17
C VAL A 1115 -39.65 24.93 -28.10
N GLY A 1116 -38.76 24.01 -28.44
CA GLY A 1116 -38.19 23.06 -27.48
C GLY A 1116 -37.11 23.69 -26.60
N ARG A 1117 -36.72 23.00 -25.53
CA ARG A 1117 -35.61 23.39 -24.64
C ARG A 1117 -34.60 22.25 -24.50
N CYS A 1118 -33.32 22.56 -24.27
CA CYS A 1118 -32.28 21.57 -23.97
C CYS A 1118 -31.66 21.80 -22.58
N PHE A 1119 -31.73 20.77 -21.74
CA PHE A 1119 -31.08 20.68 -20.43
C PHE A 1119 -29.94 19.68 -20.51
N SER A 1120 -28.74 20.09 -20.13
CA SER A 1120 -27.50 19.33 -20.36
C SER A 1120 -26.74 19.11 -19.04
N PHE A 1121 -26.32 17.86 -18.83
CA PHE A 1121 -25.72 17.38 -17.59
C PHE A 1121 -24.36 16.77 -17.87
N GLY A 1122 -23.29 17.51 -17.53
CA GLY A 1122 -21.92 17.04 -17.59
C GLY A 1122 -21.58 16.22 -16.35
N ILE A 1123 -21.27 14.93 -16.52
CA ILE A 1123 -21.05 14.00 -15.41
C ILE A 1123 -19.56 13.73 -15.22
N GLY A 1124 -19.04 14.05 -14.03
CA GLY A 1124 -17.62 13.90 -13.71
C GLY A 1124 -16.72 15.02 -14.27
N GLU A 1125 -15.49 15.05 -13.78
CA GLU A 1125 -14.52 16.14 -14.01
C GLU A 1125 -13.98 16.22 -15.44
N GLY A 1126 -14.29 15.24 -16.30
CA GLY A 1126 -13.90 15.22 -17.72
C GLY A 1126 -14.97 15.71 -18.70
N ALA A 1127 -16.16 16.08 -18.23
CA ALA A 1127 -17.28 16.43 -19.10
C ALA A 1127 -17.05 17.72 -19.90
N SER A 1128 -17.36 17.68 -21.21
CA SER A 1128 -17.06 18.79 -22.13
C SER A 1128 -17.87 20.06 -21.85
N SER A 1129 -17.23 21.07 -21.25
CA SER A 1129 -17.89 22.36 -20.97
C SER A 1129 -18.42 23.07 -22.21
N ALA A 1130 -17.71 22.99 -23.34
CA ALA A 1130 -18.14 23.59 -24.61
C ALA A 1130 -19.42 22.92 -25.16
N LEU A 1131 -19.50 21.59 -25.13
CA LEU A 1131 -20.70 20.85 -25.57
C LEU A 1131 -21.86 21.05 -24.60
N ILE A 1132 -21.62 20.91 -23.29
CA ILE A 1132 -22.67 21.00 -22.26
C ILE A 1132 -23.27 22.41 -22.22
N ASN A 1133 -22.45 23.47 -22.15
CA ASN A 1133 -22.96 24.85 -22.15
C ASN A 1133 -23.57 25.23 -23.51
N GLY A 1134 -22.94 24.84 -24.62
CA GLY A 1134 -23.44 25.10 -25.96
C GLY A 1134 -24.81 24.46 -26.23
N LEU A 1135 -25.02 23.22 -25.81
CA LEU A 1135 -26.31 22.53 -25.95
C LEU A 1135 -27.44 23.29 -25.22
N ALA A 1136 -27.18 23.78 -24.01
CA ALA A 1136 -28.14 24.59 -23.26
C ALA A 1136 -28.35 25.98 -23.87
N GLN A 1137 -27.29 26.63 -24.34
CA GLN A 1137 -27.32 27.97 -24.93
C GLN A 1137 -28.12 27.99 -26.25
N GLU A 1138 -27.71 27.17 -27.23
CA GLU A 1138 -28.39 27.04 -28.53
C GLU A 1138 -29.80 26.43 -28.36
N GLY A 1139 -29.94 25.52 -27.41
CA GLY A 1139 -31.20 24.86 -27.06
C GLY A 1139 -32.07 25.64 -26.07
N ARG A 1140 -31.76 26.88 -25.70
CA ARG A 1140 -32.55 27.76 -24.81
C ARG A 1140 -33.00 27.12 -23.48
N GLY A 1141 -32.13 26.33 -22.85
CA GLY A 1141 -32.37 25.71 -21.54
C GLY A 1141 -31.26 26.02 -20.53
N HIS A 1142 -30.78 25.01 -19.81
CA HIS A 1142 -29.83 25.20 -18.70
C HIS A 1142 -28.83 24.04 -18.60
N ALA A 1143 -27.56 24.38 -18.35
CA ALA A 1143 -26.43 23.46 -18.25
C ALA A 1143 -26.01 23.29 -16.79
N GLN A 1144 -25.67 22.07 -16.39
CA GLN A 1144 -25.20 21.75 -15.04
C GLN A 1144 -24.08 20.70 -15.06
N PHE A 1145 -23.09 20.88 -14.20
CA PHE A 1145 -21.99 19.93 -13.99
C PHE A 1145 -22.16 19.20 -12.66
N ILE A 1146 -21.82 17.92 -12.64
CA ILE A 1146 -22.01 17.00 -11.51
C ILE A 1146 -20.65 16.38 -11.18
N THR A 1147 -20.06 16.83 -10.08
CA THR A 1147 -18.74 16.41 -9.58
C THR A 1147 -18.85 15.44 -8.40
N GLY A 1148 -17.73 14.92 -7.90
CA GLY A 1148 -17.71 13.86 -6.87
C GLY A 1148 -18.36 14.20 -5.52
N SER A 1149 -18.68 15.46 -5.24
CA SER A 1149 -19.40 15.93 -4.05
C SER A 1149 -20.87 16.31 -4.31
N ASP A 1150 -21.32 16.30 -5.57
CA ASP A 1150 -22.63 16.78 -5.97
C ASP A 1150 -23.74 15.74 -5.83
N ARG A 1151 -24.90 16.16 -5.32
CA ARG A 1151 -26.14 15.36 -5.38
C ARG A 1151 -26.77 15.49 -6.76
N MET A 1152 -26.36 14.61 -7.70
CA MET A 1152 -26.86 14.55 -9.08
C MET A 1152 -28.39 14.73 -9.17
N GLN A 1153 -29.13 13.96 -8.37
CA GLN A 1153 -30.58 13.98 -8.31
C GLN A 1153 -31.16 15.37 -7.98
N ALA A 1154 -30.54 16.13 -7.09
CA ALA A 1154 -31.03 17.46 -6.69
C ALA A 1154 -30.87 18.49 -7.83
N LYS A 1155 -29.69 18.52 -8.46
CA LYS A 1155 -29.39 19.36 -9.63
C LYS A 1155 -30.36 19.05 -10.79
N VAL A 1156 -30.48 17.78 -11.15
CA VAL A 1156 -31.34 17.33 -12.25
C VAL A 1156 -32.84 17.59 -11.98
N MET A 1157 -33.32 17.43 -10.74
CA MET A 1157 -34.71 17.75 -10.37
C MET A 1157 -35.00 19.26 -10.34
N GLN A 1158 -34.01 20.11 -10.06
CA GLN A 1158 -34.13 21.57 -10.22
C GLN A 1158 -34.33 21.93 -11.70
N SER A 1159 -33.59 21.28 -12.61
CA SER A 1159 -33.78 21.43 -14.05
C SER A 1159 -35.13 20.92 -14.55
N LEU A 1160 -35.68 19.83 -13.97
CA LEU A 1160 -37.06 19.41 -14.23
C LEU A 1160 -38.08 20.47 -13.78
N LYS A 1161 -37.85 21.15 -12.65
CA LYS A 1161 -38.70 22.26 -12.19
C LYS A 1161 -38.72 23.41 -13.20
N PHE A 1162 -37.56 23.80 -13.75
CA PHE A 1162 -37.47 24.79 -14.83
C PHE A 1162 -38.16 24.31 -16.13
N ALA A 1163 -38.02 23.02 -16.47
CA ALA A 1163 -38.67 22.39 -17.63
C ALA A 1163 -40.21 22.34 -17.53
N LEU A 1164 -40.78 22.47 -16.33
CA LEU A 1164 -42.23 22.50 -16.08
C LEU A 1164 -42.80 23.91 -15.87
N GLN A 1165 -41.96 24.94 -15.75
CA GLN A 1165 -42.37 26.34 -15.58
C GLN A 1165 -42.73 27.04 -16.90
N PRO A 1166 -43.67 28.01 -16.86
CA PRO A 1166 -43.97 28.89 -17.99
C PRO A 1166 -42.79 29.83 -18.30
N VAL A 1167 -42.73 30.33 -19.54
CA VAL A 1167 -41.65 31.21 -20.03
C VAL A 1167 -42.22 32.37 -20.85
N VAL A 1168 -41.53 33.52 -20.83
CA VAL A 1168 -41.86 34.67 -21.70
C VAL A 1168 -41.10 34.53 -23.02
N LYS A 1169 -41.75 34.89 -24.13
CA LYS A 1169 -41.15 35.01 -25.46
C LYS A 1169 -41.25 36.46 -25.96
N ASP A 1170 -40.55 36.77 -27.05
CA ASP A 1170 -40.72 38.01 -27.82
C ASP A 1170 -40.47 39.30 -27.01
N ILE A 1171 -39.45 39.24 -26.15
CA ILE A 1171 -39.05 40.31 -25.24
C ILE A 1171 -38.32 41.40 -26.03
N SER A 1172 -38.77 42.64 -25.87
CA SER A 1172 -38.10 43.83 -26.43
C SER A 1172 -37.74 44.80 -25.32
N VAL A 1173 -36.55 45.39 -25.43
CA VAL A 1173 -36.02 46.40 -24.49
C VAL A 1173 -35.87 47.71 -25.26
N THR A 1174 -36.60 48.73 -24.85
CA THR A 1174 -36.56 50.07 -25.45
C THR A 1174 -35.89 51.06 -24.51
N TRP A 1175 -35.24 52.07 -25.09
CA TRP A 1175 -34.46 53.09 -24.38
C TRP A 1175 -35.00 54.47 -24.73
N ASP A 1176 -35.19 55.33 -23.74
CA ASP A 1176 -35.54 56.74 -23.93
C ASP A 1176 -34.32 57.60 -23.59
N LEU A 1177 -33.78 58.31 -24.58
CA LEU A 1177 -32.43 58.89 -24.53
C LEU A 1177 -32.44 60.38 -24.94
N PRO A 1178 -31.54 61.22 -24.37
CA PRO A 1178 -31.45 62.62 -24.74
C PRO A 1178 -31.17 62.84 -26.23
N LYS A 1179 -31.79 63.89 -26.82
CA LYS A 1179 -31.56 64.26 -28.23
C LYS A 1179 -30.07 64.49 -28.50
N GLY A 1180 -29.50 63.66 -29.38
CA GLY A 1180 -28.08 63.67 -29.73
C GLY A 1180 -27.30 62.46 -29.20
N VAL A 1181 -27.91 61.62 -28.35
CA VAL A 1181 -27.33 60.36 -27.87
C VAL A 1181 -28.04 59.18 -28.53
N SER A 1182 -27.26 58.29 -29.15
CA SER A 1182 -27.71 56.98 -29.65
C SER A 1182 -27.01 55.88 -28.88
N ALA A 1183 -27.76 54.89 -28.37
CA ALA A 1183 -27.19 53.68 -27.78
C ALA A 1183 -27.27 52.52 -28.76
N THR A 1184 -26.17 51.80 -28.94
CA THR A 1184 -26.11 50.55 -29.70
C THR A 1184 -26.34 49.39 -28.73
N VAL A 1185 -27.39 48.59 -28.93
CA VAL A 1185 -27.62 47.40 -28.11
C VAL A 1185 -26.69 46.29 -28.59
N LEU A 1186 -25.74 45.92 -27.72
CA LEU A 1186 -24.67 44.95 -28.00
C LEU A 1186 -25.12 43.49 -27.86
N SER A 1187 -26.32 43.25 -27.36
CA SER A 1187 -26.85 41.91 -27.10
C SER A 1187 -27.71 41.43 -28.29
N PRO A 1188 -27.47 40.22 -28.85
CA PRO A 1188 -28.43 39.59 -29.74
C PRO A 1188 -29.74 39.31 -28.97
N SER A 1189 -30.88 39.41 -29.67
CA SER A 1189 -32.22 39.48 -29.08
C SER A 1189 -32.48 38.51 -27.92
N ILE A 1190 -32.92 39.04 -26.77
CA ILE A 1190 -33.31 38.26 -25.58
C ILE A 1190 -34.58 37.46 -25.92
N THR A 1191 -34.42 36.23 -26.41
CA THR A 1191 -35.57 35.47 -26.96
C THR A 1191 -36.47 34.82 -25.92
N THR A 1192 -35.99 34.55 -24.69
CA THR A 1192 -36.76 33.87 -23.65
C THR A 1192 -36.23 34.20 -22.25
N ILE A 1193 -37.13 34.46 -21.29
CA ILE A 1193 -36.82 34.66 -19.86
C ILE A 1193 -37.72 33.78 -18.98
N PHE A 1194 -37.15 33.26 -17.89
CA PHE A 1194 -37.85 32.58 -16.79
C PHE A 1194 -37.51 33.19 -15.41
N GLN A 1195 -38.25 32.81 -14.37
CA GLN A 1195 -38.15 33.42 -13.05
C GLN A 1195 -36.80 33.14 -12.36
N GLY A 1196 -36.17 34.19 -11.83
CA GLY A 1196 -34.88 34.13 -11.14
C GLY A 1196 -33.64 34.29 -12.04
N GLN A 1197 -33.82 34.39 -13.36
CA GLN A 1197 -32.73 34.61 -14.31
C GLN A 1197 -32.20 36.06 -14.23
N ARG A 1198 -30.89 36.25 -14.08
CA ARG A 1198 -30.20 37.57 -14.01
C ARG A 1198 -29.42 37.89 -15.30
N LEU A 1199 -29.04 39.17 -15.46
CA LEU A 1199 -28.23 39.71 -16.56
C LEU A 1199 -27.24 40.77 -16.02
N THR A 1200 -26.02 40.84 -16.58
CA THR A 1200 -24.88 41.69 -16.12
C THR A 1200 -24.07 42.19 -17.32
N VAL A 1201 -23.49 43.41 -17.29
CA VAL A 1201 -22.70 43.97 -18.43
C VAL A 1201 -21.57 44.95 -18.00
N HIS A 1202 -20.29 44.57 -18.16
CA HIS A 1202 -19.12 45.46 -18.42
C HIS A 1202 -17.84 44.61 -18.67
N ARG A 1203 -16.84 45.11 -19.45
CA ARG A 1203 -15.51 44.51 -19.80
C ARG A 1203 -15.55 43.11 -20.43
N LEU A 1204 -16.17 42.15 -19.75
CA LEU A 1204 -16.69 40.89 -20.31
C LEU A 1204 -17.48 41.15 -21.60
N ALA A 1205 -18.17 42.29 -21.73
CA ALA A 1205 -18.81 42.72 -22.98
C ALA A 1205 -17.82 42.86 -24.16
N ALA A 1206 -16.64 43.44 -23.96
CA ALA A 1206 -15.62 43.57 -25.02
C ALA A 1206 -14.94 42.22 -25.34
N ARG A 1207 -14.71 41.39 -24.32
CA ARG A 1207 -14.26 39.99 -24.50
C ARG A 1207 -15.32 39.15 -25.23
N SER A 1208 -16.60 39.43 -24.97
CA SER A 1208 -17.74 38.89 -25.68
C SER A 1208 -17.77 39.40 -27.11
N LEU A 1209 -17.36 40.64 -27.46
CA LEU A 1209 -17.21 40.93 -28.89
C LEU A 1209 -16.17 40.05 -29.55
N ILE A 1210 -14.95 40.11 -29.04
CA ILE A 1210 -13.74 39.58 -29.69
C ILE A 1210 -14.05 38.19 -30.26
N ARG A 1211 -14.65 37.34 -29.43
CA ARG A 1211 -15.02 35.95 -29.70
C ARG A 1211 -16.20 35.72 -30.65
N SER A 1212 -16.75 36.73 -31.37
CA SER A 1212 -17.41 36.50 -32.68
C SER A 1212 -17.12 37.43 -33.85
N LEU A 1213 -16.25 38.42 -33.70
CA LEU A 1213 -15.48 38.79 -34.89
C LEU A 1213 -14.54 37.61 -35.26
N GLU A 1214 -13.98 36.91 -34.27
CA GLU A 1214 -13.26 35.61 -34.41
C GLU A 1214 -14.15 34.41 -34.83
N VAL A 1215 -15.28 34.63 -35.50
CA VAL A 1215 -16.32 33.61 -35.78
C VAL A 1215 -16.95 33.85 -37.12
N GLU A 1216 -17.40 35.08 -37.33
CA GLU A 1216 -17.86 35.55 -38.62
C GLU A 1216 -16.69 35.46 -39.61
N GLU A 1217 -15.45 35.68 -39.14
CA GLU A 1217 -14.16 35.26 -39.73
C GLU A 1217 -14.16 33.73 -40.04
N ARG A 1218 -14.01 32.84 -39.05
CA ARG A 1218 -13.99 31.36 -39.23
C ARG A 1218 -15.14 30.75 -40.05
N GLU A 1219 -16.28 31.43 -40.21
CA GLU A 1219 -17.42 30.99 -41.02
C GLU A 1219 -17.42 31.52 -42.47
N ASN A 1220 -16.84 32.70 -42.76
CA ASN A 1220 -16.87 33.33 -44.09
C ASN A 1220 -15.54 33.22 -44.85
N LYS A 1221 -15.36 32.12 -45.58
CA LYS A 1221 -14.17 31.91 -46.43
C LYS A 1221 -14.22 32.75 -47.72
N GLY A 1222 -13.66 33.95 -47.70
CA GLY A 1222 -13.56 34.88 -48.84
C GLY A 1222 -12.78 36.16 -48.52
N GLU A 1223 -12.82 37.18 -49.38
CA GLU A 1223 -12.09 38.46 -49.16
C GLU A 1223 -12.49 39.22 -47.87
N SER A 1224 -13.62 38.87 -47.26
CA SER A 1224 -14.07 39.42 -45.97
C SER A 1224 -13.30 38.91 -44.74
N ASP A 1225 -12.52 37.83 -44.90
CA ASP A 1225 -11.84 37.10 -43.81
C ASP A 1225 -10.76 37.97 -43.14
N GLU A 1226 -9.77 38.43 -43.91
CA GLU A 1226 -8.74 39.39 -43.45
C GLU A 1226 -9.35 40.71 -42.96
N ASP A 1227 -10.45 41.15 -43.57
CA ASP A 1227 -11.14 42.38 -43.21
C ASP A 1227 -11.92 42.26 -41.88
N MET A 1228 -12.16 41.04 -41.37
CA MET A 1228 -12.69 40.77 -40.03
C MET A 1228 -11.58 40.49 -39.02
N LYS A 1229 -10.58 39.68 -39.38
CA LYS A 1229 -9.35 39.47 -38.57
C LYS A 1229 -8.71 40.81 -38.18
N LYS A 1230 -8.62 41.75 -39.11
CA LYS A 1230 -8.13 43.12 -38.86
C LYS A 1230 -8.99 43.89 -37.83
N LYS A 1231 -10.31 43.72 -37.87
CA LYS A 1231 -11.23 44.31 -36.87
C LYS A 1231 -11.07 43.66 -35.49
N VAL A 1232 -10.79 42.36 -35.41
CA VAL A 1232 -10.44 41.71 -34.13
C VAL A 1232 -9.19 42.33 -33.54
N VAL A 1233 -8.11 42.43 -34.33
CA VAL A 1233 -6.82 43.01 -33.88
C VAL A 1233 -7.00 44.46 -33.42
N GLU A 1234 -7.63 45.31 -34.24
CA GLU A 1234 -7.86 46.72 -33.93
C GLU A 1234 -8.64 46.90 -32.61
N LEU A 1235 -9.75 46.15 -32.44
CA LEU A 1235 -10.54 46.15 -31.22
C LEU A 1235 -9.76 45.66 -29.99
N SER A 1236 -8.98 44.59 -30.13
CA SER A 1236 -8.24 43.99 -29.03
C SER A 1236 -7.24 45.00 -28.46
N VAL A 1237 -6.49 45.65 -29.35
CA VAL A 1237 -5.55 46.72 -29.02
C VAL A 1237 -6.27 47.95 -28.44
N GLN A 1238 -7.42 48.36 -28.99
CA GLN A 1238 -8.19 49.51 -28.47
C GLN A 1238 -8.84 49.26 -27.10
N SER A 1239 -9.24 48.01 -26.81
CA SER A 1239 -9.90 47.64 -25.55
C SER A 1239 -8.93 47.17 -24.46
N GLY A 1240 -7.69 46.83 -24.83
CA GLY A 1240 -6.68 46.28 -23.92
C GLY A 1240 -6.98 44.84 -23.48
N VAL A 1241 -7.75 44.08 -24.26
CA VAL A 1241 -8.20 42.72 -23.94
C VAL A 1241 -7.64 41.72 -24.95
N SER A 1242 -7.14 40.57 -24.47
CA SER A 1242 -6.57 39.53 -25.33
C SER A 1242 -7.57 38.90 -26.32
N SER A 1243 -7.02 38.44 -27.44
CA SER A 1243 -7.71 37.70 -28.50
C SER A 1243 -6.78 36.67 -29.14
N GLY A 1244 -7.32 35.72 -29.89
CA GLY A 1244 -6.54 34.73 -30.63
C GLY A 1244 -5.56 35.34 -31.63
N HIS A 1245 -5.79 36.58 -32.09
CA HIS A 1245 -4.93 37.29 -33.05
C HIS A 1245 -4.01 38.34 -32.40
N THR A 1246 -3.99 38.47 -31.07
CA THR A 1246 -3.10 39.38 -30.34
C THR A 1246 -2.24 38.67 -29.29
N ALA A 1247 -1.17 39.33 -28.88
CA ALA A 1247 -0.31 38.88 -27.79
C ALA A 1247 0.28 40.10 -27.05
N PHE A 1248 0.56 39.94 -25.76
CA PHE A 1248 1.29 40.95 -24.98
C PHE A 1248 2.79 40.70 -25.10
N ILE A 1249 3.55 41.72 -25.53
CA ILE A 1249 5.02 41.68 -25.66
C ILE A 1249 5.66 42.72 -24.73
N ALA A 1250 6.63 42.29 -23.94
CA ALA A 1250 7.42 43.13 -23.03
C ALA A 1250 8.91 42.91 -23.31
N VAL A 1251 9.63 43.92 -23.81
CA VAL A 1251 11.07 43.86 -24.11
C VAL A 1251 11.83 44.86 -23.25
N ASN A 1252 12.93 44.39 -22.63
CA ASN A 1252 13.83 45.24 -21.86
C ASN A 1252 14.73 46.07 -22.80
N LYS A 1253 14.29 47.28 -23.12
CA LYS A 1253 15.00 48.20 -24.03
C LYS A 1253 16.17 48.95 -23.37
N ASP A 1254 16.36 48.78 -22.06
CA ASP A 1254 17.40 49.43 -21.24
C ASP A 1254 18.59 48.49 -20.87
N SER A 1255 18.56 47.21 -21.25
CA SER A 1255 19.65 46.27 -20.95
C SER A 1255 20.89 46.52 -21.82
N GLY A 1256 21.80 47.35 -21.32
CA GLY A 1256 23.07 47.68 -22.01
C GLY A 1256 24.08 46.53 -22.13
N ASP A 1257 23.96 45.50 -21.28
CA ASP A 1257 24.76 44.27 -21.35
C ASP A 1257 23.90 43.14 -21.92
N ALA A 1258 24.25 42.65 -23.11
CA ALA A 1258 23.60 41.49 -23.72
C ALA A 1258 23.98 40.20 -22.96
N VAL A 1259 23.01 39.30 -22.75
CA VAL A 1259 23.21 38.07 -21.96
C VAL A 1259 24.11 37.09 -22.73
N GLN A 1260 25.37 36.96 -22.29
CA GLN A 1260 26.37 36.12 -22.97
C GLN A 1260 26.29 34.65 -22.54
N GLY A 1261 25.88 33.78 -23.47
CA GLY A 1261 25.95 32.33 -23.32
C GLY A 1261 25.04 31.60 -24.31
N PRO A 1262 25.19 30.26 -24.48
CA PRO A 1262 24.20 29.46 -25.18
C PRO A 1262 22.90 29.41 -24.36
N LEU A 1263 21.82 29.97 -24.90
CA LEU A 1263 20.50 29.98 -24.27
C LEU A 1263 19.95 28.55 -24.17
N VAL A 1264 19.61 28.09 -22.97
CA VAL A 1264 19.03 26.76 -22.75
C VAL A 1264 17.51 26.89 -22.69
N ARG A 1265 16.82 26.35 -23.69
CA ARG A 1265 15.35 26.28 -23.70
C ARG A 1265 14.84 25.18 -22.77
N ARG A 1266 13.82 25.50 -21.97
CA ARG A 1266 13.06 24.60 -21.09
C ARG A 1266 11.56 24.84 -21.29
N ASP A 1267 10.94 24.08 -22.18
CA ASP A 1267 9.47 24.02 -22.26
C ASP A 1267 8.93 23.24 -21.03
N VAL A 1268 7.89 23.75 -20.36
CA VAL A 1268 7.18 23.04 -19.28
C VAL A 1268 5.95 22.34 -19.89
N PRO A 1269 5.93 21.00 -20.05
CA PRO A 1269 4.83 20.32 -20.71
C PRO A 1269 3.59 20.30 -19.84
N THR A 1270 2.44 20.68 -20.40
CA THR A 1270 1.16 20.48 -19.71
C THR A 1270 0.88 18.98 -19.55
N PRO A 1271 0.13 18.57 -18.50
CA PRO A 1271 -0.41 17.22 -18.39
C PRO A 1271 -1.18 16.76 -19.63
N ARG A 1272 -1.71 17.68 -20.44
CA ARG A 1272 -2.41 17.40 -21.68
C ARG A 1272 -1.50 17.19 -22.90
N GLU A 1273 -0.37 17.88 -23.04
CA GLU A 1273 0.61 17.58 -24.09
C GLU A 1273 1.20 16.17 -23.92
N LEU A 1274 1.37 15.75 -22.66
CA LEU A 1274 1.69 14.36 -22.32
C LEU A 1274 0.55 13.41 -22.71
N PHE A 1275 -0.71 13.79 -22.44
CA PHE A 1275 -1.88 12.94 -22.74
C PHE A 1275 -2.23 12.84 -24.22
N SER A 1276 -2.03 13.88 -25.03
CA SER A 1276 -2.32 13.87 -26.47
C SER A 1276 -1.30 13.08 -27.30
N ILE A 1277 -0.30 12.51 -26.65
CA ILE A 1277 0.80 11.74 -27.24
C ILE A 1277 0.88 10.32 -26.61
N LEU A 1278 0.08 10.07 -25.55
CA LEU A 1278 -0.26 8.75 -25.01
C LEU A 1278 -1.49 8.10 -25.70
N VAL A 1279 -2.08 8.74 -26.71
CA VAL A 1279 -3.28 8.31 -27.47
C VAL A 1279 -2.99 8.31 -28.97
#